data_AF-A0A2N9GJ58-F1
#
_entry.id   AF-A0A2N9GJ58-F1
#
_cell.length_a   1.000
_cell.length_b   1.000
_cell.length_c   1.000
_cell.angle_alpha   90.00
_cell.angle_beta   90.00
_cell.angle_gamma   90.00
#
_symmetry.space_group_name_H-M   'P 1'
#
loop_
_entity.id
_entity.type
_entity.pdbx_description
1 polymer ?
#
loop_
_entity_poly.entity_id
_entity_poly.type
_entity_poly.pdbx_seq_one_letter_code
_entity_poly.pdbx_strand_id
1 'polypeptide(L)'
;MRLLSWNCQGAGKALTARALKALVRENSPDIVFLSETKSDVKKIEKIRLSLNFVDCLCVEAFGKAGGLALFWRKGVELEVVYSDNQIIAALIYSDPPDSTWLLLTIRGPHEQRFRKRFWAIMKDMILSFSGPWLLIGDLNSIYYSEDKQGGRVGGSSSSNWLKDFVTSTGAIDLGFNGPRFTWSNKRVGLANIKERLDRGFCDQEWQSMFPTAGVRHLGAVTSDHRPILLDSHLDNCKIIRPFRFEAMWTKEESSVQVVERAWETQVEGSHCFKLAGKLKRVKHELREWNKNFFGNVKARIKELESRIEEVRGLEPNKDNLELEAALCLELEEWLEKDELKWKQKSRELWLKEGDRNSKFFHLSTVIRRRSNRINEIKMEDGTWIYGREHIAISEEENESICRVPSGEEIRKIVFEMHPLKAPGPDGLSVSRLRPLLEKLIDPAQVAFVPNRLITENVVLAQEVVHSFKIMKRKRGFLGVKLDFNKAYDRMEWNFLETVLVAFGFNEKVVHLLMQCVTTVQFTLLLNGGIWASFHPTRGLRQGDPLSPYLFILGSEVLLRLINREIQEGNLSGIKIGNSAPPLAKLCYADDVILICKAKMDEVRSLLSCIDTYCTWSGQSINIDKSGAFYSNGVHTQFKNQVKNVWGLKSLPQNTKYLGVPLFLSQNRKRDFIYLKERLEDKTSSWKSKSLSWMGRATLIKSVALTIPIYTMAAIQLPKKLCEEMDSVIRRFWWAPRKESNHFYAPTAWNNLCTPMQEGGLGFRKFWNLNQAILAKLAWWVLSKRDSFCVKILHSKYKVRGNWLNKYSGSVSSWTWKSIEGVKHLISLGACLQVGNGNNILVWEDPWVPDCLNFIPKPKGGSPPNSSLAVSQLFNQDRLSWNEHKLRELFDPEDAQAISRIPLMSIDKPDKWIWTKANNGEFNLKSAYGLTRNVQDIRVCDPLWKNVWKSQLHERLKMLLWRIASNLLPTKNNLDRFINPVDQCCPLCEIEQESIVHIFVYCSVAKACWFGSRWSIKSEFLSINNGTQLVSFILNPPDNLFQSQDDRKEFSLFGTLLLDGIWRLRNSVVFYGNKAMPEDVLKILYKSFQEHWDVRKIKFSDDRTRRFSYWSKPACGHIKINCDAAIGPSYSVIAIVARDWRGSLLFALSKKVNTNIPVQAEAEALRWSVLIAVDRKLQKVMFESDSQICINAVTLASFKPPWRIHGLILDIEAATKHIPGSAFNWVYREANEAAHQLANWSLKNAFFGPFDLNHAPSSFISVISNEAVSSSIV
;
A
#
# COMPACT_ATOMS: atom_id res chain seq x y z
N MET A 1 22.38 -34.21 14.30
CA MET A 1 21.76 -35.22 15.19
C MET A 1 20.35 -35.61 14.74
N ARG A 2 19.93 -36.85 15.03
CA ARG A 2 18.56 -37.37 14.91
C ARG A 2 17.99 -37.79 16.27
N LEU A 3 16.76 -37.35 16.57
CA LEU A 3 16.04 -37.69 17.80
C LEU A 3 14.69 -38.34 17.48
N LEU A 4 14.47 -39.56 17.97
CA LEU A 4 13.19 -40.27 17.86
C LEU A 4 12.38 -40.10 19.15
N SER A 5 11.11 -39.70 19.04
CA SER A 5 10.19 -39.53 20.17
C SER A 5 8.91 -40.34 19.92
N TRP A 6 8.48 -41.16 20.89
CA TRP A 6 7.31 -42.01 20.72
C TRP A 6 6.54 -42.31 22.01
N ASN A 7 5.25 -41.95 22.04
CA ASN A 7 4.29 -42.51 22.99
C ASN A 7 3.96 -43.97 22.60
N CYS A 8 4.58 -44.92 23.30
CA CYS A 8 4.64 -46.33 22.89
C CYS A 8 3.54 -47.21 23.50
N GLN A 9 2.76 -46.69 24.46
CA GLN A 9 1.65 -47.38 25.14
C GLN A 9 2.02 -48.80 25.67
N GLY A 10 3.20 -48.94 26.25
CA GLY A 10 3.76 -50.18 26.78
C GLY A 10 4.94 -50.69 25.96
N ALA A 11 6.16 -50.29 26.35
CA ALA A 11 7.41 -50.67 25.72
C ALA A 11 7.72 -52.17 25.87
N GLY A 12 7.41 -52.76 27.04
CA GLY A 12 7.65 -54.18 27.33
C GLY A 12 6.80 -55.19 26.53
N LYS A 13 5.88 -54.73 25.67
CA LYS A 13 5.12 -55.61 24.76
C LYS A 13 6.03 -56.08 23.63
N ALA A 14 6.11 -57.38 23.37
CA ALA A 14 6.99 -57.97 22.35
C ALA A 14 6.83 -57.33 20.95
N LEU A 15 5.60 -57.00 20.53
CA LEU A 15 5.34 -56.31 19.26
C LEU A 15 5.85 -54.86 19.26
N THR A 16 5.68 -54.12 20.36
CA THR A 16 6.18 -52.74 20.50
C THR A 16 7.72 -52.71 20.52
N ALA A 17 8.37 -53.64 21.22
CA ALA A 17 9.82 -53.77 21.22
C ALA A 17 10.38 -54.13 19.83
N ARG A 18 9.73 -55.03 19.09
CA ARG A 18 10.08 -55.34 17.69
C ARG A 18 9.92 -54.12 16.77
N ALA A 19 8.81 -53.38 16.90
CA ALA A 19 8.56 -52.16 16.13
C ALA A 19 9.61 -51.07 16.44
N LEU A 20 9.95 -50.87 17.72
CA LEU A 20 11.02 -49.95 18.14
C LEU A 20 12.37 -50.33 17.53
N LYS A 21 12.73 -51.62 17.55
CA LYS A 21 13.98 -52.11 16.94
C LYS A 21 14.01 -51.92 15.42
N ALA A 22 12.88 -52.05 14.74
CA ALA A 22 12.78 -51.72 13.31
C ALA A 22 12.97 -50.22 13.05
N LEU A 23 12.28 -49.36 13.79
CA LEU A 23 12.38 -47.89 13.68
C LEU A 23 13.80 -47.38 13.93
N VAL A 24 14.47 -47.89 14.97
CA VAL A 24 15.86 -47.55 15.31
C VAL A 24 16.82 -48.02 14.22
N ARG A 25 16.64 -49.23 13.67
CA ARG A 25 17.48 -49.75 12.58
C ARG A 25 17.33 -48.95 11.28
N GLU A 26 16.10 -48.61 10.91
CA GLU A 26 15.80 -47.88 9.67
C GLU A 26 16.28 -46.43 9.71
N ASN A 27 16.03 -45.72 10.82
CA ASN A 27 16.26 -44.27 10.90
C ASN A 27 17.60 -43.89 11.55
N SER A 28 18.24 -44.83 12.26
CA SER A 28 19.47 -44.64 13.04
C SER A 28 19.45 -43.36 13.90
N PRO A 29 18.54 -43.23 14.88
CA PRO A 29 18.50 -42.10 15.78
C PRO A 29 19.65 -42.13 16.80
N ASP A 30 20.16 -40.96 17.14
CA ASP A 30 21.22 -40.72 18.12
C ASP A 30 20.65 -40.65 19.55
N ILE A 31 19.45 -40.07 19.69
CA ILE A 31 18.66 -39.99 20.93
C ILE A 31 17.29 -40.63 20.70
N VAL A 32 16.80 -41.40 21.68
CA VAL A 32 15.45 -41.99 21.69
C VAL A 32 14.72 -41.64 22.98
N PHE A 33 13.57 -40.98 22.87
CA PHE A 33 12.64 -40.73 23.97
C PHE A 33 11.39 -41.61 23.82
N LEU A 34 11.01 -42.29 24.90
CA LEU A 34 9.80 -43.09 25.00
C LEU A 34 8.92 -42.58 26.14
N SER A 35 7.63 -42.43 25.87
CA SER A 35 6.62 -42.10 26.88
C SER A 35 5.52 -43.17 26.96
N GLU A 36 4.83 -43.22 28.10
CA GLU A 36 3.89 -44.29 28.48
C GLU A 36 4.54 -45.68 28.34
N THR A 37 5.75 -45.84 28.90
CA THR A 37 6.51 -47.10 28.78
C THR A 37 5.86 -48.25 29.54
N LYS A 38 5.07 -47.96 30.61
CA LYS A 38 4.26 -48.92 31.38
C LYS A 38 5.01 -50.19 31.78
N SER A 39 6.30 -50.04 32.10
CA SER A 39 7.25 -51.13 32.38
C SER A 39 8.22 -50.67 33.47
N ASP A 40 8.73 -51.63 34.25
CA ASP A 40 9.83 -51.41 35.21
C ASP A 40 11.17 -51.08 34.52
N VAL A 41 12.09 -50.45 35.26
CA VAL A 41 13.42 -50.06 34.77
C VAL A 41 14.17 -51.26 34.18
N LYS A 42 14.16 -52.41 34.86
CA LYS A 42 14.89 -53.63 34.44
C LYS A 42 14.48 -54.13 33.05
N LYS A 43 13.21 -53.98 32.66
CA LYS A 43 12.74 -54.28 31.29
C LYS A 43 13.17 -53.22 30.29
N ILE A 44 13.18 -51.94 30.66
CA ILE A 44 13.61 -50.85 29.80
C ILE A 44 15.13 -50.90 29.53
N GLU A 45 15.94 -51.23 30.53
CA GLU A 45 17.38 -51.48 30.37
C GLU A 45 17.67 -52.64 29.41
N LYS A 46 16.92 -53.76 29.52
CA LYS A 46 17.02 -54.86 28.54
C LYS A 46 16.68 -54.42 27.12
N ILE A 47 15.69 -53.53 26.96
CA ILE A 47 15.36 -52.94 25.65
C ILE A 47 16.51 -52.04 25.16
N ARG A 48 17.04 -51.13 25.99
CA ARG A 48 18.22 -50.29 25.67
C ARG A 48 19.39 -51.13 25.17
N LEU A 49 19.78 -52.16 25.93
CA LEU A 49 20.87 -53.08 25.57
C LEU A 49 20.60 -53.74 24.21
N SER A 50 19.37 -54.20 23.96
CA SER A 50 18.98 -54.83 22.68
C SER A 50 18.98 -53.89 21.46
N LEU A 51 19.09 -52.59 21.69
CA LEU A 51 19.12 -51.49 20.70
C LEU A 51 20.51 -50.83 20.58
N ASN A 52 21.51 -51.29 21.32
CA ASN A 52 22.90 -50.79 21.32
C ASN A 52 23.07 -49.29 21.70
N PHE A 53 22.22 -48.78 22.59
CA PHE A 53 22.43 -47.45 23.21
C PHE A 53 23.33 -47.57 24.45
N VAL A 54 24.24 -46.61 24.66
CA VAL A 54 25.28 -46.71 25.71
C VAL A 54 24.69 -46.52 27.10
N ASP A 55 23.76 -45.57 27.24
CA ASP A 55 23.26 -45.12 28.53
C ASP A 55 21.76 -44.76 28.46
N CYS A 56 21.11 -44.61 29.61
CA CYS A 56 19.72 -44.20 29.72
C CYS A 56 19.33 -43.53 31.04
N LEU A 57 18.33 -42.66 30.96
CA LEU A 57 17.48 -42.31 32.11
C LEU A 57 16.14 -43.05 32.01
N CYS A 58 15.68 -43.64 33.11
CA CYS A 58 14.35 -44.25 33.22
C CYS A 58 13.59 -43.67 34.41
N VAL A 59 12.38 -43.18 34.18
CA VAL A 59 11.41 -42.82 35.23
C VAL A 59 10.38 -43.94 35.31
N GLU A 60 10.10 -44.46 36.51
CA GLU A 60 9.23 -45.62 36.68
C GLU A 60 7.75 -45.35 36.33
N ALA A 61 7.05 -46.44 35.98
CA ALA A 61 5.60 -46.42 35.76
C ALA A 61 4.87 -46.79 37.05
N PHE A 62 3.92 -45.94 37.48
CA PHE A 62 3.03 -46.25 38.58
C PHE A 62 1.92 -47.21 38.12
N GLY A 63 2.19 -48.51 38.27
CA GLY A 63 1.29 -49.58 37.86
C GLY A 63 1.16 -49.70 36.33
N LYS A 64 -0.05 -49.48 35.80
CA LYS A 64 -0.34 -49.57 34.34
C LYS A 64 -0.32 -48.21 33.62
N ALA A 65 0.11 -47.14 34.28
CA ALA A 65 0.22 -45.80 33.73
C ALA A 65 1.58 -45.18 34.07
N GLY A 66 2.06 -44.25 33.24
CA GLY A 66 3.36 -43.61 33.48
C GLY A 66 4.52 -44.31 32.79
N GLY A 67 5.71 -43.94 33.23
CA GLY A 67 6.98 -44.41 32.68
C GLY A 67 7.46 -43.55 31.52
N LEU A 68 8.67 -42.99 31.69
CA LEU A 68 9.44 -42.27 30.67
C LEU A 68 10.81 -42.93 30.52
N ALA A 69 11.38 -42.90 29.32
CA ALA A 69 12.76 -43.34 29.11
C ALA A 69 13.45 -42.47 28.06
N LEU A 70 14.73 -42.14 28.30
CA LEU A 70 15.59 -41.42 27.38
C LEU A 70 16.87 -42.23 27.16
N PHE A 71 17.22 -42.53 25.92
CA PHE A 71 18.43 -43.28 25.53
C PHE A 71 19.32 -42.43 24.62
N TRP A 72 20.64 -42.54 24.73
CA TRP A 72 21.59 -41.87 23.82
C TRP A 72 22.79 -42.76 23.45
N ARG A 73 23.38 -42.48 22.28
CA ARG A 73 24.52 -43.23 21.71
C ARG A 73 25.87 -42.72 22.20
N LYS A 74 26.92 -43.53 21.99
CA LYS A 74 28.31 -43.09 22.17
C LYS A 74 28.58 -41.90 21.25
N GLY A 75 29.11 -40.80 21.80
CA GLY A 75 29.35 -39.56 21.07
C GLY A 75 28.24 -38.50 21.18
N VAL A 76 27.15 -38.77 21.91
CA VAL A 76 26.22 -37.74 22.37
C VAL A 76 26.58 -37.38 23.81
N GLU A 77 27.07 -36.17 24.04
CA GLU A 77 27.34 -35.65 25.38
C GLU A 77 26.09 -34.96 25.92
N LEU A 78 25.48 -35.58 26.92
CA LEU A 78 24.17 -35.22 27.46
C LEU A 78 24.17 -35.35 28.98
N GLU A 79 23.71 -34.31 29.68
CA GLU A 79 23.55 -34.26 31.14
C GLU A 79 22.06 -34.07 31.48
N VAL A 80 21.49 -34.95 32.30
CA VAL A 80 20.09 -34.80 32.76
C VAL A 80 20.05 -33.83 33.95
N VAL A 81 19.40 -32.68 33.78
CA VAL A 81 19.31 -31.63 34.81
C VAL A 81 18.00 -31.68 35.61
N TYR A 82 16.93 -32.27 35.07
CA TYR A 82 15.66 -32.44 35.78
C TYR A 82 14.84 -33.60 35.18
N SER A 83 14.13 -34.34 36.04
CA SER A 83 13.16 -35.35 35.58
C SER A 83 12.01 -35.53 36.56
N ASP A 84 10.80 -35.65 36.04
CA ASP A 84 9.60 -36.07 36.79
C ASP A 84 8.75 -37.06 35.96
N ASN A 85 7.51 -37.33 36.39
CA ASN A 85 6.60 -38.25 35.70
C ASN A 85 6.04 -37.71 34.35
N GLN A 86 6.39 -36.49 33.94
CA GLN A 86 5.87 -35.81 32.75
C GLN A 86 6.97 -35.21 31.84
N ILE A 87 8.14 -34.90 32.39
CA ILE A 87 9.23 -34.17 31.72
C ILE A 87 10.57 -34.85 32.02
N ILE A 88 11.43 -34.99 31.01
CA ILE A 88 12.88 -35.15 31.21
C ILE A 88 13.57 -33.98 30.50
N ALA A 89 14.34 -33.20 31.26
CA ALA A 89 15.13 -32.06 30.80
C ALA A 89 16.61 -32.42 30.85
N ALA A 90 17.32 -32.20 29.74
CA ALA A 90 18.74 -32.49 29.62
C ALA A 90 19.49 -31.40 28.84
N LEU A 91 20.71 -31.09 29.25
CA LEU A 91 21.63 -30.25 28.49
C LEU A 91 22.41 -31.13 27.51
N ILE A 92 22.60 -30.63 26.28
CA ILE A 92 23.36 -31.30 25.23
C ILE A 92 24.54 -30.43 24.84
N TYR A 93 25.72 -31.04 24.76
CA TYR A 93 27.00 -30.37 24.50
C TYR A 93 27.61 -30.72 23.14
N SER A 94 27.22 -31.84 22.51
CA SER A 94 27.98 -32.45 21.41
C SER A 94 27.57 -32.06 19.97
N ASP A 95 26.47 -31.33 19.77
CA ASP A 95 26.01 -30.92 18.43
C ASP A 95 25.26 -29.57 18.52
N PRO A 96 25.84 -28.43 18.11
CA PRO A 96 27.26 -28.24 17.80
C PRO A 96 28.12 -28.18 19.09
N PRO A 97 29.41 -28.58 19.05
CA PRO A 97 30.29 -28.64 20.23
C PRO A 97 30.49 -27.27 20.93
N ASP A 98 30.37 -26.17 20.19
CA ASP A 98 30.61 -24.82 20.72
C ASP A 98 29.36 -24.17 21.35
N SER A 99 28.25 -24.89 21.55
CA SER A 99 27.01 -24.30 22.08
C SER A 99 26.11 -25.30 22.81
N THR A 100 26.10 -25.24 24.14
CA THR A 100 25.16 -26.00 24.99
C THR A 100 23.72 -25.58 24.76
N TRP A 101 22.80 -26.55 24.69
CA TRP A 101 21.37 -26.28 24.55
C TRP A 101 20.49 -27.25 25.33
N LEU A 102 19.29 -26.81 25.69
CA LEU A 102 18.36 -27.55 26.55
C LEU A 102 17.35 -28.38 25.73
N LEU A 103 17.35 -29.69 25.94
CA LEU A 103 16.36 -30.63 25.44
C LEU A 103 15.29 -30.90 26.50
N LEU A 104 14.03 -30.62 26.18
CA LEU A 104 12.84 -30.88 27.00
C LEU A 104 12.00 -31.97 26.33
N THR A 105 12.03 -33.19 26.87
CA THR A 105 11.21 -34.30 26.37
C THR A 105 9.95 -34.46 27.21
N ILE A 106 8.78 -34.53 26.56
CA ILE A 106 7.48 -34.27 27.22
C ILE A 106 6.45 -35.37 27.02
N ARG A 107 5.69 -35.62 28.10
CA ARG A 107 4.43 -36.35 28.17
C ARG A 107 3.40 -35.49 28.93
N GLY A 108 2.69 -34.64 28.18
CA GLY A 108 1.72 -33.67 28.72
C GLY A 108 0.50 -34.33 29.40
N PRO A 109 -0.15 -33.66 30.37
CA PRO A 109 -1.20 -34.27 31.19
C PRO A 109 -2.52 -34.49 30.43
N HIS A 110 -3.04 -35.71 30.54
CA HIS A 110 -4.31 -36.16 29.96
C HIS A 110 -5.50 -35.29 30.42
N GLU A 111 -5.60 -35.03 31.72
CA GLU A 111 -6.73 -34.29 32.31
C GLU A 111 -6.62 -32.76 32.16
N GLN A 112 -7.72 -32.12 31.76
CA GLN A 112 -7.76 -30.67 31.49
C GLN A 112 -7.40 -29.80 32.71
N ARG A 113 -7.72 -30.23 33.94
CA ARG A 113 -7.45 -29.47 35.17
C ARG A 113 -5.96 -29.26 35.45
N PHE A 114 -5.08 -30.17 35.03
CA PHE A 114 -3.64 -30.08 35.29
C PHE A 114 -2.85 -29.33 34.20
N ARG A 115 -3.41 -29.21 32.98
CA ARG A 115 -2.75 -28.56 31.83
C ARG A 115 -2.35 -27.10 32.09
N LYS A 116 -3.17 -26.32 32.81
CA LYS A 116 -2.84 -24.92 33.14
C LYS A 116 -1.59 -24.82 34.01
N ARG A 117 -1.45 -25.67 35.04
CA ARG A 117 -0.28 -25.70 35.93
C ARG A 117 0.96 -26.21 35.19
N PHE A 118 0.79 -27.25 34.38
CA PHE A 118 1.85 -27.81 33.54
C PHE A 118 2.46 -26.75 32.60
N TRP A 119 1.65 -26.03 31.82
CA TRP A 119 2.16 -24.99 30.92
C TRP A 119 2.76 -23.78 31.63
N ALA A 120 2.40 -23.51 32.88
CA ALA A 120 3.07 -22.51 33.70
C ALA A 120 4.48 -22.97 34.11
N ILE A 121 4.61 -24.19 34.65
CA ILE A 121 5.91 -24.79 35.01
C ILE A 121 6.85 -24.85 33.79
N MET A 122 6.35 -25.30 32.63
CA MET A 122 7.13 -25.31 31.38
C MET A 122 7.64 -23.92 30.97
N LYS A 123 6.80 -22.89 31.14
CA LYS A 123 7.15 -21.50 30.84
C LYS A 123 8.23 -21.00 31.79
N ASP A 124 8.09 -21.26 33.08
CA ASP A 124 9.00 -20.74 34.10
C ASP A 124 10.36 -21.46 34.04
N MET A 125 10.37 -22.76 33.73
CA MET A 125 11.60 -23.54 33.46
C MET A 125 12.37 -23.00 32.23
N ILE A 126 11.67 -22.72 31.13
CA ILE A 126 12.28 -22.15 29.92
C ILE A 126 12.76 -20.71 30.15
N LEU A 127 11.99 -19.87 30.85
CA LEU A 127 12.38 -18.48 31.11
C LEU A 127 13.52 -18.35 32.14
N SER A 128 13.81 -19.40 32.91
CA SER A 128 14.96 -19.48 33.82
C SER A 128 16.25 -19.92 33.11
N PHE A 129 16.17 -20.41 31.87
CA PHE A 129 17.33 -20.84 31.08
C PHE A 129 17.70 -19.76 30.07
N SER A 130 18.97 -19.33 30.06
CA SER A 130 19.47 -18.21 29.24
C SER A 130 19.98 -18.63 27.84
N GLY A 131 19.84 -19.90 27.46
CA GLY A 131 20.34 -20.45 26.21
C GLY A 131 19.27 -21.05 25.28
N PRO A 132 19.68 -21.52 24.09
CA PRO A 132 18.80 -22.15 23.09
C PRO A 132 18.14 -23.43 23.61
N TRP A 133 16.90 -23.69 23.19
CA TRP A 133 16.14 -24.86 23.66
C TRP A 133 15.23 -25.51 22.60
N LEU A 134 15.03 -26.81 22.78
CA LEU A 134 14.16 -27.69 22.00
C LEU A 134 13.24 -28.47 22.94
N LEU A 135 11.95 -28.47 22.64
CA LEU A 135 10.88 -29.18 23.32
C LEU A 135 10.26 -30.20 22.36
N ILE A 136 10.24 -31.49 22.69
CA ILE A 136 9.65 -32.52 21.82
C ILE A 136 8.92 -33.63 22.59
N GLY A 137 7.75 -34.05 22.11
CA GLY A 137 7.00 -35.15 22.72
C GLY A 137 5.51 -35.09 22.47
N ASP A 138 4.77 -35.88 23.27
CA ASP A 138 3.32 -35.90 23.30
C ASP A 138 2.82 -34.75 24.19
N LEU A 139 2.22 -33.73 23.61
CA LEU A 139 1.76 -32.54 24.33
C LEU A 139 0.31 -32.67 24.83
N ASN A 140 -0.38 -33.75 24.45
CA ASN A 140 -1.81 -33.99 24.66
C ASN A 140 -2.75 -32.81 24.30
N SER A 141 -2.28 -31.84 23.50
CA SER A 141 -2.95 -30.56 23.22
C SER A 141 -2.86 -30.18 21.74
N ILE A 142 -3.99 -29.82 21.12
CA ILE A 142 -4.04 -29.33 19.74
C ILE A 142 -3.68 -27.83 19.65
N TYR A 143 -3.00 -27.44 18.58
CA TYR A 143 -2.58 -26.04 18.35
C TYR A 143 -3.48 -25.32 17.33
N TYR A 144 -3.76 -25.95 16.19
CA TYR A 144 -4.69 -25.44 15.17
C TYR A 144 -6.03 -26.20 15.19
N SER A 145 -7.10 -25.56 14.67
CA SER A 145 -8.43 -26.17 14.52
C SER A 145 -8.42 -27.35 13.55
N GLU A 146 -7.57 -27.31 12.54
CA GLU A 146 -7.45 -28.31 11.49
C GLU A 146 -6.61 -29.53 11.93
N ASP A 147 -6.04 -29.49 13.14
CA ASP A 147 -5.27 -30.58 13.73
C ASP A 147 -6.14 -31.66 14.39
N LYS A 148 -7.46 -31.58 14.21
CA LYS A 148 -8.46 -32.56 14.64
C LYS A 148 -9.38 -32.96 13.48
N GLN A 149 -9.65 -34.26 13.35
CA GLN A 149 -10.66 -34.82 12.46
C GLN A 149 -11.61 -35.72 13.26
N GLY A 150 -12.92 -35.54 13.09
CA GLY A 150 -13.96 -36.28 13.81
C GLY A 150 -14.35 -35.69 15.18
N GLY A 151 -15.52 -36.08 15.67
CA GLY A 151 -16.11 -35.56 16.91
C GLY A 151 -16.72 -34.15 16.78
N ARG A 152 -17.09 -33.53 17.91
CA ARG A 152 -17.65 -32.17 17.94
C ARG A 152 -16.58 -31.14 17.57
N VAL A 153 -16.84 -30.37 16.51
CA VAL A 153 -16.05 -29.18 16.13
C VAL A 153 -16.38 -28.04 17.09
N GLY A 154 -15.37 -27.36 17.64
CA GLY A 154 -15.55 -26.13 18.42
C GLY A 154 -16.08 -26.27 19.86
N GLY A 155 -15.92 -27.44 20.49
CA GLY A 155 -16.14 -27.57 21.95
C GLY A 155 -15.02 -26.89 22.76
N SER A 156 -15.34 -26.41 23.98
CA SER A 156 -14.48 -25.64 24.90
C SER A 156 -13.23 -26.35 25.44
N SER A 157 -12.84 -27.48 24.83
CA SER A 157 -11.65 -28.28 25.17
C SER A 157 -10.35 -27.70 24.58
N SER A 158 -10.43 -26.93 23.49
CA SER A 158 -9.28 -26.24 22.86
C SER A 158 -8.89 -24.99 23.66
N SER A 159 -8.36 -25.22 24.85
CA SER A 159 -7.86 -24.21 25.78
C SER A 159 -6.66 -23.47 25.19
N ASN A 160 -6.61 -22.14 25.39
CA ASN A 160 -5.57 -21.28 24.82
C ASN A 160 -4.16 -21.53 25.39
N TRP A 161 -3.98 -22.32 26.46
CA TRP A 161 -2.72 -22.40 27.20
C TRP A 161 -1.48 -22.75 26.35
N LEU A 162 -1.59 -23.64 25.36
CA LEU A 162 -0.49 -23.92 24.42
C LEU A 162 -0.20 -22.71 23.51
N LYS A 163 -1.23 -21.97 23.07
CA LYS A 163 -1.08 -20.73 22.30
C LYS A 163 -0.49 -19.60 23.14
N ASP A 164 -0.90 -19.50 24.41
CA ASP A 164 -0.37 -18.53 25.38
C ASP A 164 1.10 -18.83 25.71
N PHE A 165 1.45 -20.10 25.91
CA PHE A 165 2.83 -20.57 26.06
C PHE A 165 3.68 -20.19 24.85
N VAL A 166 3.26 -20.56 23.63
CA VAL A 166 3.98 -20.23 22.39
C VAL A 166 4.12 -18.71 22.19
N THR A 167 3.07 -17.94 22.50
CA THR A 167 3.07 -16.47 22.31
C THR A 167 3.92 -15.74 23.37
N SER A 168 4.02 -16.29 24.58
CA SER A 168 4.80 -15.70 25.67
C SER A 168 6.28 -16.06 25.60
N THR A 169 6.63 -17.31 25.28
CA THR A 169 8.02 -17.78 25.09
C THR A 169 8.61 -17.43 23.73
N GLY A 170 7.77 -17.19 22.71
CA GLY A 170 8.23 -16.97 21.33
C GLY A 170 8.52 -18.24 20.53
N ALA A 171 8.08 -19.40 21.03
CA ALA A 171 8.34 -20.72 20.45
C ALA A 171 7.92 -20.87 18.98
N ILE A 172 8.60 -21.78 18.28
CA ILE A 172 8.45 -22.07 16.86
C ILE A 172 8.08 -23.57 16.70
N ASP A 173 6.87 -23.90 16.20
CA ASP A 173 6.49 -25.30 15.84
C ASP A 173 7.38 -25.75 14.68
N LEU A 174 8.19 -26.79 14.85
CA LEU A 174 9.11 -27.32 13.82
C LEU A 174 8.39 -27.90 12.59
N GLY A 175 7.07 -28.09 12.67
CA GLY A 175 6.25 -28.65 11.60
C GLY A 175 6.28 -30.17 11.57
N PHE A 176 5.99 -30.74 10.40
CA PHE A 176 6.06 -32.17 10.16
C PHE A 176 6.10 -32.49 8.66
N ASN A 177 6.71 -33.63 8.33
CA ASN A 177 6.56 -34.34 7.05
C ASN A 177 5.80 -35.66 7.31
N GLY A 178 5.05 -36.16 6.33
CA GLY A 178 4.29 -37.41 6.45
C GLY A 178 2.84 -37.21 6.94
N PRO A 179 2.17 -38.28 7.42
CA PRO A 179 0.73 -38.26 7.72
C PRO A 179 0.33 -37.26 8.81
N ARG A 180 -0.70 -36.45 8.55
CA ARG A 180 -1.07 -35.28 9.39
C ARG A 180 -1.32 -35.57 10.88
N PHE A 181 -2.09 -36.60 11.18
CA PHE A 181 -2.52 -36.91 12.55
C PHE A 181 -1.59 -37.93 13.19
N THR A 182 -1.12 -37.63 14.40
CA THR A 182 -0.21 -38.48 15.15
C THR A 182 -0.97 -39.46 16.04
N TRP A 183 -2.13 -39.08 16.56
CA TRP A 183 -3.00 -39.92 17.38
C TRP A 183 -4.32 -40.29 16.68
N SER A 184 -4.87 -41.46 17.00
CA SER A 184 -6.25 -41.84 16.64
C SER A 184 -6.89 -42.76 17.68
N ASN A 185 -8.15 -42.51 18.04
CA ASN A 185 -8.92 -43.37 18.94
C ASN A 185 -9.26 -44.77 18.37
N LYS A 186 -8.88 -45.06 17.12
CA LYS A 186 -9.11 -46.32 16.37
C LYS A 186 -10.57 -46.81 16.33
N ARG A 187 -11.57 -45.95 16.57
CA ARG A 187 -12.99 -46.32 16.47
C ARG A 187 -13.44 -46.40 15.00
N VAL A 188 -14.51 -47.16 14.76
CA VAL A 188 -15.07 -47.38 13.41
C VAL A 188 -15.98 -46.21 13.01
N GLY A 189 -16.00 -45.88 11.71
CA GLY A 189 -16.91 -44.89 11.12
C GLY A 189 -16.76 -43.48 11.67
N LEU A 190 -17.89 -42.76 11.80
CA LEU A 190 -17.94 -41.36 12.26
C LEU A 190 -17.47 -41.15 13.71
N ALA A 191 -17.32 -42.24 14.49
CA ALA A 191 -16.77 -42.19 15.84
C ALA A 191 -15.22 -42.14 15.87
N ASN A 192 -14.55 -42.32 14.71
CA ASN A 192 -13.10 -42.18 14.61
C ASN A 192 -12.69 -40.72 14.83
N ILE A 193 -11.86 -40.48 15.84
CA ILE A 193 -11.26 -39.18 16.13
C ILE A 193 -9.75 -39.32 15.91
N LYS A 194 -9.17 -38.35 15.19
CA LYS A 194 -7.74 -38.25 14.90
C LYS A 194 -7.24 -36.87 15.27
N GLU A 195 -6.10 -36.78 15.94
CA GLU A 195 -5.53 -35.51 16.43
C GLU A 195 -4.00 -35.46 16.20
N ARG A 196 -3.42 -34.26 16.07
CA ARG A 196 -1.95 -34.05 16.07
C ARG A 196 -1.50 -33.55 17.43
N LEU A 197 -1.13 -34.49 18.31
CA LEU A 197 -0.73 -34.26 19.70
C LEU A 197 0.79 -34.22 19.89
N ASP A 198 1.52 -35.00 19.09
CA ASP A 198 2.97 -35.17 19.17
C ASP A 198 3.68 -34.12 18.30
N ARG A 199 4.59 -33.32 18.88
CA ARG A 199 5.23 -32.17 18.21
C ARG A 199 6.64 -31.88 18.73
N GLY A 200 7.41 -31.14 17.91
CA GLY A 200 8.59 -30.40 18.33
C GLY A 200 8.36 -28.88 18.26
N PHE A 201 8.77 -28.17 19.31
CA PHE A 201 8.85 -26.70 19.40
C PHE A 201 10.28 -26.31 19.78
N CYS A 202 10.80 -25.21 19.26
CA CYS A 202 12.09 -24.65 19.70
C CYS A 202 12.02 -23.13 19.80
N ASP A 203 13.07 -22.51 20.29
CA ASP A 203 13.22 -21.06 20.24
C ASP A 203 13.88 -20.58 18.94
N GLN A 204 14.15 -19.27 18.86
CA GLN A 204 14.79 -18.68 17.68
C GLN A 204 16.27 -19.02 17.58
N GLU A 205 16.97 -19.19 18.70
CA GLU A 205 18.40 -19.43 18.74
C GLU A 205 18.71 -20.88 18.33
N TRP A 206 17.99 -21.86 18.90
CA TRP A 206 18.09 -23.26 18.48
C TRP A 206 17.75 -23.45 17.00
N GLN A 207 16.68 -22.79 16.52
CA GLN A 207 16.31 -22.82 15.08
C GLN A 207 17.37 -22.18 14.18
N SER A 208 18.18 -21.25 14.70
CA SER A 208 19.26 -20.61 13.96
C SER A 208 20.53 -21.47 13.89
N MET A 209 20.78 -22.30 14.91
CA MET A 209 21.81 -23.35 14.87
C MET A 209 21.46 -24.46 13.88
N PHE A 210 20.18 -24.85 13.79
CA PHE A 210 19.72 -25.87 12.86
C PHE A 210 18.67 -25.36 11.85
N PRO A 211 19.03 -24.53 10.84
CA PRO A 211 18.09 -23.95 9.88
C PRO A 211 17.30 -24.95 9.03
N THR A 212 17.79 -26.19 8.96
CA THR A 212 17.25 -27.33 8.21
C THR A 212 16.52 -28.35 9.08
N ALA A 213 16.38 -28.10 10.38
CA ALA A 213 15.72 -29.03 11.29
C ALA A 213 14.24 -29.23 10.92
N GLY A 214 13.78 -30.47 11.02
CA GLY A 214 12.37 -30.79 10.82
C GLY A 214 11.99 -32.14 11.40
N VAL A 215 10.68 -32.34 11.57
CA VAL A 215 10.10 -33.56 12.15
C VAL A 215 9.45 -34.41 11.06
N ARG A 216 9.61 -35.74 11.10
CA ARG A 216 8.92 -36.71 10.26
C ARG A 216 7.96 -37.53 11.11
N HIS A 217 6.68 -37.59 10.75
CA HIS A 217 5.71 -38.50 11.34
C HIS A 217 5.84 -39.88 10.70
N LEU A 218 6.19 -40.90 11.49
CA LEU A 218 6.44 -42.26 10.99
C LEU A 218 5.16 -43.12 11.00
N GLY A 219 5.29 -44.38 10.56
CA GLY A 219 4.21 -45.37 10.62
C GLY A 219 3.90 -45.79 12.06
N ALA A 220 2.62 -45.77 12.46
CA ALA A 220 2.19 -46.39 13.71
C ALA A 220 1.86 -47.88 13.45
N VAL A 221 2.64 -48.78 14.06
CA VAL A 221 2.43 -50.24 13.93
C VAL A 221 1.61 -50.79 15.10
N THR A 222 1.95 -50.44 16.34
CA THR A 222 1.34 -51.03 17.56
C THR A 222 0.64 -50.01 18.47
N SER A 223 1.14 -48.78 18.55
CA SER A 223 0.56 -47.70 19.36
C SER A 223 -0.61 -47.01 18.63
N ASP A 224 -1.46 -46.29 19.37
CA ASP A 224 -2.41 -45.31 18.83
C ASP A 224 -1.76 -43.95 18.51
N HIS A 225 -0.54 -43.71 19.02
CA HIS A 225 0.36 -42.64 18.58
C HIS A 225 1.37 -43.10 17.51
N ARG A 226 1.68 -42.21 16.58
CA ARG A 226 2.80 -42.33 15.63
C ARG A 226 4.12 -41.92 16.29
N PRO A 227 5.23 -42.63 16.03
CA PRO A 227 6.56 -42.12 16.33
C PRO A 227 6.83 -40.84 15.52
N ILE A 228 7.54 -39.89 16.11
CA ILE A 228 8.03 -38.69 15.42
C ILE A 228 9.56 -38.68 15.45
N LEU A 229 10.20 -38.42 14.32
CA LEU A 229 11.65 -38.34 14.17
C LEU A 229 12.04 -36.91 13.83
N LEU A 230 12.79 -36.24 14.71
CA LEU A 230 13.48 -35.00 14.42
C LEU A 230 14.82 -35.31 13.75
N ASP A 231 15.12 -34.60 12.67
CA ASP A 231 16.42 -34.62 11.97
C ASP A 231 16.90 -33.17 11.83
N SER A 232 18.10 -32.85 12.32
CA SER A 232 18.66 -31.48 12.26
C SER A 232 19.02 -31.05 10.83
N HIS A 233 19.21 -32.00 9.90
CA HIS A 233 19.62 -31.77 8.51
C HIS A 233 18.71 -32.51 7.52
N LEU A 234 17.41 -32.19 7.59
CA LEU A 234 16.35 -32.84 6.80
C LEU A 234 16.55 -32.76 5.27
N ASP A 235 17.29 -31.76 4.77
CA ASP A 235 17.47 -31.43 3.36
C ASP A 235 18.85 -31.88 2.85
N ASN A 236 18.92 -33.00 2.11
CA ASN A 236 20.13 -33.38 1.37
C ASN A 236 19.80 -33.86 -0.06
N CYS A 237 19.39 -32.90 -0.89
CA CYS A 237 19.43 -33.02 -2.36
C CYS A 237 20.22 -31.83 -2.92
N LYS A 238 21.23 -32.10 -3.77
CA LYS A 238 22.01 -31.07 -4.48
C LYS A 238 21.19 -30.47 -5.64
N ILE A 239 20.09 -29.78 -5.34
CA ILE A 239 19.22 -29.21 -6.38
C ILE A 239 19.80 -27.88 -6.89
N ILE A 240 19.88 -27.74 -8.21
CA ILE A 240 20.30 -26.50 -8.89
C ILE A 240 19.32 -25.39 -8.55
N ARG A 241 19.78 -24.36 -7.82
CA ARG A 241 18.99 -23.18 -7.48
C ARG A 241 19.04 -22.14 -8.62
N PRO A 242 17.94 -21.45 -8.94
CA PRO A 242 17.97 -20.38 -9.93
C PRO A 242 18.85 -19.22 -9.43
N PHE A 243 19.59 -18.61 -10.35
CA PHE A 243 20.28 -17.35 -10.09
C PHE A 243 19.27 -16.29 -9.64
N ARG A 244 19.65 -15.52 -8.62
CA ARG A 244 18.89 -14.38 -8.10
C ARG A 244 19.88 -13.28 -7.81
N PHE A 245 19.58 -12.10 -8.32
CA PHE A 245 20.27 -10.86 -7.97
C PHE A 245 20.07 -10.56 -6.48
N GLU A 246 21.13 -10.31 -5.72
CA GLU A 246 21.02 -9.83 -4.33
C GLU A 246 21.20 -8.31 -4.29
N ALA A 247 20.23 -7.59 -3.72
CA ALA A 247 20.20 -6.12 -3.77
C ALA A 247 21.40 -5.45 -3.08
N MET A 248 22.06 -6.15 -2.15
CA MET A 248 23.30 -5.68 -1.50
C MET A 248 24.45 -5.47 -2.50
N TRP A 249 24.43 -6.12 -3.69
CA TRP A 249 25.50 -6.00 -4.67
C TRP A 249 25.66 -4.56 -5.20
N THR A 250 24.59 -3.77 -5.26
CA THR A 250 24.66 -2.37 -5.74
C THR A 250 25.31 -1.41 -4.76
N LYS A 251 25.67 -1.86 -3.55
CA LYS A 251 26.42 -1.07 -2.56
C LYS A 251 27.93 -1.19 -2.75
N GLU A 252 28.39 -2.11 -3.60
CA GLU A 252 29.80 -2.26 -3.94
C GLU A 252 30.08 -1.67 -5.32
N GLU A 253 31.00 -0.70 -5.40
CA GLU A 253 31.41 -0.09 -6.67
C GLU A 253 32.05 -1.12 -7.62
N SER A 254 32.77 -2.11 -7.06
CA SER A 254 33.35 -3.21 -7.84
C SER A 254 32.31 -4.03 -8.62
N SER A 255 31.03 -4.03 -8.21
CA SER A 255 29.95 -4.70 -8.94
C SER A 255 29.75 -4.13 -10.34
N VAL A 256 29.94 -2.82 -10.53
CA VAL A 256 29.81 -2.14 -11.82
C VAL A 256 30.92 -2.61 -12.76
N GLN A 257 32.16 -2.60 -12.28
CA GLN A 257 33.35 -3.05 -13.03
C GLN A 257 33.25 -4.53 -13.45
N VAL A 258 32.65 -5.38 -12.62
CA VAL A 258 32.37 -6.80 -12.96
C VAL A 258 31.34 -6.90 -14.09
N VAL A 259 30.29 -6.08 -14.07
CA VAL A 259 29.28 -6.04 -15.14
C VAL A 259 29.87 -5.49 -16.44
N GLU A 260 30.60 -4.38 -16.39
CA GLU A 260 31.26 -3.75 -17.55
C GLU A 260 32.21 -4.72 -18.24
N ARG A 261 33.18 -5.30 -17.51
CA ARG A 261 34.12 -6.30 -18.04
C ARG A 261 33.43 -7.52 -18.65
N ALA A 262 32.37 -8.00 -18.01
CA ALA A 262 31.57 -9.12 -18.51
C ALA A 262 30.75 -8.75 -19.77
N TRP A 263 30.37 -7.48 -19.92
CA TRP A 263 29.58 -6.95 -21.02
C TRP A 263 30.43 -6.53 -22.22
N GLU A 264 31.65 -6.05 -22.00
CA GLU A 264 32.63 -5.69 -23.04
C GLU A 264 33.20 -6.90 -23.76
N THR A 265 33.13 -8.10 -23.15
CA THR A 265 33.51 -9.34 -23.81
C THR A 265 32.76 -9.49 -25.15
N GLN A 266 33.51 -9.72 -26.23
CA GLN A 266 32.92 -9.99 -27.54
C GLN A 266 32.20 -11.34 -27.55
N VAL A 267 31.02 -11.34 -28.17
CA VAL A 267 30.19 -12.53 -28.40
C VAL A 267 29.74 -12.46 -29.85
N GLU A 268 29.94 -13.54 -30.59
CA GLU A 268 29.56 -13.67 -32.00
C GLU A 268 28.17 -14.35 -32.12
N GLY A 269 27.48 -14.16 -33.25
CA GLY A 269 26.10 -14.60 -33.47
C GLY A 269 25.09 -13.45 -33.65
N SER A 270 23.80 -13.77 -33.71
CA SER A 270 22.71 -12.79 -33.90
C SER A 270 22.59 -11.80 -32.73
N HIS A 271 21.97 -10.63 -32.93
CA HIS A 271 21.85 -9.60 -31.87
C HIS A 271 21.21 -10.14 -30.57
N CYS A 272 20.17 -10.96 -30.69
CA CYS A 272 19.53 -11.64 -29.55
C CYS A 272 20.46 -12.67 -28.90
N PHE A 273 21.25 -13.42 -29.68
CA PHE A 273 22.26 -14.34 -29.16
C PHE A 273 23.40 -13.61 -28.45
N LYS A 274 23.91 -12.49 -29.00
CA LYS A 274 24.90 -11.62 -28.35
C LYS A 274 24.39 -11.10 -27.01
N LEU A 275 23.15 -10.60 -26.96
CA LEU A 275 22.53 -10.12 -25.72
C LEU A 275 22.37 -11.25 -24.69
N ALA A 276 21.83 -12.41 -25.09
CA ALA A 276 21.67 -13.57 -24.22
C ALA A 276 23.03 -14.12 -23.73
N GLY A 277 24.05 -14.14 -24.59
CA GLY A 277 25.42 -14.54 -24.27
C GLY A 277 26.09 -13.60 -23.26
N LYS A 278 26.00 -12.28 -23.49
CA LYS A 278 26.50 -11.25 -22.55
C LYS A 278 25.77 -11.32 -21.21
N LEU A 279 24.44 -11.46 -21.19
CA LEU A 279 23.67 -11.67 -19.96
C LEU A 279 24.05 -12.98 -19.23
N LYS A 280 24.31 -14.07 -19.97
CA LYS A 280 24.76 -15.35 -19.42
C LYS A 280 26.17 -15.24 -18.81
N ARG A 281 27.06 -14.43 -19.41
CA ARG A 281 28.40 -14.11 -18.89
C ARG A 281 28.35 -13.19 -17.68
N VAL A 282 27.59 -12.08 -17.69
CA VAL A 282 27.36 -11.23 -16.51
C VAL A 282 26.82 -12.06 -15.33
N LYS A 283 25.87 -12.97 -15.58
CA LYS A 283 25.37 -13.93 -14.59
C LYS A 283 26.44 -14.90 -14.06
N HIS A 284 27.46 -15.23 -14.85
CA HIS A 284 28.58 -16.06 -14.40
C HIS A 284 29.53 -15.24 -13.52
N GLU A 285 30.02 -14.12 -14.02
CA GLU A 285 30.99 -13.26 -13.32
C GLU A 285 30.43 -12.76 -11.98
N LEU A 286 29.16 -12.31 -11.94
CA LEU A 286 28.51 -11.90 -10.68
C LEU A 286 28.36 -13.05 -9.66
N ARG A 287 28.29 -14.32 -10.10
CA ARG A 287 28.22 -15.46 -9.17
C ARG A 287 29.56 -15.76 -8.53
N GLU A 288 30.64 -15.79 -9.32
CA GLU A 288 31.99 -16.02 -8.79
C GLU A 288 32.46 -14.80 -7.97
N TRP A 289 32.23 -13.57 -8.43
CA TRP A 289 32.49 -12.35 -7.65
C TRP A 289 31.74 -12.37 -6.30
N ASN A 290 30.42 -12.63 -6.28
CA ASN A 290 29.68 -12.69 -5.02
C ASN A 290 30.21 -13.79 -4.08
N LYS A 291 30.62 -14.94 -4.63
CA LYS A 291 31.17 -16.06 -3.85
C LYS A 291 32.51 -15.70 -3.22
N ASN A 292 33.37 -15.00 -3.95
CA ASN A 292 34.72 -14.65 -3.52
C ASN A 292 34.75 -13.39 -2.62
N PHE A 293 33.87 -12.41 -2.88
CA PHE A 293 33.83 -11.13 -2.16
C PHE A 293 32.93 -11.18 -0.91
N PHE A 294 31.69 -11.66 -1.02
CA PHE A 294 30.73 -11.65 0.11
C PHE A 294 30.68 -12.95 0.91
N GLY A 295 31.05 -14.09 0.30
CA GLY A 295 31.09 -15.41 0.93
C GLY A 295 29.92 -15.70 1.88
N ASN A 296 30.23 -15.88 3.16
CA ASN A 296 29.24 -15.95 4.24
C ASN A 296 29.24 -14.64 5.05
N VAL A 297 28.37 -13.71 4.65
CA VAL A 297 28.10 -12.42 5.34
C VAL A 297 28.02 -12.54 6.88
N LYS A 298 27.39 -13.59 7.41
CA LYS A 298 27.28 -13.78 8.87
C LYS A 298 28.59 -14.15 9.55
N ALA A 299 29.47 -14.88 8.86
CA ALA A 299 30.78 -15.22 9.40
C ALA A 299 31.66 -13.97 9.49
N ARG A 300 31.62 -13.10 8.46
CA ARG A 300 32.36 -11.82 8.47
C ARG A 300 31.86 -10.87 9.56
N ILE A 301 30.55 -10.78 9.78
CA ILE A 301 29.98 -10.02 10.91
C ILE A 301 30.52 -10.55 12.24
N LYS A 302 30.48 -11.87 12.48
CA LYS A 302 30.98 -12.48 13.73
C LYS A 302 32.50 -12.31 13.91
N GLU A 303 33.27 -12.37 12.82
CA GLU A 303 34.72 -12.12 12.81
C GLU A 303 35.03 -10.67 13.25
N LEU A 304 34.31 -9.70 12.69
CA LEU A 304 34.47 -8.29 13.06
C LEU A 304 34.02 -8.01 14.49
N GLU A 305 32.92 -8.62 14.95
CA GLU A 305 32.48 -8.56 16.35
C GLU A 305 33.57 -9.12 17.30
N SER A 306 34.20 -10.26 16.98
CA SER A 306 35.30 -10.83 17.78
C SER A 306 36.51 -9.89 17.84
N ARG A 307 36.96 -9.38 16.68
CA ARG A 307 38.13 -8.49 16.58
C ARG A 307 37.93 -7.16 17.30
N ILE A 308 36.70 -6.64 17.36
CA ILE A 308 36.37 -5.44 18.14
C ILE A 308 36.53 -5.71 19.64
N GLU A 309 36.06 -6.84 20.16
CA GLU A 309 36.23 -7.16 21.59
C GLU A 309 37.68 -7.53 21.94
N GLU A 310 38.43 -8.13 21.02
CA GLU A 310 39.88 -8.32 21.17
C GLU A 310 40.61 -6.97 21.32
N VAL A 311 40.32 -5.99 20.46
CA VAL A 311 40.93 -4.65 20.54
C VAL A 311 40.49 -3.89 21.80
N ARG A 312 39.24 -4.04 22.25
CA ARG A 312 38.75 -3.47 23.53
C ARG A 312 39.42 -4.06 24.78
N GLY A 313 39.98 -5.27 24.67
CA GLY A 313 40.78 -5.89 25.72
C GLY A 313 42.21 -5.36 25.82
N LEU A 314 42.68 -4.55 24.86
CA LEU A 314 44.02 -3.96 24.84
C LEU A 314 44.04 -2.61 25.57
N GLU A 315 45.24 -2.12 25.90
CA GLU A 315 45.40 -0.79 26.48
C GLU A 315 44.93 0.30 25.51
N PRO A 316 44.22 1.35 25.99
CA PRO A 316 43.62 2.39 25.17
C PRO A 316 44.66 3.41 24.70
N ASN A 317 45.55 2.98 23.81
CA ASN A 317 46.43 3.85 23.05
C ASN A 317 45.75 4.36 21.77
N LYS A 318 46.37 5.35 21.11
CA LYS A 318 45.80 6.00 19.92
C LYS A 318 45.52 5.00 18.78
N ASP A 319 46.46 4.12 18.52
CA ASP A 319 46.42 3.20 17.37
C ASP A 319 45.33 2.12 17.56
N ASN A 320 45.16 1.63 18.79
CA ASN A 320 44.08 0.70 19.16
C ASN A 320 42.69 1.36 19.05
N LEU A 321 42.56 2.63 19.45
CA LEU A 321 41.30 3.38 19.32
C LEU A 321 40.96 3.70 17.85
N GLU A 322 41.95 4.02 17.01
CA GLU A 322 41.76 4.20 15.57
C GLU A 322 41.40 2.86 14.89
N LEU A 323 42.00 1.75 15.32
CA LEU A 323 41.67 0.39 14.85
C LEU A 323 40.26 -0.05 15.28
N GLU A 324 39.84 0.20 16.53
CA GLU A 324 38.47 -0.09 16.99
C GLU A 324 37.45 0.69 16.16
N ALA A 325 37.71 1.98 15.92
CA ALA A 325 36.84 2.83 15.11
C ALA A 325 36.72 2.32 13.67
N ALA A 326 37.83 1.92 13.05
CA ALA A 326 37.84 1.35 11.70
C ALA A 326 37.05 0.02 11.61
N LEU A 327 37.26 -0.90 12.56
CA LEU A 327 36.52 -2.16 12.63
C LEU A 327 35.03 -1.95 12.89
N CYS A 328 34.66 -0.99 13.74
CA CYS A 328 33.27 -0.61 13.99
C CYS A 328 32.57 -0.04 12.75
N LEU A 329 33.29 0.68 11.88
CA LEU A 329 32.78 1.16 10.59
C LEU A 329 32.60 0.00 9.60
N GLU A 330 33.57 -0.90 9.48
CA GLU A 330 33.46 -2.08 8.60
C GLU A 330 32.25 -2.95 9.00
N LEU A 331 32.09 -3.22 10.30
CA LEU A 331 30.96 -3.99 10.84
C LEU A 331 29.60 -3.34 10.48
N GLU A 332 29.51 -2.02 10.53
CA GLU A 332 28.29 -1.27 10.23
C GLU A 332 27.89 -1.38 8.75
N GLU A 333 28.85 -1.33 7.83
CA GLU A 333 28.61 -1.60 6.42
C GLU A 333 28.10 -3.03 6.18
N TRP A 334 28.72 -4.03 6.79
CA TRP A 334 28.29 -5.44 6.64
C TRP A 334 26.89 -5.68 7.22
N LEU A 335 26.52 -4.98 8.29
CA LEU A 335 25.16 -5.00 8.84
C LEU A 335 24.13 -4.33 7.92
N GLU A 336 24.47 -3.22 7.25
CA GLU A 336 23.59 -2.61 6.23
C GLU A 336 23.41 -3.54 5.02
N LYS A 337 24.50 -4.15 4.56
CA LYS A 337 24.50 -5.13 3.45
C LYS A 337 23.61 -6.35 3.78
N ASP A 338 23.62 -6.87 5.02
CA ASP A 338 22.69 -7.92 5.45
C ASP A 338 21.23 -7.43 5.58
N GLU A 339 20.97 -6.21 6.10
CA GLU A 339 19.60 -5.66 6.15
C GLU A 339 18.98 -5.56 4.75
N LEU A 340 19.70 -5.04 3.76
CA LEU A 340 19.26 -4.97 2.36
C LEU A 340 18.94 -6.35 1.78
N LYS A 341 19.81 -7.34 2.04
CA LYS A 341 19.65 -8.75 1.64
C LYS A 341 18.36 -9.36 2.23
N TRP A 342 18.05 -9.13 3.50
CA TRP A 342 16.82 -9.65 4.13
C TRP A 342 15.57 -8.88 3.75
N LYS A 343 15.64 -7.55 3.62
CA LYS A 343 14.57 -6.69 3.10
C LYS A 343 14.11 -7.19 1.73
N GLN A 344 15.04 -7.39 0.79
CA GLN A 344 14.75 -7.96 -0.53
C GLN A 344 14.13 -9.36 -0.45
N LYS A 345 14.66 -10.25 0.40
CA LYS A 345 14.18 -11.64 0.55
C LYS A 345 12.80 -11.74 1.21
N SER A 346 12.41 -10.79 2.05
CA SER A 346 11.09 -10.72 2.67
C SER A 346 9.97 -10.32 1.68
N ARG A 347 10.33 -9.53 0.65
CA ARG A 347 9.43 -8.81 -0.26
C ARG A 347 8.53 -7.74 0.41
N GLU A 348 8.88 -7.30 1.61
CA GLU A 348 8.18 -6.22 2.32
C GLU A 348 8.67 -4.83 1.83
N LEU A 349 7.92 -4.21 0.92
CA LEU A 349 8.31 -2.95 0.26
C LEU A 349 7.93 -1.67 1.03
N TRP A 350 7.20 -1.78 2.13
CA TRP A 350 6.64 -0.63 2.86
C TRP A 350 7.53 -0.09 3.99
N LEU A 351 8.58 -0.83 4.39
CA LEU A 351 9.57 -0.37 5.36
C LEU A 351 10.70 0.39 4.64
N LYS A 352 11.04 1.58 5.13
CA LYS A 352 12.13 2.41 4.59
C LYS A 352 13.48 1.99 5.19
N GLU A 353 14.56 2.50 4.61
CA GLU A 353 15.92 2.29 5.11
C GLU A 353 16.14 3.05 6.42
N GLY A 354 16.98 2.51 7.32
CA GLY A 354 17.28 3.11 8.62
C GLY A 354 16.40 2.68 9.80
N ASP A 355 15.47 1.73 9.64
CA ASP A 355 14.68 1.17 10.76
C ASP A 355 15.42 0.02 11.51
N ARG A 356 16.60 -0.43 11.03
CA ARG A 356 17.46 -1.52 11.56
C ARG A 356 16.65 -2.74 12.06
N ASN A 357 15.78 -3.30 11.21
CA ASN A 357 14.81 -4.32 11.60
C ASN A 357 15.02 -5.69 10.92
N SER A 358 16.28 -6.12 10.83
CA SER A 358 16.69 -7.41 10.28
C SER A 358 15.92 -8.60 10.90
N LYS A 359 15.67 -8.58 12.22
CA LYS A 359 14.89 -9.62 12.93
C LYS A 359 13.45 -9.77 12.37
N PHE A 360 12.78 -8.67 12.01
CA PHE A 360 11.46 -8.72 11.36
C PHE A 360 11.54 -9.31 9.95
N PHE A 361 12.47 -8.82 9.12
CA PHE A 361 12.63 -9.31 7.74
C PHE A 361 13.03 -10.79 7.68
N HIS A 362 13.87 -11.26 8.61
CA HIS A 362 14.27 -12.65 8.75
C HIS A 362 13.06 -13.54 9.08
N LEU A 363 12.27 -13.22 10.12
CA LEU A 363 11.06 -13.97 10.46
C LEU A 363 10.04 -14.02 9.32
N SER A 364 9.76 -12.88 8.68
CA SER A 364 8.83 -12.80 7.55
C SER A 364 9.31 -13.65 6.37
N THR A 365 10.62 -13.67 6.11
CA THR A 365 11.24 -14.54 5.10
C THR A 365 11.10 -16.03 5.45
N VAL A 366 11.35 -16.43 6.70
CA VAL A 366 11.24 -17.82 7.17
C VAL A 366 9.80 -18.34 7.05
N ILE A 367 8.83 -17.57 7.57
CA ILE A 367 7.39 -17.90 7.47
C ILE A 367 6.97 -18.03 6.00
N ARG A 368 7.44 -17.12 5.13
CA ARG A 368 7.13 -17.15 3.69
C ARG A 368 7.79 -18.34 2.97
N ARG A 369 9.03 -18.72 3.30
CA ARG A 369 9.67 -19.91 2.71
C ARG A 369 8.87 -21.17 3.05
N ARG A 370 8.38 -21.28 4.27
CA ARG A 370 7.56 -22.39 4.75
C ARG A 370 6.20 -22.47 4.07
N SER A 371 5.50 -21.35 3.86
CA SER A 371 4.17 -21.35 3.20
C SER A 371 4.21 -21.62 1.70
N ASN A 372 5.38 -21.49 1.05
CA ASN A 372 5.58 -21.76 -0.38
C ASN A 372 6.36 -23.06 -0.63
N ARG A 373 6.49 -23.94 0.38
CA ARG A 373 7.17 -25.24 0.24
C ARG A 373 6.21 -26.25 -0.39
N ILE A 374 6.40 -26.55 -1.68
CA ILE A 374 5.70 -27.64 -2.36
C ILE A 374 6.50 -28.92 -2.10
N ASN A 375 5.94 -29.82 -1.30
CA ASN A 375 6.64 -31.03 -0.86
C ASN A 375 6.67 -32.11 -1.94
N GLU A 376 5.58 -32.29 -2.69
CA GLU A 376 5.30 -33.48 -3.50
C GLU A 376 4.24 -33.14 -4.57
N ILE A 377 4.35 -33.67 -5.80
CA ILE A 377 3.33 -33.57 -6.87
C ILE A 377 2.96 -34.97 -7.37
N LYS A 378 1.67 -35.29 -7.30
CA LYS A 378 1.08 -36.57 -7.72
C LYS A 378 0.25 -36.37 -9.00
N MET A 379 0.47 -37.20 -10.02
CA MET A 379 -0.32 -37.19 -11.27
C MET A 379 -1.70 -37.85 -11.08
N GLU A 380 -2.62 -37.68 -12.04
CA GLU A 380 -3.98 -38.25 -11.98
C GLU A 380 -4.00 -39.78 -11.97
N ASP A 381 -3.01 -40.42 -12.59
CA ASP A 381 -2.76 -41.88 -12.56
C ASP A 381 -2.19 -42.40 -11.22
N GLY A 382 -1.75 -41.49 -10.35
CA GLY A 382 -1.19 -41.77 -9.05
C GLY A 382 0.33 -41.88 -8.95
N THR A 383 1.06 -41.65 -10.04
CA THR A 383 2.51 -41.82 -10.16
C THR A 383 3.32 -40.59 -9.72
N TRP A 384 4.61 -40.80 -9.41
CA TRP A 384 5.61 -39.79 -9.05
C TRP A 384 6.79 -39.83 -10.06
N ILE A 385 7.32 -38.69 -10.53
CA ILE A 385 8.11 -38.63 -11.77
C ILE A 385 9.46 -37.88 -11.62
N TYR A 386 10.49 -38.31 -12.38
CA TYR A 386 11.85 -37.74 -12.47
C TYR A 386 12.43 -37.87 -13.92
N GLY A 387 13.31 -36.96 -14.40
CA GLY A 387 14.09 -37.12 -15.67
C GLY A 387 14.06 -35.93 -16.66
N ARG A 388 15.03 -35.81 -17.61
CA ARG A 388 15.25 -34.59 -18.45
C ARG A 388 16.07 -34.73 -19.77
N GLU A 389 16.02 -33.62 -20.56
CA GLU A 389 16.75 -33.18 -21.80
C GLU A 389 16.23 -33.77 -23.17
N HIS A 390 16.40 -33.19 -24.39
CA HIS A 390 17.35 -32.23 -25.05
C HIS A 390 16.61 -31.13 -25.91
N ILE A 391 17.04 -29.85 -26.08
CA ILE A 391 18.00 -29.12 -26.99
C ILE A 391 17.41 -28.39 -28.26
N ALA A 392 17.61 -27.05 -28.28
CA ALA A 392 17.87 -26.07 -29.40
C ALA A 392 16.83 -25.68 -30.51
N ILE A 393 17.27 -24.78 -31.39
CA ILE A 393 16.58 -23.62 -32.04
C ILE A 393 16.99 -23.49 -33.54
N SER A 394 16.12 -22.93 -34.39
CA SER A 394 16.49 -22.17 -35.61
C SER A 394 15.25 -21.45 -36.19
N GLU A 395 15.30 -20.38 -37.00
CA GLU A 395 16.18 -19.20 -37.08
C GLU A 395 15.45 -18.10 -37.92
N GLU A 396 14.55 -18.52 -38.82
CA GLU A 396 13.60 -17.68 -39.58
C GLU A 396 12.56 -16.95 -38.69
N GLU A 397 12.43 -17.34 -37.41
CA GLU A 397 11.61 -16.66 -36.40
C GLU A 397 12.07 -15.21 -36.09
N ASN A 398 13.28 -14.81 -36.51
CA ASN A 398 13.86 -13.52 -36.16
C ASN A 398 13.30 -12.32 -36.94
N GLU A 399 13.12 -12.41 -38.27
CA GLU A 399 13.26 -11.18 -39.09
C GLU A 399 12.06 -10.23 -39.08
N SER A 400 10.82 -10.69 -38.84
CA SER A 400 9.65 -9.78 -38.79
C SER A 400 9.34 -9.20 -37.40
N ILE A 401 9.98 -9.68 -36.34
CA ILE A 401 9.99 -9.02 -35.01
C ILE A 401 10.90 -7.77 -35.05
N CYS A 402 11.88 -7.75 -35.95
CA CYS A 402 13.02 -6.84 -35.94
C CYS A 402 12.77 -5.38 -36.36
N ARG A 403 11.54 -4.83 -36.32
CA ARG A 403 11.41 -3.36 -36.40
C ARG A 403 11.77 -2.73 -35.04
N VAL A 404 12.99 -2.22 -34.97
CA VAL A 404 13.63 -1.64 -33.78
C VAL A 404 12.71 -0.60 -33.10
N PRO A 405 12.29 -0.82 -31.84
CA PRO A 405 11.60 0.20 -31.04
C PRO A 405 12.56 1.35 -30.70
N SER A 406 12.04 2.57 -30.55
CA SER A 406 12.92 3.74 -30.36
C SER A 406 13.67 3.70 -29.02
N GLY A 407 14.84 4.32 -28.96
CA GLY A 407 15.62 4.41 -27.71
C GLY A 407 14.84 5.05 -26.56
N GLU A 408 13.92 5.97 -26.86
CA GLU A 408 13.01 6.58 -25.89
C GLU A 408 11.90 5.62 -25.43
N GLU A 409 11.31 4.81 -26.32
CA GLU A 409 10.34 3.77 -25.94
C GLU A 409 11.00 2.75 -24.99
N ILE A 410 12.21 2.30 -25.31
CA ILE A 410 12.98 1.36 -24.47
C ILE A 410 13.30 2.00 -23.12
N ARG A 411 13.88 3.21 -23.10
CA ARG A 411 14.24 3.93 -21.88
C ARG A 411 13.01 4.14 -20.98
N LYS A 412 11.90 4.59 -21.54
CA LYS A 412 10.67 4.83 -20.79
C LYS A 412 10.13 3.54 -20.15
N ILE A 413 10.05 2.45 -20.91
CA ILE A 413 9.55 1.17 -20.40
C ILE A 413 10.45 0.64 -19.28
N VAL A 414 11.77 0.67 -19.45
CA VAL A 414 12.73 0.18 -18.44
C VAL A 414 12.67 1.03 -17.16
N PHE A 415 12.59 2.35 -17.27
CA PHE A 415 12.60 3.26 -16.12
C PHE A 415 11.22 3.38 -15.42
N GLU A 416 10.12 2.95 -16.05
CA GLU A 416 8.81 2.76 -15.40
C GLU A 416 8.75 1.47 -14.55
N MET A 417 9.72 0.54 -14.69
CA MET A 417 9.79 -0.66 -13.85
C MET A 417 10.34 -0.36 -12.44
N HIS A 418 9.85 -1.12 -11.45
CA HIS A 418 10.39 -1.04 -10.08
C HIS A 418 11.87 -1.49 -10.05
N PRO A 419 12.80 -0.79 -9.38
CA PRO A 419 14.26 -1.05 -9.45
C PRO A 419 14.74 -2.47 -9.12
N LEU A 420 13.89 -3.27 -8.45
CA LEU A 420 14.14 -4.68 -8.10
C LEU A 420 13.40 -5.68 -9.01
N LYS A 421 12.96 -5.26 -10.20
CA LYS A 421 12.34 -6.10 -11.23
C LYS A 421 13.12 -5.96 -12.54
N ALA A 422 13.36 -7.08 -13.22
CA ALA A 422 13.83 -7.09 -14.60
C ALA A 422 12.64 -7.20 -15.57
N PRO A 423 12.73 -6.68 -16.79
CA PRO A 423 11.82 -7.04 -17.88
C PRO A 423 11.94 -8.55 -18.19
N GLY A 424 10.82 -9.18 -18.53
CA GLY A 424 10.84 -10.47 -19.22
C GLY A 424 11.18 -10.29 -20.70
N PRO A 425 11.48 -11.37 -21.44
CA PRO A 425 11.64 -11.30 -22.90
C PRO A 425 10.35 -10.81 -23.59
N ASP A 426 9.20 -11.02 -22.95
CA ASP A 426 7.83 -10.66 -23.31
C ASP A 426 7.53 -9.14 -23.41
N GLY A 427 8.55 -8.27 -23.57
CA GLY A 427 8.50 -6.81 -23.42
C GLY A 427 7.68 -6.00 -24.45
N LEU A 428 6.72 -6.63 -25.15
CA LEU A 428 5.98 -6.06 -26.27
C LEU A 428 4.66 -5.38 -25.88
N SER A 429 4.63 -4.05 -26.00
CA SER A 429 3.48 -3.21 -26.40
C SER A 429 2.10 -3.32 -25.70
N VAL A 430 2.01 -3.66 -24.40
CA VAL A 430 0.77 -3.45 -23.62
C VAL A 430 0.25 -2.00 -23.75
N SER A 431 1.15 -1.03 -23.93
CA SER A 431 0.85 0.38 -24.23
C SER A 431 0.09 0.63 -25.54
N ARG A 432 0.20 -0.25 -26.55
CA ARG A 432 -0.45 -0.10 -27.86
C ARG A 432 -1.83 -0.76 -27.93
N LEU A 433 -2.06 -1.87 -27.22
CA LEU A 433 -3.38 -2.48 -27.09
C LEU A 433 -4.32 -1.69 -26.18
N ARG A 434 -3.82 -1.20 -25.04
CA ARG A 434 -4.62 -0.60 -23.97
C ARG A 434 -5.55 0.56 -24.38
N PRO A 435 -5.18 1.46 -25.32
CA PRO A 435 -6.08 2.52 -25.81
C PRO A 435 -7.24 2.02 -26.69
N LEU A 436 -7.12 0.83 -27.30
CA LEU A 436 -8.14 0.28 -28.21
C LEU A 436 -9.28 -0.42 -27.45
N LEU A 437 -8.99 -0.96 -26.26
CA LEU A 437 -9.91 -1.78 -25.46
C LEU A 437 -11.24 -1.07 -25.15
N GLU A 438 -11.24 0.24 -24.93
CA GLU A 438 -12.46 1.00 -24.62
C GLU A 438 -13.47 0.98 -25.79
N LYS A 439 -12.98 0.83 -27.04
CA LYS A 439 -13.81 0.71 -28.25
C LYS A 439 -14.22 -0.73 -28.56
N LEU A 440 -13.38 -1.71 -28.25
CA LEU A 440 -13.57 -3.12 -28.64
C LEU A 440 -14.44 -3.92 -27.65
N ILE A 441 -14.33 -3.60 -26.36
CA ILE A 441 -14.91 -4.38 -25.25
C ILE A 441 -16.25 -3.78 -24.78
N ASP A 442 -17.27 -4.62 -24.68
CA ASP A 442 -18.64 -4.28 -24.29
C ASP A 442 -18.68 -3.47 -22.97
N PRO A 443 -19.53 -2.42 -22.86
CA PRO A 443 -19.60 -1.57 -21.66
C PRO A 443 -19.89 -2.32 -20.34
N ALA A 444 -20.46 -3.53 -20.39
CA ALA A 444 -20.73 -4.36 -19.21
C ALA A 444 -19.50 -5.11 -18.66
N GLN A 445 -18.40 -5.19 -19.42
CA GLN A 445 -17.12 -5.74 -18.94
C GLN A 445 -16.27 -4.61 -18.35
N VAL A 446 -16.05 -4.65 -17.03
CA VAL A 446 -15.36 -3.59 -16.28
C VAL A 446 -13.93 -3.94 -15.90
N ALA A 447 -13.51 -5.20 -16.03
CA ALA A 447 -12.12 -5.58 -15.72
C ALA A 447 -11.13 -5.13 -16.80
N PHE A 448 -9.95 -4.70 -16.35
CA PHE A 448 -8.75 -4.34 -17.13
C PHE A 448 -8.89 -3.21 -18.18
N VAL A 449 -10.09 -2.76 -18.53
CA VAL A 449 -10.31 -1.60 -19.40
C VAL A 449 -10.03 -0.28 -18.63
N PRO A 450 -9.29 0.69 -19.21
CA PRO A 450 -9.08 2.00 -18.60
C PRO A 450 -10.39 2.71 -18.22
N ASN A 451 -10.33 3.59 -17.21
CA ASN A 451 -11.42 4.46 -16.75
C ASN A 451 -12.70 3.78 -16.19
N ARG A 452 -12.93 2.49 -16.44
CA ARG A 452 -14.03 1.70 -15.85
C ARG A 452 -13.67 1.31 -14.41
N LEU A 453 -14.60 1.43 -13.46
CA LEU A 453 -14.32 1.18 -12.04
C LEU A 453 -15.17 0.03 -11.48
N ILE A 454 -14.50 -0.99 -10.93
CA ILE A 454 -15.08 -2.20 -10.34
C ILE A 454 -16.24 -1.95 -9.36
N THR A 455 -16.25 -0.80 -8.67
CA THR A 455 -17.31 -0.37 -7.76
C THR A 455 -18.66 -0.19 -8.47
N GLU A 456 -18.66 0.18 -9.75
CA GLU A 456 -19.85 0.36 -10.57
C GLU A 456 -20.59 -0.97 -10.78
N ASN A 457 -19.87 -2.08 -10.97
CA ASN A 457 -20.47 -3.43 -11.04
C ASN A 457 -21.11 -3.85 -9.72
N VAL A 458 -20.50 -3.52 -8.58
CA VAL A 458 -21.08 -3.80 -7.26
C VAL A 458 -22.36 -3.00 -7.05
N VAL A 459 -22.36 -1.70 -7.40
CA VAL A 459 -23.54 -0.83 -7.34
C VAL A 459 -24.66 -1.39 -8.22
N LEU A 460 -24.38 -1.73 -9.49
CA LEU A 460 -25.37 -2.28 -10.40
C LEU A 460 -25.95 -3.63 -9.93
N ALA A 461 -25.12 -4.53 -9.39
CA ALA A 461 -25.58 -5.79 -8.81
C ALA A 461 -26.53 -5.56 -7.61
N GLN A 462 -26.22 -4.60 -6.73
CA GLN A 462 -27.13 -4.22 -5.64
C GLN A 462 -28.45 -3.63 -6.16
N GLU A 463 -28.40 -2.81 -7.21
CA GLU A 463 -29.60 -2.24 -7.82
C GLU A 463 -30.50 -3.29 -8.48
N VAL A 464 -29.92 -4.32 -9.11
CA VAL A 464 -30.64 -5.49 -9.63
C VAL A 464 -31.32 -6.26 -8.50
N VAL A 465 -30.57 -6.65 -7.47
CA VAL A 465 -31.08 -7.38 -6.30
C VAL A 465 -32.18 -6.61 -5.57
N HIS A 466 -32.05 -5.28 -5.46
CA HIS A 466 -33.08 -4.43 -4.89
C HIS A 466 -34.37 -4.41 -5.73
N SER A 467 -34.25 -4.25 -7.06
CA SER A 467 -35.40 -4.33 -7.98
C SER A 467 -36.10 -5.68 -7.91
N PHE A 468 -35.34 -6.77 -7.81
CA PHE A 468 -35.84 -8.14 -7.68
C PHE A 468 -36.68 -8.34 -6.40
N LYS A 469 -36.29 -7.72 -5.28
CA LYS A 469 -37.02 -7.77 -4.01
C LYS A 469 -38.35 -6.99 -4.04
N ILE A 470 -38.42 -5.88 -4.77
CA ILE A 470 -39.64 -5.06 -4.87
C ILE A 470 -40.65 -5.66 -5.87
N MET A 471 -40.17 -6.38 -6.89
CA MET A 471 -41.02 -6.82 -7.99
C MET A 471 -41.99 -7.95 -7.61
N LYS A 472 -43.30 -7.62 -7.61
CA LYS A 472 -44.42 -8.54 -7.31
C LYS A 472 -45.05 -9.22 -8.56
N ARG A 473 -44.46 -9.07 -9.76
CA ARG A 473 -45.03 -9.62 -11.01
C ARG A 473 -44.85 -11.15 -11.08
N LYS A 474 -45.92 -11.90 -11.40
CA LYS A 474 -45.90 -13.38 -11.55
C LYS A 474 -44.88 -13.89 -12.58
N ARG A 475 -44.66 -13.14 -13.66
CA ARG A 475 -43.57 -13.34 -14.63
C ARG A 475 -42.44 -12.35 -14.29
N GLY A 476 -41.60 -12.75 -13.36
CA GLY A 476 -40.48 -11.96 -12.85
C GLY A 476 -39.18 -12.14 -13.65
N PHE A 477 -38.03 -12.03 -12.98
CA PHE A 477 -36.70 -12.17 -13.56
C PHE A 477 -35.86 -13.23 -12.83
N LEU A 478 -34.94 -13.81 -13.59
CA LEU A 478 -33.85 -14.68 -13.15
C LEU A 478 -32.53 -13.90 -13.26
N GLY A 479 -31.70 -14.00 -12.24
CA GLY A 479 -30.29 -13.63 -12.28
C GLY A 479 -29.43 -14.84 -11.99
N VAL A 480 -28.28 -14.96 -12.64
CA VAL A 480 -27.37 -16.09 -12.49
C VAL A 480 -25.96 -15.54 -12.27
N LYS A 481 -25.31 -15.94 -11.18
CA LYS A 481 -23.87 -15.75 -11.00
C LYS A 481 -23.16 -16.99 -11.54
N LEU A 482 -22.21 -16.78 -12.44
CA LEU A 482 -21.30 -17.80 -12.95
C LEU A 482 -19.91 -17.64 -12.32
N ASP A 483 -19.16 -18.74 -12.34
CA ASP A 483 -17.75 -18.87 -11.97
C ASP A 483 -17.15 -19.92 -12.90
N PHE A 484 -15.99 -19.66 -13.50
CA PHE A 484 -15.37 -20.57 -14.46
C PHE A 484 -14.22 -21.37 -13.81
N ASN A 485 -14.18 -22.68 -14.09
CA ASN A 485 -13.12 -23.58 -13.65
C ASN A 485 -11.78 -23.17 -14.27
N LYS A 486 -10.87 -22.60 -13.47
CA LYS A 486 -9.51 -22.22 -13.92
C LYS A 486 -9.53 -21.37 -15.19
N ALA A 487 -10.24 -20.24 -15.17
CA ALA A 487 -10.58 -19.46 -16.36
C ALA A 487 -9.39 -19.14 -17.30
N TYR A 488 -8.22 -18.79 -16.76
CA TYR A 488 -7.02 -18.55 -17.57
C TYR A 488 -6.46 -19.85 -18.16
N ASP A 489 -6.36 -20.92 -17.37
CA ASP A 489 -5.69 -22.18 -17.73
C ASP A 489 -6.48 -23.04 -18.74
N ARG A 490 -7.73 -22.66 -19.06
CA ARG A 490 -8.63 -23.39 -19.97
C ARG A 490 -8.86 -22.73 -21.33
N MET A 491 -8.35 -21.52 -21.56
CA MET A 491 -8.58 -20.80 -22.81
C MET A 491 -7.89 -21.51 -23.98
N GLU A 492 -8.65 -22.03 -24.94
CA GLU A 492 -8.08 -22.70 -26.12
C GLU A 492 -7.42 -21.68 -27.08
N TRP A 493 -6.26 -22.05 -27.62
CA TRP A 493 -5.43 -21.15 -28.41
C TRP A 493 -6.01 -20.83 -29.78
N ASN A 494 -6.49 -21.84 -30.52
CA ASN A 494 -7.11 -21.66 -31.84
C ASN A 494 -8.34 -20.75 -31.79
N PHE A 495 -9.10 -20.79 -30.69
CA PHE A 495 -10.22 -19.88 -30.43
C PHE A 495 -9.75 -18.44 -30.26
N LEU A 496 -8.73 -18.21 -29.42
CA LEU A 496 -8.18 -16.88 -29.19
C LEU A 496 -7.62 -16.27 -30.49
N GLU A 497 -6.91 -17.05 -31.30
CA GLU A 497 -6.41 -16.64 -32.62
C GLU A 497 -7.55 -16.21 -33.54
N THR A 498 -8.57 -17.06 -33.69
CA THR A 498 -9.79 -16.76 -34.48
C THR A 498 -10.46 -15.47 -34.02
N VAL A 499 -10.53 -15.23 -32.72
CA VAL A 499 -11.10 -14.02 -32.12
C VAL A 499 -10.26 -12.78 -32.46
N LEU A 500 -8.93 -12.85 -32.41
CA LEU A 500 -8.06 -11.74 -32.79
C LEU A 500 -8.19 -11.38 -34.28
N VAL A 501 -8.25 -12.38 -35.17
CA VAL A 501 -8.53 -12.15 -36.61
C VAL A 501 -9.91 -11.49 -36.79
N ALA A 502 -10.94 -11.97 -36.10
CA ALA A 502 -12.30 -11.42 -36.18
C ALA A 502 -12.43 -9.98 -35.64
N PHE A 503 -11.52 -9.54 -34.75
CA PHE A 503 -11.41 -8.15 -34.32
C PHE A 503 -10.70 -7.23 -35.33
N GLY A 504 -10.20 -7.77 -36.44
CA GLY A 504 -9.47 -7.02 -37.47
C GLY A 504 -8.02 -6.70 -37.09
N PHE A 505 -7.42 -7.45 -36.16
CA PHE A 505 -5.98 -7.37 -35.95
C PHE A 505 -5.27 -7.94 -37.18
N ASN A 506 -4.26 -7.23 -37.69
CA ASN A 506 -3.43 -7.70 -38.80
C ASN A 506 -2.76 -9.04 -38.43
N GLU A 507 -2.70 -9.97 -39.38
CA GLU A 507 -2.15 -11.33 -39.17
C GLU A 507 -0.78 -11.35 -38.50
N LYS A 508 0.10 -10.39 -38.83
CA LYS A 508 1.42 -10.27 -38.19
C LYS A 508 1.29 -9.98 -36.69
N VAL A 509 0.33 -9.15 -36.29
CA VAL A 509 0.05 -8.85 -34.87
C VAL A 509 -0.60 -10.06 -34.18
N VAL A 510 -1.52 -10.76 -34.86
CA VAL A 510 -2.13 -11.99 -34.32
C VAL A 510 -1.05 -13.04 -34.05
N HIS A 511 -0.18 -13.31 -35.01
CA HIS A 511 0.90 -14.26 -34.89
C HIS A 511 1.84 -13.92 -33.72
N LEU A 512 2.27 -12.65 -33.59
CA LEU A 512 3.11 -12.20 -32.46
C LEU A 512 2.42 -12.39 -31.09
N LEU A 513 1.12 -12.11 -31.00
CA LEU A 513 0.36 -12.34 -29.77
C LEU A 513 0.23 -13.83 -29.45
N MET A 514 0.02 -14.68 -30.46
CA MET A 514 -0.08 -16.13 -30.30
C MET A 514 1.27 -16.78 -30.00
N GLN A 515 2.39 -16.29 -30.55
CA GLN A 515 3.75 -16.74 -30.16
C GLN A 515 3.99 -16.52 -28.66
N CYS A 516 3.64 -15.33 -28.12
CA CYS A 516 3.75 -15.03 -26.69
C CYS A 516 2.90 -15.96 -25.78
N VAL A 517 1.89 -16.62 -26.33
CA VAL A 517 1.00 -17.55 -25.61
C VAL A 517 1.46 -19.01 -25.77
N THR A 518 1.83 -19.41 -26.98
CA THR A 518 2.07 -20.81 -27.38
C THR A 518 3.48 -21.30 -27.08
N THR A 519 4.49 -20.43 -27.15
CA THR A 519 5.91 -20.78 -26.94
C THR A 519 6.32 -20.87 -25.46
N VAL A 520 5.38 -20.62 -24.53
CA VAL A 520 5.67 -20.54 -23.09
C VAL A 520 6.08 -21.91 -22.55
N GLN A 521 7.25 -21.98 -21.92
CA GLN A 521 7.67 -23.17 -21.17
C GLN A 521 7.57 -22.93 -19.65
N PHE A 522 6.86 -23.80 -18.94
CA PHE A 522 6.75 -23.76 -17.48
C PHE A 522 7.84 -24.61 -16.83
N THR A 523 8.42 -24.13 -15.73
CA THR A 523 9.37 -24.89 -14.92
C THR A 523 9.06 -24.69 -13.44
N LEU A 524 8.95 -25.78 -12.69
CA LEU A 524 8.56 -25.74 -11.28
C LEU A 524 9.77 -25.47 -10.38
N LEU A 525 9.54 -24.67 -9.34
CA LEU A 525 10.53 -24.39 -8.30
C LEU A 525 10.21 -25.20 -7.03
N LEU A 526 10.53 -26.49 -7.04
CA LEU A 526 10.29 -27.39 -5.91
C LEU A 526 11.39 -27.23 -4.87
N ASN A 527 11.01 -26.92 -3.62
CA ASN A 527 11.93 -26.72 -2.49
C ASN A 527 13.11 -25.74 -2.77
N GLY A 528 12.90 -24.77 -3.68
CA GLY A 528 13.89 -23.77 -4.06
C GLY A 528 14.85 -24.19 -5.19
N GLY A 529 14.73 -25.42 -5.71
CA GLY A 529 15.47 -25.91 -6.86
C GLY A 529 14.63 -25.99 -8.13
N ILE A 530 15.27 -25.91 -9.30
CA ILE A 530 14.63 -25.96 -10.62
C ILE A 530 14.35 -27.43 -10.98
N TRP A 531 13.10 -27.74 -11.36
CA TRP A 531 12.70 -29.08 -11.81
C TRP A 531 12.73 -29.22 -13.36
N ALA A 532 12.19 -30.31 -13.90
CA ALA A 532 11.92 -30.46 -15.32
C ALA A 532 10.96 -29.36 -15.84
N SER A 533 11.10 -29.05 -17.12
CA SER A 533 10.34 -28.03 -17.82
C SER A 533 9.28 -28.71 -18.68
N PHE A 534 8.09 -28.14 -18.77
CA PHE A 534 6.96 -28.68 -19.53
C PHE A 534 6.27 -27.58 -20.34
N HIS A 535 5.63 -27.98 -21.43
CA HIS A 535 4.89 -27.08 -22.31
C HIS A 535 3.38 -27.19 -22.01
N PRO A 536 2.66 -26.06 -21.90
CA PRO A 536 1.21 -26.07 -21.97
C PRO A 536 0.76 -26.40 -23.40
N THR A 537 -0.46 -26.90 -23.55
CA THR A 537 -1.13 -27.04 -24.85
C THR A 537 -2.32 -26.10 -25.01
N ARG A 538 -2.66 -25.37 -23.94
CA ARG A 538 -3.71 -24.36 -23.88
C ARG A 538 -3.53 -23.43 -22.68
N GLY A 539 -4.35 -22.39 -22.62
CA GLY A 539 -4.45 -21.48 -21.49
C GLY A 539 -3.54 -20.25 -21.61
N LEU A 540 -3.77 -19.30 -20.70
CA LEU A 540 -3.09 -18.01 -20.62
C LEU A 540 -2.26 -17.93 -19.34
N ARG A 541 -1.08 -17.30 -19.42
CA ARG A 541 -0.08 -17.29 -18.35
C ARG A 541 -0.49 -16.36 -17.22
N GLN A 542 -0.84 -16.93 -16.06
CA GLN A 542 -1.15 -16.13 -14.88
C GLN A 542 0.08 -15.34 -14.40
N GLY A 543 -0.04 -14.00 -14.37
CA GLY A 543 1.02 -13.08 -13.98
C GLY A 543 1.83 -12.48 -15.13
N ASP A 544 1.57 -12.90 -16.38
CA ASP A 544 1.99 -12.16 -17.57
C ASP A 544 1.10 -10.89 -17.74
N PRO A 545 1.67 -9.71 -18.07
CA PRO A 545 0.92 -8.49 -18.34
C PRO A 545 -0.06 -8.56 -19.52
N LEU A 546 0.18 -9.40 -20.53
CA LEU A 546 -0.63 -9.48 -21.75
C LEU A 546 -1.88 -10.37 -21.56
N SER A 547 -1.74 -11.49 -20.88
CA SER A 547 -2.78 -12.50 -20.63
C SER A 547 -4.14 -11.95 -20.16
N PRO A 548 -4.24 -10.96 -19.23
CA PRO A 548 -5.52 -10.38 -18.85
C PRO A 548 -6.27 -9.68 -20.00
N TYR A 549 -5.54 -9.11 -20.96
CA TYR A 549 -6.11 -8.42 -22.11
C TYR A 549 -6.60 -9.41 -23.18
N LEU A 550 -5.83 -10.46 -23.42
CA LEU A 550 -6.23 -11.57 -24.28
C LEU A 550 -7.46 -12.31 -23.70
N PHE A 551 -7.49 -12.51 -22.38
CA PHE A 551 -8.64 -13.12 -21.70
C PHE A 551 -9.93 -12.30 -21.90
N ILE A 552 -9.90 -10.98 -21.72
CA ILE A 552 -11.12 -10.18 -21.94
C ILE A 552 -11.55 -10.14 -23.40
N LEU A 553 -10.62 -10.14 -24.37
CA LEU A 553 -10.92 -10.24 -25.80
C LEU A 553 -11.59 -11.59 -26.14
N GLY A 554 -11.10 -12.71 -25.60
CA GLY A 554 -11.79 -14.00 -25.71
C GLY A 554 -13.17 -13.99 -25.07
N SER A 555 -13.31 -13.41 -23.86
CA SER A 555 -14.59 -13.34 -23.14
C SER A 555 -15.65 -12.47 -23.83
N GLU A 556 -15.24 -11.51 -24.66
CA GLU A 556 -16.12 -10.61 -25.40
C GLU A 556 -17.01 -11.37 -26.39
N VAL A 557 -16.61 -12.56 -26.86
CA VAL A 557 -17.46 -13.43 -27.69
C VAL A 557 -18.76 -13.82 -26.98
N LEU A 558 -18.70 -14.20 -25.70
CA LEU A 558 -19.90 -14.50 -24.91
C LEU A 558 -20.82 -13.28 -24.80
N LEU A 559 -20.22 -12.09 -24.63
CA LEU A 559 -20.97 -10.83 -24.52
C LEU A 559 -21.63 -10.44 -25.84
N ARG A 560 -21.02 -10.79 -26.98
CA ARG A 560 -21.55 -10.56 -28.33
C ARG A 560 -22.64 -11.55 -28.72
N LEU A 561 -22.49 -12.84 -28.37
CA LEU A 561 -23.58 -13.83 -28.49
C LEU A 561 -24.83 -13.35 -27.73
N ILE A 562 -24.66 -12.93 -26.46
CA ILE A 562 -25.77 -12.38 -25.67
C ILE A 562 -26.35 -11.09 -26.30
N ASN A 563 -25.53 -10.21 -26.87
CA ASN A 563 -26.03 -9.01 -27.57
C ASN A 563 -26.86 -9.35 -28.80
N ARG A 564 -26.47 -10.37 -29.58
CA ARG A 564 -27.24 -10.84 -30.75
C ARG A 564 -28.63 -11.31 -30.33
N GLU A 565 -28.72 -12.20 -29.34
CA GLU A 565 -30.01 -12.67 -28.82
C GLU A 565 -30.89 -11.54 -28.24
N ILE A 566 -30.29 -10.44 -27.76
CA ILE A 566 -31.03 -9.25 -27.32
C ILE A 566 -31.55 -8.44 -28.51
N GLN A 567 -30.77 -8.32 -29.58
CA GLN A 567 -31.17 -7.64 -30.82
C GLN A 567 -32.29 -8.39 -31.56
N GLU A 568 -32.21 -9.72 -31.58
CA GLU A 568 -33.24 -10.62 -32.14
C GLU A 568 -34.50 -10.71 -31.26
N GLY A 569 -34.45 -10.21 -30.02
CA GLY A 569 -35.58 -10.23 -29.08
C GLY A 569 -35.75 -11.54 -28.29
N ASN A 570 -34.87 -12.51 -28.48
CA ASN A 570 -34.82 -13.79 -27.74
C ASN A 570 -34.46 -13.58 -26.27
N LEU A 571 -33.66 -12.55 -25.95
CA LEU A 571 -33.31 -12.15 -24.58
C LEU A 571 -33.74 -10.71 -24.29
N SER A 572 -34.44 -10.48 -23.18
CA SER A 572 -35.00 -9.15 -22.91
C SER A 572 -34.13 -8.26 -22.02
N GLY A 573 -33.30 -8.85 -21.16
CA GLY A 573 -32.70 -8.18 -20.00
C GLY A 573 -33.71 -7.55 -19.03
N ILE A 574 -33.24 -6.91 -17.95
CA ILE A 574 -34.08 -6.11 -17.06
C ILE A 574 -33.96 -4.61 -17.36
N LYS A 575 -35.07 -3.95 -17.70
CA LYS A 575 -35.15 -2.48 -17.69
C LYS A 575 -35.43 -2.00 -16.26
N ILE A 576 -34.42 -1.39 -15.64
CA ILE A 576 -34.48 -0.92 -14.24
C ILE A 576 -35.17 0.46 -14.12
N GLY A 577 -35.24 1.22 -15.22
CA GLY A 577 -36.03 2.44 -15.36
C GLY A 577 -36.54 2.58 -16.80
N ASN A 578 -37.57 3.40 -17.03
CA ASN A 578 -38.24 3.49 -18.34
C ASN A 578 -37.32 3.98 -19.47
N SER A 579 -36.36 4.84 -19.14
CA SER A 579 -35.32 5.36 -20.04
C SER A 579 -33.95 4.68 -19.88
N ALA A 580 -33.87 3.61 -19.09
CA ALA A 580 -32.63 2.89 -18.87
C ALA A 580 -32.36 1.92 -20.04
N PRO A 581 -31.09 1.72 -20.43
CA PRO A 581 -30.72 0.59 -21.28
C PRO A 581 -31.10 -0.73 -20.58
N PRO A 582 -31.51 -1.77 -21.32
CA PRO A 582 -31.79 -3.08 -20.73
C PRO A 582 -30.50 -3.68 -20.17
N LEU A 583 -30.54 -4.13 -18.92
CA LEU A 583 -29.41 -4.78 -18.26
C LEU A 583 -29.56 -6.30 -18.34
N ALA A 584 -28.75 -6.95 -19.18
CA ALA A 584 -28.73 -8.40 -19.32
C ALA A 584 -27.47 -9.06 -18.75
N LYS A 585 -26.38 -8.31 -18.54
CA LYS A 585 -25.07 -8.84 -18.13
C LYS A 585 -24.27 -7.83 -17.31
N LEU A 586 -23.46 -8.32 -16.36
CA LEU A 586 -22.47 -7.58 -15.58
C LEU A 586 -21.23 -8.46 -15.47
N CYS A 587 -20.08 -8.00 -15.96
CA CYS A 587 -18.88 -8.83 -16.05
C CYS A 587 -17.66 -8.13 -15.45
N TYR A 588 -16.87 -8.89 -14.71
CA TYR A 588 -15.56 -8.47 -14.23
C TYR A 588 -14.58 -9.63 -14.41
N ALA A 589 -13.92 -9.65 -15.57
CA ALA A 589 -13.13 -10.79 -16.05
C ALA A 589 -14.00 -12.05 -16.07
N ASP A 590 -13.67 -13.06 -15.26
CA ASP A 590 -14.35 -14.35 -15.11
C ASP A 590 -15.55 -14.32 -14.14
N ASP A 591 -15.65 -13.32 -13.26
CA ASP A 591 -16.83 -13.10 -12.41
C ASP A 591 -17.97 -12.49 -13.26
N VAL A 592 -18.94 -13.33 -13.64
CA VAL A 592 -20.04 -12.96 -14.55
C VAL A 592 -21.40 -13.09 -13.85
N ILE A 593 -22.26 -12.06 -13.99
CA ILE A 593 -23.69 -12.12 -13.64
C ILE A 593 -24.53 -11.88 -14.88
N LEU A 594 -25.43 -12.81 -15.19
CA LEU A 594 -26.37 -12.75 -16.32
C LEU A 594 -27.81 -12.60 -15.82
N ILE A 595 -28.67 -11.91 -16.57
CA ILE A 595 -30.03 -11.55 -16.17
C ILE A 595 -31.00 -11.70 -17.35
N CYS A 596 -32.05 -12.49 -17.18
CA CYS A 596 -33.11 -12.70 -18.18
C CYS A 596 -34.50 -12.69 -17.50
N LYS A 597 -35.59 -12.67 -18.29
CA LYS A 597 -36.94 -12.90 -17.74
C LYS A 597 -37.04 -14.33 -17.20
N ALA A 598 -37.93 -14.54 -16.23
CA ALA A 598 -38.30 -15.86 -15.74
C ALA A 598 -39.24 -16.56 -16.75
N LYS A 599 -38.73 -16.88 -17.94
CA LYS A 599 -39.37 -17.63 -19.02
C LYS A 599 -38.38 -18.69 -19.49
N MET A 600 -38.81 -19.95 -19.63
CA MET A 600 -37.89 -21.05 -19.96
C MET A 600 -37.20 -20.86 -21.31
N ASP A 601 -37.83 -20.18 -22.25
CA ASP A 601 -37.24 -19.94 -23.58
C ASP A 601 -36.03 -18.99 -23.47
N GLU A 602 -36.14 -17.88 -22.71
CA GLU A 602 -34.97 -17.00 -22.47
C GLU A 602 -33.85 -17.75 -21.70
N VAL A 603 -34.22 -18.66 -20.78
CA VAL A 603 -33.23 -19.49 -20.08
C VAL A 603 -32.51 -20.46 -21.03
N ARG A 604 -33.23 -21.06 -21.99
CA ARG A 604 -32.62 -21.94 -23.00
C ARG A 604 -31.74 -21.17 -23.98
N SER A 605 -32.16 -19.99 -24.45
CA SER A 605 -31.31 -19.12 -25.30
C SER A 605 -30.04 -18.69 -24.56
N LEU A 606 -30.15 -18.33 -23.28
CA LEU A 606 -29.00 -17.96 -22.46
C LEU A 606 -28.04 -19.15 -22.24
N LEU A 607 -28.59 -20.33 -21.95
CA LEU A 607 -27.80 -21.56 -21.80
C LEU A 607 -27.09 -21.91 -23.11
N SER A 608 -27.80 -21.86 -24.25
CA SER A 608 -27.23 -22.10 -25.58
C SER A 608 -26.05 -21.18 -25.89
N CYS A 609 -26.13 -19.89 -25.56
CA CYS A 609 -25.01 -18.96 -25.72
C CYS A 609 -23.78 -19.36 -24.89
N ILE A 610 -24.00 -19.83 -23.66
CA ILE A 610 -22.92 -20.22 -22.75
C ILE A 610 -22.30 -21.54 -23.17
N ASP A 611 -23.11 -22.54 -23.55
CA ASP A 611 -22.64 -23.84 -24.01
C ASP A 611 -21.86 -23.69 -25.33
N THR A 612 -22.34 -22.84 -26.24
CA THR A 612 -21.62 -22.47 -27.47
C THR A 612 -20.27 -21.84 -27.14
N TYR A 613 -20.24 -20.83 -26.26
CA TYR A 613 -19.00 -20.20 -25.82
C TYR A 613 -18.05 -21.18 -25.12
N CYS A 614 -18.54 -22.04 -24.22
CA CYS A 614 -17.72 -23.05 -23.54
C CYS A 614 -17.13 -24.07 -24.51
N THR A 615 -17.92 -24.50 -25.50
CA THR A 615 -17.48 -25.43 -26.56
C THR A 615 -16.38 -24.81 -27.42
N TRP A 616 -16.52 -23.54 -27.80
CA TRP A 616 -15.50 -22.85 -28.62
C TRP A 616 -14.24 -22.49 -27.84
N SER A 617 -14.37 -22.00 -26.60
CA SER A 617 -13.26 -21.44 -25.82
C SER A 617 -12.56 -22.40 -24.85
N GLY A 618 -13.07 -23.63 -24.68
CA GLY A 618 -12.62 -24.62 -23.69
C GLY A 618 -13.01 -24.31 -22.24
N GLN A 619 -13.68 -23.18 -22.01
CA GLN A 619 -14.18 -22.77 -20.70
C GLN A 619 -15.19 -23.77 -20.13
N SER A 620 -15.27 -23.84 -18.81
CA SER A 620 -16.14 -24.78 -18.10
C SER A 620 -16.71 -24.13 -16.85
N ILE A 621 -18.03 -24.23 -16.64
CA ILE A 621 -18.71 -23.64 -15.50
C ILE A 621 -18.39 -24.44 -14.21
N ASN A 622 -18.03 -23.74 -13.14
CA ASN A 622 -17.97 -24.31 -11.80
C ASN A 622 -19.38 -24.30 -11.17
N ILE A 623 -20.08 -25.43 -11.21
CA ILE A 623 -21.47 -25.55 -10.72
C ILE A 623 -21.58 -25.33 -9.20
N ASP A 624 -20.54 -25.65 -8.42
CA ASP A 624 -20.56 -25.49 -6.95
C ASP A 624 -20.43 -24.03 -6.48
N LYS A 625 -19.77 -23.18 -7.27
CA LYS A 625 -19.64 -21.74 -7.01
C LYS A 625 -20.63 -20.88 -7.80
N SER A 626 -21.20 -21.43 -8.87
CA SER A 626 -22.25 -20.79 -9.68
C SER A 626 -23.62 -20.96 -9.01
N GLY A 627 -24.57 -20.09 -9.33
CA GLY A 627 -25.93 -20.24 -8.81
C GLY A 627 -26.91 -19.16 -9.25
N ALA A 628 -28.19 -19.45 -9.06
CA ALA A 628 -29.30 -18.63 -9.47
C ALA A 628 -29.89 -17.79 -8.32
N PHE A 629 -30.46 -16.64 -8.64
CA PHE A 629 -31.28 -15.82 -7.75
C PHE A 629 -32.47 -15.24 -8.52
N TYR A 630 -33.59 -15.03 -7.83
CA TYR A 630 -34.88 -14.80 -8.46
C TYR A 630 -35.57 -13.57 -7.86
N SER A 631 -36.35 -12.85 -8.68
CA SER A 631 -37.27 -11.84 -8.14
C SER A 631 -38.41 -12.49 -7.33
N ASN A 632 -38.95 -11.76 -6.36
CA ASN A 632 -39.90 -12.29 -5.38
C ASN A 632 -41.18 -12.91 -5.98
N GLY A 633 -41.64 -12.43 -7.14
CA GLY A 633 -42.82 -12.96 -7.83
C GLY A 633 -42.64 -14.31 -8.56
N VAL A 634 -41.45 -14.91 -8.57
CA VAL A 634 -41.17 -16.15 -9.33
C VAL A 634 -41.56 -17.40 -8.54
N HIS A 635 -42.48 -18.19 -9.11
CA HIS A 635 -43.00 -19.43 -8.55
C HIS A 635 -41.93 -20.53 -8.37
N THR A 636 -42.07 -21.36 -7.33
CA THR A 636 -41.15 -22.44 -6.98
C THR A 636 -41.00 -23.49 -8.10
N GLN A 637 -42.06 -23.78 -8.84
CA GLN A 637 -42.01 -24.70 -9.99
C GLN A 637 -41.00 -24.26 -11.05
N PHE A 638 -40.92 -22.96 -11.36
CA PHE A 638 -39.93 -22.42 -12.29
C PHE A 638 -38.50 -22.54 -11.74
N LYS A 639 -38.31 -22.34 -10.42
CA LYS A 639 -37.00 -22.54 -9.78
C LYS A 639 -36.53 -23.99 -9.90
N ASN A 640 -37.45 -24.94 -9.74
CA ASN A 640 -37.17 -26.37 -9.95
C ASN A 640 -36.88 -26.70 -11.42
N GLN A 641 -37.59 -26.10 -12.38
CA GLN A 641 -37.30 -26.24 -13.82
C GLN A 641 -35.88 -25.75 -14.17
N VAL A 642 -35.49 -24.56 -13.68
CA VAL A 642 -34.13 -24.01 -13.88
C VAL A 642 -33.07 -24.94 -13.25
N LYS A 643 -33.32 -25.45 -12.04
CA LYS A 643 -32.43 -26.41 -11.38
C LYS A 643 -32.30 -27.72 -12.17
N ASN A 644 -33.38 -28.22 -12.75
CA ASN A 644 -33.37 -29.48 -13.50
C ASN A 644 -32.69 -29.34 -14.87
N VAL A 645 -32.83 -28.20 -15.54
CA VAL A 645 -32.23 -27.93 -16.87
C VAL A 645 -30.76 -27.51 -16.77
N TRP A 646 -30.40 -26.68 -15.79
CA TRP A 646 -29.08 -26.05 -15.70
C TRP A 646 -28.24 -26.54 -14.51
N GLY A 647 -28.78 -27.39 -13.63
CA GLY A 647 -28.10 -27.88 -12.42
C GLY A 647 -27.88 -26.83 -11.32
N LEU A 648 -28.09 -25.55 -11.61
CA LEU A 648 -27.79 -24.44 -10.69
C LEU A 648 -28.69 -24.43 -9.45
N LYS A 649 -28.06 -24.30 -8.29
CA LYS A 649 -28.72 -24.13 -6.99
C LYS A 649 -29.05 -22.65 -6.75
N SER A 650 -30.00 -22.38 -5.85
CA SER A 650 -30.25 -21.00 -5.40
C SER A 650 -29.06 -20.48 -4.58
N LEU A 651 -28.59 -19.27 -4.87
CA LEU A 651 -27.47 -18.65 -4.13
C LEU A 651 -27.83 -18.44 -2.65
N PRO A 652 -26.93 -18.77 -1.70
CA PRO A 652 -27.17 -18.54 -0.29
C PRO A 652 -27.09 -17.04 0.07
N GLN A 653 -27.78 -16.64 1.13
CA GLN A 653 -27.90 -15.24 1.57
C GLN A 653 -26.56 -14.57 1.89
N ASN A 654 -25.52 -15.33 2.24
CA ASN A 654 -24.16 -14.85 2.52
C ASN A 654 -23.24 -14.77 1.29
N THR A 655 -23.76 -15.03 0.08
CA THR A 655 -22.99 -14.95 -1.18
C THR A 655 -22.32 -13.59 -1.32
N LYS A 656 -21.04 -13.58 -1.70
CA LYS A 656 -20.30 -12.37 -2.06
C LYS A 656 -20.12 -12.29 -3.56
N TYR A 657 -20.20 -11.08 -4.10
CA TYR A 657 -19.84 -10.73 -5.47
C TYR A 657 -18.72 -9.68 -5.40
N LEU A 658 -17.59 -9.96 -6.07
CA LEU A 658 -16.38 -9.13 -6.02
C LEU A 658 -15.89 -8.83 -4.59
N GLY A 659 -16.21 -9.69 -3.62
CA GLY A 659 -15.88 -9.53 -2.20
C GLY A 659 -16.89 -8.77 -1.34
N VAL A 660 -17.93 -8.13 -1.92
CA VAL A 660 -19.04 -7.48 -1.19
C VAL A 660 -20.24 -8.44 -1.07
N PRO A 661 -20.98 -8.48 0.05
CA PRO A 661 -22.21 -9.29 0.15
C PRO A 661 -23.24 -8.91 -0.93
N LEU A 662 -23.66 -9.87 -1.75
CA LEU A 662 -24.62 -9.67 -2.84
C LEU A 662 -26.03 -9.42 -2.30
N PHE A 663 -26.42 -10.09 -1.21
CA PHE A 663 -27.74 -9.94 -0.59
C PHE A 663 -27.62 -9.26 0.78
N LEU A 664 -27.90 -7.96 0.82
CA LEU A 664 -27.98 -7.22 2.09
C LEU A 664 -29.23 -7.63 2.89
N SER A 665 -29.04 -7.81 4.20
CA SER A 665 -30.08 -8.05 5.19
C SER A 665 -30.54 -6.72 5.84
N GLN A 666 -31.50 -6.79 6.77
CA GLN A 666 -31.85 -5.62 7.60
C GLN A 666 -30.72 -5.31 8.60
N ASN A 667 -30.06 -6.34 9.15
CA ASN A 667 -28.95 -6.17 10.09
C ASN A 667 -27.62 -6.02 9.34
N ARG A 668 -27.43 -4.87 8.71
CA ARG A 668 -26.20 -4.53 7.96
C ARG A 668 -24.91 -4.67 8.77
N LYS A 669 -24.95 -4.60 10.12
CA LYS A 669 -23.75 -4.85 10.95
C LYS A 669 -23.25 -6.29 10.76
N ARG A 670 -24.15 -7.27 10.71
CA ARG A 670 -23.82 -8.68 10.48
C ARG A 670 -23.22 -8.89 9.09
N ASP A 671 -23.78 -8.26 8.06
CA ASP A 671 -23.34 -8.42 6.68
C ASP A 671 -21.88 -7.94 6.47
N PHE A 672 -21.44 -6.92 7.22
CA PHE A 672 -20.14 -6.29 7.08
C PHE A 672 -19.13 -6.60 8.20
N ILE A 673 -19.49 -7.44 9.19
CA ILE A 673 -18.62 -7.74 10.35
C ILE A 673 -17.23 -8.29 9.95
N TYR A 674 -17.16 -9.01 8.81
CA TYR A 674 -15.91 -9.53 8.25
C TYR A 674 -14.84 -8.47 7.94
N LEU A 675 -15.21 -7.19 7.82
CA LEU A 675 -14.25 -6.09 7.66
C LEU A 675 -13.50 -5.78 8.96
N LYS A 676 -14.20 -5.91 10.10
CA LYS A 676 -13.61 -5.80 11.44
C LYS A 676 -12.76 -7.02 11.75
N GLU A 677 -13.27 -8.23 11.48
CA GLU A 677 -12.53 -9.49 11.68
C GLU A 677 -11.20 -9.46 10.91
N ARG A 678 -11.22 -9.11 9.60
CA ARG A 678 -9.98 -8.95 8.80
C ARG A 678 -9.01 -7.88 9.34
N LEU A 679 -9.53 -6.85 9.99
CA LEU A 679 -8.71 -5.80 10.61
C LEU A 679 -8.07 -6.29 11.91
N GLU A 680 -8.82 -7.07 12.71
CA GLU A 680 -8.35 -7.74 13.92
C GLU A 680 -7.31 -8.84 13.59
N ASP A 681 -7.54 -9.66 12.56
CA ASP A 681 -6.57 -10.64 12.03
C ASP A 681 -5.26 -9.96 11.60
N LYS A 682 -5.34 -8.81 10.90
CA LYS A 682 -4.15 -8.09 10.46
C LYS A 682 -3.40 -7.45 11.63
N THR A 683 -4.10 -6.73 12.50
CA THR A 683 -3.48 -6.06 13.65
C THR A 683 -2.89 -7.02 14.68
N SER A 684 -3.45 -8.22 14.83
CA SER A 684 -2.87 -9.30 15.64
C SER A 684 -1.67 -10.00 14.97
N SER A 685 -1.70 -10.19 13.64
CA SER A 685 -0.57 -10.76 12.90
C SER A 685 0.67 -9.86 12.89
N TRP A 686 0.50 -8.55 13.04
CA TRP A 686 1.60 -7.59 13.11
C TRP A 686 2.33 -7.73 14.45
N LYS A 687 3.57 -8.22 14.40
CA LYS A 687 4.47 -8.42 15.56
C LYS A 687 4.80 -7.07 16.23
N SER A 688 3.86 -6.56 16.99
CA SER A 688 3.82 -5.19 17.54
C SER A 688 4.96 -4.87 18.53
N LYS A 689 5.59 -5.92 19.08
CA LYS A 689 6.82 -5.84 19.87
C LYS A 689 8.03 -5.32 19.07
N SER A 690 8.07 -5.54 17.75
CA SER A 690 9.20 -5.24 16.86
C SER A 690 8.99 -3.99 15.99
N LEU A 691 7.95 -3.19 16.24
CA LEU A 691 7.58 -2.05 15.39
C LEU A 691 7.74 -0.71 16.12
N SER A 692 8.52 0.19 15.52
CA SER A 692 8.64 1.58 15.94
C SER A 692 7.29 2.31 15.85
N TRP A 693 7.13 3.44 16.57
CA TRP A 693 5.91 4.26 16.48
C TRP A 693 5.62 4.72 15.04
N MET A 694 6.66 5.04 14.25
CA MET A 694 6.49 5.38 12.84
C MET A 694 6.12 4.15 11.99
N GLY A 695 6.70 2.98 12.26
CA GLY A 695 6.30 1.71 11.63
C GLY A 695 4.82 1.38 11.87
N ARG A 696 4.31 1.57 13.10
CA ARG A 696 2.88 1.43 13.41
C ARG A 696 2.03 2.43 12.63
N ALA A 697 2.41 3.72 12.62
CA ALA A 697 1.68 4.75 11.88
C ALA A 697 1.62 4.44 10.37
N THR A 698 2.70 3.89 9.81
CA THR A 698 2.81 3.49 8.41
C THR A 698 1.88 2.31 8.10
N LEU A 699 1.87 1.24 8.91
CA LEU A 699 0.94 0.11 8.75
C LEU A 699 -0.53 0.54 8.89
N ILE A 700 -0.83 1.45 9.82
CA ILE A 700 -2.18 2.00 9.96
C ILE A 700 -2.60 2.71 8.67
N LYS A 701 -1.76 3.62 8.15
CA LYS A 701 -2.07 4.43 6.96
C LYS A 701 -2.13 3.62 5.67
N SER A 702 -1.23 2.64 5.50
CA SER A 702 -1.08 1.88 4.26
C SER A 702 -1.95 0.62 4.19
N VAL A 703 -2.21 -0.05 5.32
CA VAL A 703 -2.93 -1.33 5.35
C VAL A 703 -4.22 -1.26 6.18
N ALA A 704 -4.18 -0.77 7.42
CA ALA A 704 -5.36 -0.82 8.30
C ALA A 704 -6.53 0.03 7.74
N LEU A 705 -6.23 1.26 7.32
CA LEU A 705 -7.21 2.18 6.75
C LEU A 705 -7.64 1.82 5.32
N THR A 706 -6.91 0.94 4.62
CA THR A 706 -7.22 0.58 3.22
C THR A 706 -8.14 -0.64 3.09
N ILE A 707 -8.15 -1.55 4.08
CA ILE A 707 -8.99 -2.77 4.11
C ILE A 707 -10.47 -2.51 3.73
N PRO A 708 -11.19 -1.53 4.31
CA PRO A 708 -12.61 -1.33 3.98
C PRO A 708 -12.88 -0.38 2.81
N ILE A 709 -11.87 0.33 2.27
CA ILE A 709 -12.06 1.36 1.23
C ILE A 709 -12.86 0.85 0.05
N TYR A 710 -12.59 -0.39 -0.38
CA TYR A 710 -13.27 -1.04 -1.49
C TYR A 710 -14.79 -1.16 -1.25
N THR A 711 -15.20 -1.69 -0.09
CA THR A 711 -16.63 -1.82 0.27
C THR A 711 -17.27 -0.46 0.53
N MET A 712 -16.55 0.45 1.18
CA MET A 712 -16.97 1.82 1.45
C MET A 712 -17.27 2.63 0.17
N ALA A 713 -16.66 2.27 -0.96
CA ALA A 713 -16.88 2.96 -2.23
C ALA A 713 -18.22 2.62 -2.90
N ALA A 714 -18.89 1.55 -2.49
CA ALA A 714 -20.19 1.15 -3.01
C ALA A 714 -21.35 1.33 -2.00
N ILE A 715 -21.06 1.25 -0.69
CA ILE A 715 -22.09 1.23 0.37
C ILE A 715 -21.61 2.01 1.61
N GLN A 716 -22.53 2.70 2.28
CA GLN A 716 -22.30 3.27 3.62
C GLN A 716 -22.39 2.18 4.69
N LEU A 717 -21.27 1.87 5.34
CA LEU A 717 -21.20 0.94 6.47
C LEU A 717 -21.96 1.52 7.68
N PRO A 718 -22.48 0.69 8.60
CA PRO A 718 -23.12 1.18 9.83
C PRO A 718 -22.15 1.97 10.72
N LYS A 719 -22.56 3.14 11.23
CA LYS A 719 -21.71 4.02 12.06
C LYS A 719 -21.03 3.27 13.23
N LYS A 720 -21.81 2.47 13.97
CA LYS A 720 -21.32 1.63 15.08
C LYS A 720 -20.24 0.61 14.66
N LEU A 721 -20.29 0.10 13.42
CA LEU A 721 -19.24 -0.78 12.90
C LEU A 721 -17.96 0.01 12.61
N CYS A 722 -18.07 1.20 12.04
CA CYS A 722 -16.93 2.09 11.83
C CYS A 722 -16.26 2.49 13.16
N GLU A 723 -17.06 2.81 14.19
CA GLU A 723 -16.57 3.12 15.54
C GLU A 723 -15.87 1.91 16.20
N GLU A 724 -16.39 0.70 16.01
CA GLU A 724 -15.72 -0.54 16.44
C GLU A 724 -14.38 -0.74 15.69
N MET A 725 -14.31 -0.49 14.38
CA MET A 725 -13.06 -0.58 13.62
C MET A 725 -12.05 0.50 14.01
N ASP A 726 -12.50 1.74 14.26
CA ASP A 726 -11.66 2.81 14.81
C ASP A 726 -11.09 2.40 16.18
N SER A 727 -11.86 1.67 16.98
CA SER A 727 -11.41 1.14 18.28
C SER A 727 -10.29 0.10 18.17
N VAL A 728 -10.32 -0.76 17.13
CA VAL A 728 -9.27 -1.76 16.85
C VAL A 728 -7.95 -1.07 16.51
N ILE A 729 -7.98 -0.07 15.63
CA ILE A 729 -6.77 0.71 15.27
C ILE A 729 -6.25 1.47 16.49
N ARG A 730 -7.13 2.11 17.27
CA ARG A 730 -6.75 2.82 18.51
C ARG A 730 -6.07 1.89 19.52
N ARG A 731 -6.55 0.65 19.67
CA ARG A 731 -5.93 -0.37 20.53
C ARG A 731 -4.56 -0.78 19.99
N PHE A 732 -4.44 -1.05 18.69
CA PHE A 732 -3.16 -1.38 18.04
C PHE A 732 -2.11 -0.27 18.17
N TRP A 733 -2.53 0.99 18.06
CA TRP A 733 -1.64 2.15 18.21
C TRP A 733 -1.06 2.24 19.63
N TRP A 734 -1.95 2.31 20.64
CA TRP A 734 -1.57 2.60 22.02
C TRP A 734 -1.08 1.37 22.82
N ALA A 735 -1.80 0.25 22.75
CA ALA A 735 -1.55 -0.91 23.60
C ALA A 735 -1.77 -2.26 22.88
N PRO A 736 -0.95 -2.57 21.86
CA PRO A 736 -1.05 -3.82 21.09
C PRO A 736 -0.58 -5.08 21.86
N ARG A 737 -0.49 -5.00 23.19
CA ARG A 737 -0.07 -6.06 24.12
C ARG A 737 -1.19 -6.50 25.07
N LYS A 738 -2.33 -5.79 25.12
CA LYS A 738 -3.45 -6.10 26.02
C LYS A 738 -4.74 -6.33 25.23
N GLU A 739 -5.48 -7.37 25.61
CA GLU A 739 -6.84 -7.59 25.12
C GLU A 739 -7.87 -6.70 25.84
N SER A 740 -7.50 -6.09 26.97
CA SER A 740 -8.36 -5.20 27.75
C SER A 740 -8.74 -3.93 26.98
N ASN A 741 -10.01 -3.51 27.10
CA ASN A 741 -10.46 -2.22 26.56
C ASN A 741 -9.92 -1.02 27.34
N HIS A 742 -9.42 -1.22 28.56
CA HIS A 742 -8.70 -0.20 29.33
C HIS A 742 -7.20 -0.29 29.06
N PHE A 743 -6.63 0.81 28.58
CA PHE A 743 -5.21 0.97 28.29
C PHE A 743 -4.80 2.44 28.30
N TYR A 744 -3.52 2.71 28.53
CA TYR A 744 -2.96 4.07 28.51
C TYR A 744 -3.08 4.68 27.11
N ALA A 745 -3.87 5.76 26.99
CA ALA A 745 -4.16 6.45 25.75
C ALA A 745 -4.13 7.98 26.00
N PRO A 746 -2.95 8.61 26.04
CA PRO A 746 -2.77 10.01 26.44
C PRO A 746 -3.33 11.02 25.42
N THR A 747 -3.92 10.57 24.31
CA THR A 747 -4.56 11.43 23.31
C THR A 747 -5.83 10.80 22.77
N ALA A 748 -6.88 11.61 22.69
CA ALA A 748 -8.13 11.24 22.04
C ALA A 748 -7.93 10.88 20.55
N TRP A 749 -8.66 9.87 20.07
CA TRP A 749 -8.59 9.42 18.67
C TRP A 749 -8.88 10.54 17.66
N ASN A 750 -9.76 11.48 18.02
CA ASN A 750 -10.08 12.66 17.22
C ASN A 750 -8.82 13.49 16.90
N ASN A 751 -7.97 13.74 17.88
CA ASN A 751 -6.76 14.55 17.73
C ASN A 751 -5.68 13.82 16.91
N LEU A 752 -5.59 12.48 17.00
CA LEU A 752 -4.70 11.71 16.11
C LEU A 752 -5.17 11.73 14.64
N CYS A 753 -6.48 11.94 14.41
CA CYS A 753 -7.09 12.02 13.09
C CYS A 753 -7.05 13.43 12.45
N THR A 754 -6.59 14.47 13.15
CA THR A 754 -6.38 15.79 12.51
C THR A 754 -5.15 15.73 11.58
N PRO A 755 -5.04 16.64 10.60
CA PRO A 755 -3.88 16.72 9.73
C PRO A 755 -2.57 16.89 10.49
N MET A 756 -1.47 16.44 9.87
CA MET A 756 -0.12 16.55 10.42
C MET A 756 0.30 18.03 10.61
N GLN A 757 -0.24 18.94 9.79
CA GLN A 757 -0.07 20.39 9.90
C GLN A 757 -0.79 21.02 11.11
N GLU A 758 -1.71 20.29 11.76
CA GLU A 758 -2.53 20.74 12.89
C GLU A 758 -2.22 19.94 14.17
N GLY A 759 -1.03 19.35 14.25
CA GLY A 759 -0.55 18.56 15.39
C GLY A 759 -1.10 17.13 15.48
N GLY A 760 -1.88 16.67 14.51
CA GLY A 760 -2.32 15.27 14.44
C GLY A 760 -1.33 14.35 13.74
N LEU A 761 -1.74 13.09 13.52
CA LEU A 761 -0.98 12.13 12.72
C LEU A 761 -1.58 11.90 11.33
N GLY A 762 -2.72 12.53 11.00
CA GLY A 762 -3.41 12.31 9.73
C GLY A 762 -3.99 10.90 9.57
N PHE A 763 -4.31 10.22 10.69
CA PHE A 763 -5.18 9.04 10.65
C PHE A 763 -6.59 9.44 10.19
N ARG A 764 -7.42 8.47 9.81
CA ARG A 764 -8.77 8.75 9.30
C ARG A 764 -9.81 7.94 10.06
N LYS A 765 -10.88 8.59 10.50
CA LYS A 765 -12.05 7.91 11.06
C LYS A 765 -12.76 7.16 9.96
N PHE A 766 -13.12 5.91 10.20
CA PHE A 766 -13.76 5.07 9.18
C PHE A 766 -15.10 5.63 8.68
N TRP A 767 -15.91 6.25 9.56
CA TRP A 767 -17.18 6.87 9.17
C TRP A 767 -16.98 8.03 8.18
N ASN A 768 -16.16 9.01 8.55
CA ASN A 768 -15.82 10.17 7.72
C ASN A 768 -15.18 9.75 6.39
N LEU A 769 -14.29 8.75 6.42
CA LEU A 769 -13.68 8.19 5.22
C LEU A 769 -14.72 7.58 4.29
N ASN A 770 -15.69 6.84 4.83
CA ASN A 770 -16.78 6.26 4.04
C ASN A 770 -17.63 7.35 3.36
N GLN A 771 -17.97 8.44 4.06
CA GLN A 771 -18.70 9.58 3.48
C GLN A 771 -17.92 10.25 2.35
N ALA A 772 -16.64 10.54 2.56
CA ALA A 772 -15.78 11.18 1.56
C ALA A 772 -15.58 10.31 0.30
N ILE A 773 -15.51 8.97 0.44
CA ILE A 773 -15.42 8.07 -0.70
C ILE A 773 -16.75 8.00 -1.46
N LEU A 774 -17.89 7.87 -0.76
CA LEU A 774 -19.22 7.85 -1.38
C LEU A 774 -19.54 9.15 -2.12
N ALA A 775 -19.04 10.29 -1.63
CA ALA A 775 -19.17 11.57 -2.31
C ALA A 775 -18.54 11.55 -3.72
N LYS A 776 -17.60 10.64 -4.03
CA LYS A 776 -17.10 10.46 -5.40
C LYS A 776 -18.17 9.88 -6.34
N LEU A 777 -18.93 8.89 -5.86
CA LEU A 777 -20.01 8.25 -6.63
C LEU A 777 -21.20 9.21 -6.79
N ALA A 778 -21.57 9.91 -5.71
CA ALA A 778 -22.58 10.95 -5.76
C ALA A 778 -22.15 12.15 -6.63
N TRP A 779 -20.85 12.49 -6.70
CA TRP A 779 -20.32 13.49 -7.63
C TRP A 779 -20.49 13.06 -9.10
N TRP A 780 -20.28 11.79 -9.44
CA TRP A 780 -20.53 11.31 -10.81
C TRP A 780 -22.02 11.35 -11.20
N VAL A 781 -22.91 11.10 -10.24
CA VAL A 781 -24.36 11.24 -10.44
C VAL A 781 -24.71 12.72 -10.72
N LEU A 782 -24.18 13.65 -9.92
CA LEU A 782 -24.39 15.10 -10.11
C LEU A 782 -23.82 15.61 -11.44
N SER A 783 -22.55 15.32 -11.71
CA SER A 783 -21.83 15.75 -12.91
C SER A 783 -22.21 14.97 -14.19
N LYS A 784 -23.19 14.08 -14.10
CA LYS A 784 -23.69 13.23 -15.21
C LYS A 784 -22.55 12.50 -15.96
N ARG A 785 -21.57 11.97 -15.22
CA ARG A 785 -20.40 11.26 -15.80
C ARG A 785 -20.89 10.17 -16.76
N ASP A 786 -20.42 10.21 -18.00
CA ASP A 786 -20.77 9.19 -18.99
C ASP A 786 -20.26 7.82 -18.53
N SER A 787 -21.20 7.00 -18.06
CA SER A 787 -20.98 5.67 -17.52
C SER A 787 -22.30 4.92 -17.48
N PHE A 788 -22.24 3.63 -17.76
CA PHE A 788 -23.43 2.77 -17.79
C PHE A 788 -24.12 2.72 -16.41
N CYS A 789 -23.35 2.74 -15.32
CA CYS A 789 -23.86 2.81 -13.95
C CYS A 789 -24.63 4.11 -13.67
N VAL A 790 -24.07 5.28 -13.98
CA VAL A 790 -24.77 6.56 -13.75
C VAL A 790 -26.05 6.64 -14.60
N LYS A 791 -26.02 6.23 -15.87
CA LYS A 791 -27.22 6.20 -16.74
C LYS A 791 -28.37 5.40 -16.12
N ILE A 792 -28.09 4.22 -15.56
CA ILE A 792 -29.10 3.39 -14.88
C ILE A 792 -29.61 4.06 -13.60
N LEU A 793 -28.74 4.60 -12.75
CA LEU A 793 -29.13 5.31 -11.52
C LEU A 793 -30.00 6.53 -11.82
N HIS A 794 -29.61 7.34 -12.82
CA HIS A 794 -30.29 8.56 -13.23
C HIS A 794 -31.71 8.26 -13.73
N SER A 795 -31.89 7.16 -14.47
CA SER A 795 -33.21 6.69 -14.94
C SER A 795 -34.06 6.08 -13.80
N LYS A 796 -33.48 5.19 -12.99
CA LYS A 796 -34.18 4.49 -11.90
C LYS A 796 -34.77 5.46 -10.87
N TYR A 797 -33.95 6.42 -10.45
CA TYR A 797 -34.28 7.38 -9.40
C TYR A 797 -34.78 8.73 -9.93
N LYS A 798 -35.00 8.85 -11.25
CA LYS A 798 -35.51 10.06 -11.92
C LYS A 798 -34.74 11.33 -11.53
N VAL A 799 -33.41 11.23 -11.50
CA VAL A 799 -32.51 12.35 -11.21
C VAL A 799 -32.72 13.46 -12.26
N ARG A 800 -32.75 14.72 -11.82
CA ARG A 800 -32.94 15.94 -12.62
C ARG A 800 -32.05 17.06 -12.05
N GLY A 801 -32.00 18.24 -12.69
CA GLY A 801 -31.13 19.37 -12.30
C GLY A 801 -31.03 19.61 -10.79
N ASN A 802 -32.16 19.92 -10.16
CA ASN A 802 -32.25 20.24 -8.73
C ASN A 802 -32.14 19.00 -7.80
N TRP A 803 -31.37 17.97 -8.16
CA TRP A 803 -31.23 16.75 -7.35
C TRP A 803 -30.62 17.01 -5.97
N LEU A 804 -29.74 18.00 -5.83
CA LEU A 804 -29.17 18.40 -4.54
C LEU A 804 -30.26 18.86 -3.55
N ASN A 805 -31.24 19.63 -4.02
CA ASN A 805 -32.26 20.28 -3.19
C ASN A 805 -33.52 19.41 -2.97
N LYS A 806 -33.62 18.23 -3.61
CA LYS A 806 -34.79 17.34 -3.50
C LYS A 806 -34.63 16.26 -2.44
N TYR A 807 -35.66 16.13 -1.60
CA TYR A 807 -35.84 15.04 -0.64
C TYR A 807 -35.94 13.67 -1.34
N SER A 808 -35.51 12.63 -0.63
CA SER A 808 -35.47 11.25 -1.13
C SER A 808 -36.84 10.59 -1.18
N GLY A 809 -37.08 9.73 -2.19
CA GLY A 809 -38.25 8.87 -2.23
C GLY A 809 -38.19 7.73 -1.20
N SER A 810 -39.34 7.37 -0.63
CA SER A 810 -39.48 6.34 0.43
C SER A 810 -38.87 4.97 0.08
N VAL A 811 -39.01 4.54 -1.19
CA VAL A 811 -38.59 3.21 -1.66
C VAL A 811 -37.31 3.33 -2.49
N SER A 812 -36.17 3.04 -1.86
CA SER A 812 -34.83 3.12 -2.49
C SER A 812 -33.85 2.08 -1.93
N SER A 813 -32.78 1.80 -2.68
CA SER A 813 -31.79 0.79 -2.31
C SER A 813 -30.88 1.30 -1.19
N TRP A 814 -30.17 0.41 -0.50
CA TRP A 814 -29.17 0.83 0.49
C TRP A 814 -28.02 1.62 -0.15
N THR A 815 -27.64 1.30 -1.39
CA THR A 815 -26.63 2.02 -2.15
C THR A 815 -27.11 3.43 -2.52
N TRP A 816 -28.36 3.58 -2.98
CA TRP A 816 -28.93 4.90 -3.27
C TRP A 816 -29.10 5.75 -2.00
N LYS A 817 -29.57 5.17 -0.90
CA LYS A 817 -29.62 5.85 0.42
C LYS A 817 -28.22 6.29 0.88
N SER A 818 -27.17 5.53 0.54
CA SER A 818 -25.77 5.90 0.82
C SER A 818 -25.30 7.09 -0.03
N ILE A 819 -25.73 7.16 -1.29
CA ILE A 819 -25.47 8.27 -2.23
C ILE A 819 -26.23 9.54 -1.82
N GLU A 820 -27.50 9.41 -1.43
CA GLU A 820 -28.32 10.54 -0.97
C GLU A 820 -27.85 11.09 0.38
N GLY A 821 -27.41 10.22 1.30
CA GLY A 821 -26.87 10.62 2.60
C GLY A 821 -25.66 11.55 2.53
N VAL A 822 -24.89 11.54 1.43
CA VAL A 822 -23.72 12.41 1.22
C VAL A 822 -24.00 13.66 0.38
N LYS A 823 -25.26 13.96 0.00
CA LYS A 823 -25.60 15.20 -0.73
C LYS A 823 -25.07 16.46 -0.04
N HIS A 824 -25.26 16.55 1.28
CA HIS A 824 -24.81 17.67 2.12
C HIS A 824 -23.29 17.91 2.04
N LEU A 825 -22.50 16.86 1.82
CA LEU A 825 -21.04 16.95 1.70
C LEU A 825 -20.63 17.46 0.31
N ILE A 826 -21.44 17.17 -0.70
CA ILE A 826 -21.23 17.66 -2.07
C ILE A 826 -21.64 19.11 -2.21
N SER A 827 -22.76 19.56 -1.64
CA SER A 827 -23.20 20.96 -1.72
C SER A 827 -22.20 21.95 -1.11
N LEU A 828 -21.33 21.50 -0.19
CA LEU A 828 -20.24 22.32 0.37
C LEU A 828 -19.05 22.57 -0.59
N GLY A 829 -18.99 21.89 -1.75
CA GLY A 829 -17.88 21.99 -2.70
C GLY A 829 -18.26 21.94 -4.18
N ALA A 830 -19.51 21.63 -4.51
CA ALA A 830 -20.03 21.60 -5.87
C ALA A 830 -20.58 22.97 -6.28
N CYS A 831 -20.10 23.49 -7.41
CA CYS A 831 -20.59 24.71 -8.02
C CYS A 831 -20.72 24.53 -9.54
N LEU A 832 -21.63 25.25 -10.18
CA LEU A 832 -21.76 25.31 -11.64
C LEU A 832 -20.84 26.40 -12.19
N GLN A 833 -19.91 26.02 -13.05
CA GLN A 833 -19.16 26.95 -13.88
C GLN A 833 -20.06 27.42 -15.02
N VAL A 834 -20.28 28.73 -15.08
CA VAL A 834 -21.02 29.41 -16.16
C VAL A 834 -20.28 29.18 -17.49
N GLY A 835 -20.97 28.54 -18.43
CA GLY A 835 -20.59 28.52 -19.83
C GLY A 835 -21.49 29.49 -20.58
N ASN A 836 -22.48 28.97 -21.28
CA ASN A 836 -23.50 29.78 -21.94
C ASN A 836 -24.66 30.22 -21.04
N GLY A 837 -24.71 29.78 -19.77
CA GLY A 837 -25.64 30.27 -18.75
C GLY A 837 -27.12 29.91 -18.97
N ASN A 838 -27.42 29.08 -19.98
CA ASN A 838 -28.80 28.76 -20.38
C ASN A 838 -29.45 27.71 -19.48
N ASN A 839 -28.66 26.90 -18.77
CA ASN A 839 -29.16 25.81 -17.92
C ASN A 839 -28.97 26.08 -16.41
N ILE A 840 -28.63 27.32 -16.03
CA ILE A 840 -28.41 27.72 -14.64
C ILE A 840 -29.53 28.69 -14.23
N LEU A 841 -30.33 28.30 -13.23
CA LEU A 841 -31.34 29.17 -12.62
C LEU A 841 -30.71 30.02 -11.52
N VAL A 842 -30.78 31.34 -11.66
CA VAL A 842 -30.06 32.31 -10.83
C VAL A 842 -30.26 32.11 -9.32
N TRP A 843 -31.48 31.77 -8.91
CA TRP A 843 -31.91 31.66 -7.51
C TRP A 843 -31.94 30.23 -6.95
N GLU A 844 -31.86 29.20 -7.80
CA GLU A 844 -32.01 27.79 -7.38
C GLU A 844 -30.70 26.99 -7.44
N ASP A 845 -29.80 27.36 -8.35
CA ASP A 845 -28.57 26.62 -8.64
C ASP A 845 -27.34 27.26 -7.97
N PRO A 846 -26.37 26.46 -7.48
CA PRO A 846 -25.14 26.97 -6.86
C PRO A 846 -24.09 27.35 -7.92
N TRP A 847 -24.07 28.59 -8.41
CA TRP A 847 -23.25 29.03 -9.54
C TRP A 847 -22.24 30.17 -9.26
N VAL A 848 -22.26 30.80 -8.08
CA VAL A 848 -21.35 31.92 -7.74
C VAL A 848 -20.31 31.44 -6.71
N PRO A 849 -19.06 31.11 -7.09
CA PRO A 849 -18.12 30.39 -6.20
C PRO A 849 -17.72 31.10 -4.92
N ASP A 850 -17.89 32.42 -4.87
CA ASP A 850 -17.45 33.29 -3.79
C ASP A 850 -18.61 33.72 -2.85
N CYS A 851 -19.85 33.31 -3.16
CA CYS A 851 -21.03 33.51 -2.30
C CYS A 851 -21.20 32.37 -1.27
N LEU A 852 -21.94 32.63 -0.19
CA LEU A 852 -22.30 31.62 0.81
C LEU A 852 -23.18 30.52 0.16
N ASN A 853 -22.79 29.24 0.31
CA ASN A 853 -23.41 28.09 -0.36
C ASN A 853 -23.44 28.18 -1.90
N PHE A 854 -22.68 29.11 -2.49
CA PHE A 854 -22.60 29.40 -3.92
C PHE A 854 -23.89 29.93 -4.58
N ILE A 855 -24.87 30.37 -3.81
CA ILE A 855 -26.14 30.94 -4.31
C ILE A 855 -26.18 32.44 -3.96
N PRO A 856 -26.40 33.34 -4.93
CA PRO A 856 -26.49 34.77 -4.68
C PRO A 856 -27.85 35.17 -4.08
N LYS A 857 -27.89 36.24 -3.29
CA LYS A 857 -29.10 36.75 -2.63
C LYS A 857 -29.83 37.80 -3.48
N PRO A 858 -31.17 37.77 -3.51
CA PRO A 858 -31.96 38.81 -4.13
C PRO A 858 -31.97 40.07 -3.24
N LYS A 859 -31.80 41.22 -3.88
CA LYS A 859 -31.89 42.53 -3.23
C LYS A 859 -33.27 42.71 -2.61
N GLY A 860 -33.35 42.94 -1.30
CA GLY A 860 -34.62 43.01 -0.57
C GLY A 860 -35.16 41.65 -0.07
N GLY A 861 -34.39 40.57 -0.18
CA GLY A 861 -34.62 39.31 0.55
C GLY A 861 -35.66 38.35 0.00
N SER A 862 -36.53 38.78 -0.93
CA SER A 862 -37.46 37.90 -1.65
C SER A 862 -37.06 37.82 -3.14
N PRO A 863 -36.85 36.63 -3.71
CA PRO A 863 -36.55 36.52 -5.14
C PRO A 863 -37.80 36.90 -5.96
N PRO A 864 -37.63 37.59 -7.11
CA PRO A 864 -38.75 37.82 -8.02
C PRO A 864 -39.31 36.49 -8.53
N ASN A 865 -40.64 36.39 -8.70
CA ASN A 865 -41.40 35.19 -9.07
C ASN A 865 -41.13 34.63 -10.50
N SER A 866 -39.97 34.90 -11.07
CA SER A 866 -39.57 34.52 -12.43
C SER A 866 -38.36 33.59 -12.41
N SER A 867 -38.42 32.50 -13.18
CA SER A 867 -37.30 31.59 -13.42
C SER A 867 -36.23 32.27 -14.31
N LEU A 868 -35.44 33.14 -13.70
CA LEU A 868 -34.36 33.89 -14.35
C LEU A 868 -33.16 32.97 -14.63
N ALA A 869 -32.72 32.93 -15.89
CA ALA A 869 -31.52 32.20 -16.32
C ALA A 869 -30.29 33.11 -16.30
N VAL A 870 -29.11 32.56 -15.98
CA VAL A 870 -27.85 33.34 -15.91
C VAL A 870 -27.53 34.03 -17.25
N SER A 871 -27.89 33.43 -18.39
CA SER A 871 -27.67 34.04 -19.71
C SER A 871 -28.42 35.36 -19.94
N GLN A 872 -29.46 35.65 -19.15
CA GLN A 872 -30.22 36.91 -19.20
C GLN A 872 -29.53 38.07 -18.46
N LEU A 873 -28.43 37.78 -17.73
CA LEU A 873 -27.55 38.74 -17.07
C LEU A 873 -26.37 39.19 -17.94
N PHE A 874 -26.19 38.60 -19.13
CA PHE A 874 -25.14 38.99 -20.08
C PHE A 874 -25.52 40.27 -20.84
N ASN A 875 -24.53 41.00 -21.34
CA ASN A 875 -24.72 42.02 -22.37
C ASN A 875 -24.88 41.38 -23.76
N GLN A 876 -25.27 42.18 -24.76
CA GLN A 876 -25.47 41.70 -26.14
C GLN A 876 -24.19 41.11 -26.76
N ASP A 877 -23.02 41.55 -26.31
CA ASP A 877 -21.71 41.04 -26.73
C ASP A 877 -21.41 39.61 -26.22
N ARG A 878 -22.12 39.15 -25.17
CA ARG A 878 -21.82 37.94 -24.36
C ARG A 878 -20.40 37.87 -23.78
N LEU A 879 -19.63 38.95 -23.86
CA LEU A 879 -18.26 39.07 -23.33
C LEU A 879 -18.22 39.83 -22.01
N SER A 880 -19.32 40.48 -21.62
CA SER A 880 -19.43 41.26 -20.39
C SER A 880 -20.76 41.05 -19.65
N TRP A 881 -20.75 41.25 -18.33
CA TRP A 881 -21.95 41.23 -17.48
C TRP A 881 -22.73 42.55 -17.58
N ASN A 882 -24.06 42.47 -17.47
CA ASN A 882 -24.91 43.65 -17.40
C ASN A 882 -24.90 44.27 -15.99
N GLU A 883 -23.94 45.16 -15.76
CA GLU A 883 -23.73 45.88 -14.49
C GLU A 883 -25.00 46.54 -13.93
N HIS A 884 -25.89 47.05 -14.78
CA HIS A 884 -27.16 47.66 -14.34
C HIS A 884 -28.08 46.61 -13.71
N LYS A 885 -28.37 45.52 -14.43
CA LYS A 885 -29.18 44.40 -13.93
C LYS A 885 -28.57 43.77 -12.67
N LEU A 886 -27.23 43.68 -12.57
CA LEU A 886 -26.60 43.14 -11.38
C LEU A 886 -26.85 44.02 -10.14
N ARG A 887 -26.76 45.35 -10.26
CA ARG A 887 -27.02 46.28 -9.14
C ARG A 887 -28.50 46.42 -8.78
N GLU A 888 -29.38 46.11 -9.73
CA GLU A 888 -30.83 46.10 -9.55
C GLU A 888 -31.29 44.85 -8.78
N LEU A 889 -30.79 43.66 -9.17
CA LEU A 889 -31.30 42.37 -8.70
C LEU A 889 -30.59 41.80 -7.47
N PHE A 890 -29.32 42.13 -7.22
CA PHE A 890 -28.50 41.51 -6.16
C PHE A 890 -28.01 42.54 -5.13
N ASP A 891 -27.65 42.03 -3.94
CA ASP A 891 -26.91 42.82 -2.94
C ASP A 891 -25.50 43.19 -3.47
N PRO A 892 -24.90 44.32 -3.05
CA PRO A 892 -23.63 44.81 -3.62
C PRO A 892 -22.47 43.82 -3.56
N GLU A 893 -22.36 43.01 -2.50
CA GLU A 893 -21.32 41.99 -2.35
C GLU A 893 -21.48 40.86 -3.37
N ASP A 894 -22.70 40.35 -3.55
CA ASP A 894 -23.00 39.27 -4.49
C ASP A 894 -22.95 39.75 -5.95
N ALA A 895 -23.38 40.98 -6.23
CA ALA A 895 -23.19 41.62 -7.54
C ALA A 895 -21.69 41.72 -7.92
N GLN A 896 -20.83 42.07 -6.95
CA GLN A 896 -19.38 42.10 -7.16
C GLN A 896 -18.78 40.68 -7.25
N ALA A 897 -19.34 39.69 -6.56
CA ALA A 897 -18.92 38.28 -6.71
C ALA A 897 -19.25 37.73 -8.11
N ILE A 898 -20.42 38.08 -8.66
CA ILE A 898 -20.83 37.72 -10.02
C ILE A 898 -19.92 38.37 -11.07
N SER A 899 -19.66 39.69 -10.98
CA SER A 899 -18.87 40.40 -11.98
C SER A 899 -17.38 39.98 -12.05
N ARG A 900 -16.89 39.24 -11.04
CA ARG A 900 -15.56 38.58 -11.04
C ARG A 900 -15.49 37.29 -11.85
N ILE A 901 -16.61 36.70 -12.23
CA ILE A 901 -16.65 35.45 -13.00
C ILE A 901 -16.31 35.77 -14.46
N PRO A 902 -15.21 35.24 -15.03
CA PRO A 902 -14.86 35.50 -16.42
C PRO A 902 -15.81 34.75 -17.37
N LEU A 903 -16.44 35.47 -18.28
CA LEU A 903 -17.26 34.91 -19.36
C LEU A 903 -16.36 34.36 -20.48
N MET A 904 -16.81 33.28 -21.12
CA MET A 904 -16.09 32.60 -22.21
C MET A 904 -16.52 33.14 -23.57
N SER A 905 -15.58 33.35 -24.50
CA SER A 905 -15.93 33.74 -25.87
C SER A 905 -16.55 32.60 -26.70
N ILE A 906 -16.33 31.36 -26.26
CA ILE A 906 -16.77 30.13 -26.94
C ILE A 906 -18.05 29.61 -26.29
N ASP A 907 -19.11 29.40 -27.09
CA ASP A 907 -20.36 28.78 -26.63
C ASP A 907 -20.14 27.33 -26.19
N LYS A 908 -19.96 27.14 -24.88
CA LYS A 908 -19.83 25.83 -24.22
C LYS A 908 -20.95 25.64 -23.19
N PRO A 909 -21.43 24.39 -23.00
CA PRO A 909 -22.45 24.09 -22.01
C PRO A 909 -21.91 24.26 -20.57
N ASP A 910 -22.81 24.67 -19.68
CA ASP A 910 -22.56 24.81 -18.25
C ASP A 910 -22.07 23.50 -17.61
N LYS A 911 -21.14 23.58 -16.64
CA LYS A 911 -20.45 22.40 -16.11
C LYS A 911 -20.25 22.43 -14.59
N TRP A 912 -20.51 21.30 -13.94
CA TRP A 912 -20.17 21.12 -12.52
C TRP A 912 -18.65 21.08 -12.28
N ILE A 913 -18.20 21.93 -11.35
CA ILE A 913 -16.81 22.01 -10.85
C ILE A 913 -16.75 21.76 -9.33
N TRP A 914 -15.66 21.15 -8.89
CA TRP A 914 -15.36 20.95 -7.48
C TRP A 914 -14.45 22.08 -6.97
N THR A 915 -15.03 23.08 -6.31
CA THR A 915 -14.35 24.33 -5.92
C THR A 915 -13.17 24.11 -4.98
N LYS A 916 -13.16 22.99 -4.23
CA LYS A 916 -12.07 22.60 -3.33
C LYS A 916 -10.93 21.83 -4.03
N ALA A 917 -10.80 21.97 -5.35
CA ALA A 917 -9.67 21.50 -6.15
C ALA A 917 -9.28 22.58 -7.18
N ASN A 918 -7.98 22.82 -7.36
CA ASN A 918 -7.52 23.86 -8.29
C ASN A 918 -7.95 23.57 -9.75
N ASN A 919 -7.95 22.31 -10.18
CA ASN A 919 -8.35 21.89 -11.52
C ASN A 919 -9.87 21.64 -11.70
N GLY A 920 -10.67 21.84 -10.64
CA GLY A 920 -12.12 21.65 -10.66
C GLY A 920 -12.57 20.18 -10.65
N GLU A 921 -11.64 19.22 -10.58
CA GLU A 921 -11.97 17.79 -10.51
C GLU A 921 -12.15 17.35 -9.05
N PHE A 922 -13.16 16.50 -8.80
CA PHE A 922 -13.40 15.95 -7.46
C PHE A 922 -12.17 15.17 -6.96
N ASN A 923 -11.65 15.56 -5.79
CA ASN A 923 -10.58 14.81 -5.13
C ASN A 923 -10.97 14.42 -3.69
N LEU A 924 -10.62 13.17 -3.33
CA LEU A 924 -10.99 12.58 -2.04
C LEU A 924 -10.37 13.30 -0.83
N LYS A 925 -9.22 13.97 -1.01
CA LYS A 925 -8.50 14.65 0.07
C LYS A 925 -9.28 15.88 0.55
N SER A 926 -9.76 16.72 -0.36
CA SER A 926 -10.57 17.88 0.01
C SER A 926 -11.98 17.50 0.44
N ALA A 927 -12.61 16.49 -0.19
CA ALA A 927 -13.89 15.95 0.27
C ALA A 927 -13.81 15.40 1.70
N TYR A 928 -12.74 14.69 2.08
CA TYR A 928 -12.52 14.28 3.48
C TYR A 928 -12.31 15.48 4.41
N GLY A 929 -11.61 16.52 3.95
CA GLY A 929 -11.45 17.78 4.69
C GLY A 929 -12.78 18.42 5.08
N LEU A 930 -13.77 18.42 4.17
CA LEU A 930 -15.12 18.94 4.42
C LEU A 930 -15.96 18.09 5.40
N THR A 931 -15.55 16.86 5.73
CA THR A 931 -16.25 16.04 6.75
C THR A 931 -15.92 16.43 8.20
N ARG A 932 -15.02 17.40 8.39
CA ARG A 932 -14.62 17.90 9.71
C ARG A 932 -15.55 19.03 10.13
N ASN A 933 -15.90 19.08 11.41
CA ASN A 933 -16.65 20.22 11.93
C ASN A 933 -15.76 21.48 11.92
N VAL A 934 -16.35 22.66 11.75
CA VAL A 934 -15.61 23.93 11.81
C VAL A 934 -14.90 24.10 13.17
N GLN A 935 -15.53 23.62 14.25
CA GLN A 935 -14.96 23.56 15.60
C GLN A 935 -13.75 22.61 15.74
N ASP A 936 -13.57 21.63 14.83
CA ASP A 936 -12.40 20.74 14.81
C ASP A 936 -11.20 21.34 14.06
N ILE A 937 -11.33 22.54 13.46
CA ILE A 937 -10.25 23.22 12.74
C ILE A 937 -9.42 23.99 13.77
N ARG A 938 -8.22 23.49 14.06
CA ARG A 938 -7.27 24.21 14.92
C ARG A 938 -6.53 25.27 14.11
N VAL A 939 -6.19 26.38 14.75
CA VAL A 939 -5.25 27.34 14.16
C VAL A 939 -3.97 26.58 13.79
N CYS A 940 -3.52 26.74 12.54
CA CYS A 940 -2.30 26.10 12.06
C CYS A 940 -1.06 26.74 12.70
N ASP A 941 -0.67 26.24 13.87
CA ASP A 941 0.62 26.54 14.48
C ASP A 941 1.75 26.17 13.48
N PRO A 942 2.60 27.14 13.07
CA PRO A 942 3.71 26.92 12.16
C PRO A 942 4.66 25.79 12.60
N LEU A 943 4.78 25.53 13.91
CA LEU A 943 5.62 24.50 14.48
C LEU A 943 5.38 23.13 13.84
N TRP A 944 4.13 22.69 13.73
CA TRP A 944 3.80 21.37 13.18
C TRP A 944 4.19 21.24 11.71
N LYS A 945 3.98 22.31 10.94
CA LYS A 945 4.41 22.39 9.54
C LYS A 945 5.93 22.24 9.43
N ASN A 946 6.68 22.83 10.36
CA ASN A 946 8.15 22.77 10.39
C ASN A 946 8.66 21.39 10.82
N VAL A 947 8.07 20.77 11.87
CA VAL A 947 8.40 19.40 12.30
C VAL A 947 8.35 18.42 11.13
N TRP A 948 7.24 18.40 10.38
CA TRP A 948 7.06 17.42 9.30
C TRP A 948 7.82 17.78 8.01
N LYS A 949 8.06 19.07 7.73
CA LYS A 949 8.90 19.53 6.61
C LYS A 949 10.40 19.42 6.84
N SER A 950 10.84 19.25 8.09
CA SER A 950 12.27 19.12 8.43
C SER A 950 12.94 17.99 7.63
N GLN A 951 14.24 18.13 7.37
CA GLN A 951 15.06 17.10 6.71
C GLN A 951 15.52 16.00 7.70
N LEU A 952 14.83 15.86 8.84
CA LEU A 952 15.14 14.88 9.88
C LEU A 952 14.60 13.49 9.49
N HIS A 953 15.18 12.44 10.08
CA HIS A 953 14.65 11.08 9.91
C HIS A 953 13.23 10.95 10.50
N GLU A 954 12.37 10.15 9.89
CA GLU A 954 10.93 10.07 10.26
C GLU A 954 10.71 9.58 11.71
N ARG A 955 11.61 8.75 12.25
CA ARG A 955 11.62 8.39 13.68
C ARG A 955 11.87 9.58 14.59
N LEU A 956 12.77 10.49 14.20
CA LEU A 956 13.12 11.69 14.95
C LEU A 956 11.97 12.73 14.90
N LYS A 957 11.33 12.90 13.74
CA LYS A 957 10.09 13.71 13.63
C LYS A 957 8.98 13.20 14.56
N MET A 958 8.81 11.88 14.66
CA MET A 958 7.86 11.26 15.59
C MET A 958 8.23 11.51 17.07
N LEU A 959 9.52 11.58 17.41
CA LEU A 959 9.96 11.96 18.76
C LEU A 959 9.61 13.43 19.04
N LEU A 960 10.01 14.36 18.17
CA LEU A 960 9.68 15.79 18.30
C LEU A 960 8.17 16.02 18.41
N TRP A 961 7.36 15.34 17.60
CA TRP A 961 5.91 15.40 17.69
C TRP A 961 5.38 14.93 19.06
N ARG A 962 5.94 13.85 19.64
CA ARG A 962 5.57 13.37 20.99
C ARG A 962 6.02 14.30 22.10
N ILE A 963 7.15 15.00 21.95
CA ILE A 963 7.63 16.02 22.89
C ILE A 963 6.70 17.24 22.86
N ALA A 964 6.47 17.82 21.68
CA ALA A 964 5.59 18.96 21.48
C ALA A 964 4.14 18.68 21.90
N SER A 965 3.64 17.46 21.69
CA SER A 965 2.28 17.07 22.09
C SER A 965 2.16 16.61 23.56
N ASN A 966 3.25 16.63 24.34
CA ASN A 966 3.31 16.13 25.72
C ASN A 966 2.86 14.66 25.90
N LEU A 967 3.37 13.75 25.06
CA LEU A 967 2.98 12.33 24.97
C LEU A 967 4.08 11.35 25.38
N LEU A 968 5.11 11.83 26.08
CA LEU A 968 6.12 10.98 26.69
C LEU A 968 5.62 10.51 28.07
N PRO A 969 5.77 9.22 28.42
CA PRO A 969 5.36 8.67 29.71
C PRO A 969 6.37 9.03 30.82
N THR A 970 6.48 10.33 31.11
CA THR A 970 7.16 10.83 32.31
C THR A 970 6.26 10.61 33.53
N LYS A 971 6.80 10.55 34.75
CA LYS A 971 6.03 10.34 35.99
C LYS A 971 4.89 11.37 36.13
N ASN A 972 5.13 12.66 35.86
CA ASN A 972 4.08 13.70 35.82
C ASN A 972 2.92 13.39 34.83
N ASN A 973 3.23 12.83 33.66
CA ASN A 973 2.21 12.45 32.67
C ASN A 973 1.53 11.10 32.98
N LEU A 974 2.16 10.24 33.80
CA LEU A 974 1.62 8.94 34.23
C LEU A 974 0.71 9.07 35.46
N ASP A 975 1.02 9.99 36.37
CA ASP A 975 0.26 10.34 37.58
C ASP A 975 -1.22 10.65 37.27
N ARG A 976 -1.49 11.26 36.09
CA ARG A 976 -2.85 11.51 35.58
C ARG A 976 -3.68 10.25 35.28
N PHE A 977 -3.08 9.07 35.31
CA PHE A 977 -3.68 7.79 34.91
C PHE A 977 -3.40 6.62 35.86
N ILE A 978 -2.51 6.79 36.85
CA ILE A 978 -2.04 5.75 37.78
C ILE A 978 -1.87 6.40 39.16
N ASN A 979 -2.32 5.72 40.23
CA ASN A 979 -2.12 6.12 41.63
C ASN A 979 -0.66 6.49 41.94
N PRO A 980 -0.42 7.38 42.93
CA PRO A 980 0.79 8.19 43.01
C PRO A 980 2.08 7.38 42.86
N VAL A 981 2.77 7.65 41.75
CA VAL A 981 4.11 7.16 41.47
C VAL A 981 5.08 8.18 42.06
N ASP A 982 6.16 7.74 42.70
CA ASP A 982 7.27 8.63 43.06
C ASP A 982 7.61 9.53 41.86
N GLN A 983 7.54 10.86 42.06
CA GLN A 983 7.60 11.81 40.96
C GLN A 983 9.02 12.29 40.63
N CYS A 984 10.05 11.87 41.39
CA CYS A 984 11.43 12.33 41.21
C CYS A 984 12.01 11.91 39.85
N CYS A 985 12.84 12.75 39.24
CA CYS A 985 13.45 12.48 37.94
C CYS A 985 14.42 11.29 38.02
N PRO A 986 14.27 10.23 37.21
CA PRO A 986 15.18 9.08 37.22
C PRO A 986 16.64 9.37 36.81
N LEU A 987 16.97 10.60 36.43
CA LEU A 987 18.32 10.99 36.01
C LEU A 987 19.09 11.79 37.08
N CYS A 988 18.39 12.59 37.89
CA CYS A 988 19.01 13.42 38.93
C CYS A 988 18.42 13.23 40.33
N GLU A 989 17.33 12.47 40.46
CA GLU A 989 16.64 12.09 41.70
C GLU A 989 16.11 13.25 42.59
N ILE A 990 16.35 14.51 42.20
CA ILE A 990 16.02 15.72 42.96
C ILE A 990 14.66 16.35 42.59
N GLU A 991 14.41 16.62 41.30
CA GLU A 991 13.23 17.38 40.83
C GLU A 991 12.14 16.50 40.20
N GLN A 992 10.93 17.05 40.03
CA GLN A 992 9.79 16.35 39.43
C GLN A 992 10.03 16.00 37.94
N GLU A 993 9.71 14.77 37.53
CA GLU A 993 9.89 14.31 36.15
C GLU A 993 8.88 14.89 35.14
N SER A 994 9.17 16.09 34.64
CA SER A 994 8.49 16.72 33.49
C SER A 994 9.32 16.60 32.19
N ILE A 995 8.67 16.76 31.03
CA ILE A 995 9.37 16.77 29.73
C ILE A 995 10.45 17.86 29.68
N VAL A 996 10.14 19.06 30.18
CA VAL A 996 11.06 20.19 30.19
C VAL A 996 12.24 19.91 31.12
N HIS A 997 11.97 19.41 32.33
CA HIS A 997 13.03 19.06 33.27
C HIS A 997 14.00 18.02 32.66
N ILE A 998 13.50 16.87 32.16
CA ILE A 998 14.35 15.81 31.58
C ILE A 998 15.29 16.35 30.50
N PHE A 999 14.81 17.25 29.63
CA PHE A 999 15.56 17.66 28.44
C PHE A 999 16.32 18.98 28.57
N VAL A 1000 16.04 19.81 29.58
CA VAL A 1000 16.59 21.17 29.71
C VAL A 1000 17.24 21.41 31.07
N TYR A 1001 16.53 21.15 32.16
CA TYR A 1001 16.94 21.59 33.51
C TYR A 1001 17.58 20.50 34.38
N CYS A 1002 17.39 19.22 34.06
CA CYS A 1002 18.07 18.10 34.72
C CYS A 1002 19.60 18.27 34.67
N SER A 1003 20.31 17.99 35.76
CA SER A 1003 21.78 18.08 35.84
C SER A 1003 22.49 17.31 34.72
N VAL A 1004 22.01 16.10 34.42
CA VAL A 1004 22.50 15.26 33.30
C VAL A 1004 22.27 15.93 31.95
N ALA A 1005 21.11 16.56 31.74
CA ALA A 1005 20.81 17.27 30.50
C ALA A 1005 21.62 18.56 30.36
N LYS A 1006 21.79 19.34 31.44
CA LYS A 1006 22.69 20.50 31.50
C LYS A 1006 24.11 20.11 31.09
N ALA A 1007 24.64 19.02 31.63
CA ALA A 1007 25.96 18.50 31.26
C ALA A 1007 26.04 18.11 29.77
N CYS A 1008 25.02 17.46 29.21
CA CYS A 1008 25.01 17.11 27.79
C CYS A 1008 24.88 18.33 26.85
N TRP A 1009 24.12 19.37 27.22
CA TRP A 1009 24.03 20.61 26.46
C TRP A 1009 25.34 21.40 26.52
N PHE A 1010 25.98 21.46 27.68
CA PHE A 1010 27.28 22.11 27.87
C PHE A 1010 28.43 21.35 27.19
N GLY A 1011 28.38 20.01 27.16
CA GLY A 1011 29.33 19.17 26.42
C GLY A 1011 29.09 19.05 24.91
N SER A 1012 28.13 19.82 24.38
CA SER A 1012 27.89 19.91 22.93
C SER A 1012 28.86 20.90 22.26
N ARG A 1013 29.01 20.80 20.93
CA ARG A 1013 29.80 21.74 20.10
C ARG A 1013 29.46 23.22 20.32
N TRP A 1014 28.24 23.54 20.76
CA TRP A 1014 27.75 24.91 20.98
C TRP A 1014 27.76 25.32 22.46
N SER A 1015 28.28 24.49 23.38
CA SER A 1015 28.46 24.76 24.81
C SER A 1015 27.26 25.41 25.52
N ILE A 1016 26.05 24.95 25.18
CA ILE A 1016 24.80 25.60 25.56
C ILE A 1016 24.54 25.43 27.06
N LYS A 1017 24.51 26.54 27.79
CA LYS A 1017 24.06 26.58 29.19
C LYS A 1017 22.53 26.59 29.21
N SER A 1018 21.92 25.40 29.25
CA SER A 1018 20.46 25.22 29.11
C SER A 1018 19.62 25.90 30.21
N GLU A 1019 20.22 26.26 31.33
CA GLU A 1019 19.58 27.02 32.42
C GLU A 1019 19.21 28.46 32.07
N PHE A 1020 19.84 29.06 31.05
CA PHE A 1020 19.46 30.37 30.52
C PHE A 1020 18.40 30.29 29.40
N LEU A 1021 17.94 29.08 29.06
CA LEU A 1021 16.86 28.90 28.09
C LEU A 1021 15.51 29.01 28.80
N SER A 1022 14.73 30.05 28.49
CA SER A 1022 13.36 30.27 29.01
C SER A 1022 12.33 29.35 28.34
N ILE A 1023 12.50 28.03 28.48
CA ILE A 1023 11.67 26.98 27.86
C ILE A 1023 10.71 26.42 28.92
N ASN A 1024 9.43 26.78 28.83
CA ASN A 1024 8.40 26.38 29.80
C ASN A 1024 7.57 25.16 29.36
N ASN A 1025 7.68 24.73 28.09
CA ASN A 1025 6.91 23.59 27.57
C ASN A 1025 7.59 22.90 26.37
N GLY A 1026 7.04 21.74 25.98
CA GLY A 1026 7.56 20.93 24.88
C GLY A 1026 7.43 21.57 23.48
N THR A 1027 6.47 22.48 23.24
CA THR A 1027 6.36 23.17 21.94
C THR A 1027 7.46 24.22 21.78
N GLN A 1028 7.77 24.98 22.84
CA GLN A 1028 8.91 25.90 22.88
C GLN A 1028 10.23 25.16 22.69
N LEU A 1029 10.43 24.01 23.36
CA LEU A 1029 11.62 23.18 23.17
C LEU A 1029 11.79 22.77 21.70
N VAL A 1030 10.76 22.22 21.07
CA VAL A 1030 10.83 21.78 19.67
C VAL A 1030 10.96 22.97 18.70
N SER A 1031 10.40 24.13 19.05
CA SER A 1031 10.60 25.36 18.28
C SER A 1031 12.05 25.82 18.33
N PHE A 1032 12.70 25.78 19.49
CA PHE A 1032 14.12 26.12 19.65
C PHE A 1032 15.03 25.21 18.82
N ILE A 1033 14.77 23.89 18.78
CA ILE A 1033 15.56 22.95 17.96
C ILE A 1033 15.42 23.20 16.46
N LEU A 1034 14.20 23.49 15.98
CA LEU A 1034 13.91 23.60 14.54
C LEU A 1034 14.12 25.02 13.98
N ASN A 1035 13.89 26.04 14.80
CA ASN A 1035 14.01 27.45 14.47
C ASN A 1035 14.81 28.15 15.59
N PRO A 1036 16.13 27.88 15.72
CA PRO A 1036 16.94 28.53 16.74
C PRO A 1036 17.07 30.05 16.47
N PRO A 1037 17.29 30.86 17.53
CA PRO A 1037 17.53 32.30 17.42
C PRO A 1037 18.64 32.66 16.41
N ASP A 1038 18.45 33.73 15.65
CA ASP A 1038 19.37 34.13 14.58
C ASP A 1038 20.79 34.42 15.09
N ASN A 1039 20.90 34.94 16.32
CA ASN A 1039 22.14 35.40 16.94
C ASN A 1039 23.11 34.26 17.33
N LEU A 1040 22.69 32.99 17.22
CA LEU A 1040 23.48 31.83 17.67
C LEU A 1040 24.23 31.11 16.54
N PHE A 1041 23.93 31.38 15.26
CA PHE A 1041 24.41 30.57 14.13
C PHE A 1041 24.82 31.44 12.94
N GLN A 1042 26.04 31.25 12.45
CA GLN A 1042 26.65 32.10 11.41
C GLN A 1042 26.18 31.76 9.98
N SER A 1043 25.62 30.57 9.76
CA SER A 1043 25.14 30.13 8.43
C SER A 1043 23.83 29.35 8.48
N GLN A 1044 23.17 29.18 7.33
CA GLN A 1044 21.97 28.34 7.25
C GLN A 1044 22.27 26.83 7.39
N ASP A 1045 23.49 26.39 7.12
CA ASP A 1045 23.84 24.96 7.24
C ASP A 1045 24.19 24.58 8.68
N ASP A 1046 24.88 25.46 9.42
CA ASP A 1046 25.11 25.38 10.87
C ASP A 1046 23.79 25.22 11.65
N ARG A 1047 22.73 25.94 11.23
CA ARG A 1047 21.36 25.73 11.78
C ARG A 1047 20.78 24.35 11.49
N LYS A 1048 21.05 23.76 10.31
CA LYS A 1048 20.56 22.41 9.93
C LYS A 1048 21.34 21.29 10.62
N GLU A 1049 22.62 21.53 10.92
CA GLU A 1049 23.45 20.72 11.80
C GLU A 1049 22.87 20.76 13.22
N PHE A 1050 22.67 21.95 13.78
CA PHE A 1050 22.07 22.11 15.11
C PHE A 1050 20.70 21.43 15.24
N SER A 1051 19.79 21.62 14.27
CA SER A 1051 18.48 20.94 14.29
C SER A 1051 18.60 19.41 14.31
N LEU A 1052 19.60 18.84 13.63
CA LEU A 1052 19.85 17.40 13.64
C LEU A 1052 20.48 16.95 14.97
N PHE A 1053 21.55 17.60 15.40
CA PHE A 1053 22.26 17.30 16.64
C PHE A 1053 21.35 17.42 17.85
N GLY A 1054 20.65 18.55 17.99
CA GLY A 1054 19.71 18.79 19.09
C GLY A 1054 18.58 17.76 19.13
N THR A 1055 18.06 17.33 17.97
CA THR A 1055 17.05 16.26 17.93
C THR A 1055 17.62 14.90 18.34
N LEU A 1056 18.86 14.58 17.93
CA LEU A 1056 19.54 13.35 18.33
C LEU A 1056 19.90 13.35 19.83
N LEU A 1057 20.27 14.50 20.39
CA LEU A 1057 20.53 14.68 21.82
C LEU A 1057 19.26 14.40 22.63
N LEU A 1058 18.09 14.88 22.18
CA LEU A 1058 16.80 14.55 22.80
C LEU A 1058 16.48 13.03 22.72
N ASP A 1059 16.79 12.34 21.62
CA ASP A 1059 16.64 10.88 21.55
C ASP A 1059 17.64 10.15 22.46
N GLY A 1060 18.88 10.66 22.58
CA GLY A 1060 19.93 10.14 23.46
C GLY A 1060 19.58 10.25 24.95
N ILE A 1061 19.21 11.44 25.43
CA ILE A 1061 18.72 11.67 26.81
C ILE A 1061 17.50 10.79 27.10
N TRP A 1062 16.56 10.67 26.14
CA TRP A 1062 15.39 9.82 26.31
C TRP A 1062 15.77 8.33 26.38
N ARG A 1063 16.77 7.86 25.62
CA ARG A 1063 17.31 6.49 25.73
C ARG A 1063 17.96 6.26 27.09
N LEU A 1064 18.83 7.18 27.56
CA LEU A 1064 19.50 7.09 28.86
C LEU A 1064 18.47 6.96 30.00
N ARG A 1065 17.47 7.85 30.04
CA ARG A 1065 16.36 7.78 31.02
C ARG A 1065 15.69 6.42 31.00
N ASN A 1066 15.43 5.85 29.82
CA ASN A 1066 14.81 4.54 29.72
C ASN A 1066 15.74 3.40 30.17
N SER A 1067 17.07 3.50 29.98
CA SER A 1067 17.99 2.49 30.53
C SER A 1067 18.09 2.55 32.05
N VAL A 1068 18.04 3.73 32.68
CA VAL A 1068 17.96 3.81 34.15
C VAL A 1068 16.65 3.16 34.62
N VAL A 1069 15.50 3.57 34.06
CA VAL A 1069 14.17 3.12 34.52
C VAL A 1069 13.88 1.64 34.26
N PHE A 1070 14.39 1.04 33.18
CA PHE A 1070 14.08 -0.35 32.81
C PHE A 1070 15.22 -1.35 33.05
N TYR A 1071 16.47 -0.90 33.19
CA TYR A 1071 17.64 -1.78 33.36
C TYR A 1071 18.51 -1.42 34.58
N GLY A 1072 18.23 -0.33 35.30
CA GLY A 1072 18.98 0.05 36.51
C GLY A 1072 20.38 0.62 36.24
N ASN A 1073 20.68 1.01 34.99
CA ASN A 1073 21.97 1.60 34.63
C ASN A 1073 22.20 2.93 35.36
N LYS A 1074 23.47 3.30 35.60
CA LYS A 1074 23.84 4.64 36.11
C LYS A 1074 23.65 5.71 35.03
N ALA A 1075 23.25 6.93 35.44
CA ALA A 1075 23.01 8.05 34.53
C ALA A 1075 24.31 8.81 34.20
N MET A 1076 25.09 8.33 33.22
CA MET A 1076 26.35 8.97 32.79
C MET A 1076 26.14 9.85 31.53
N PRO A 1077 26.43 11.17 31.59
CA PRO A 1077 26.30 12.07 30.42
C PRO A 1077 27.23 11.70 29.25
N GLU A 1078 28.41 11.17 29.55
CA GLU A 1078 29.46 10.85 28.58
C GLU A 1078 29.02 9.79 27.55
N ASP A 1079 28.26 8.79 27.99
CA ASP A 1079 27.72 7.73 27.14
C ASP A 1079 26.75 8.29 26.09
N VAL A 1080 25.96 9.31 26.47
CA VAL A 1080 25.05 10.00 25.55
C VAL A 1080 25.85 10.77 24.51
N LEU A 1081 26.89 11.50 24.91
CA LEU A 1081 27.71 12.30 24.00
C LEU A 1081 28.48 11.42 23.00
N LYS A 1082 29.11 10.32 23.45
CA LYS A 1082 29.81 9.36 22.57
C LYS A 1082 28.89 8.81 21.47
N ILE A 1083 27.72 8.32 21.86
CA ILE A 1083 26.73 7.76 20.90
C ILE A 1083 26.14 8.84 19.99
N LEU A 1084 25.97 10.06 20.51
CA LEU A 1084 25.41 11.21 19.79
C LEU A 1084 26.31 11.66 18.63
N TYR A 1085 27.61 11.86 18.86
CA TYR A 1085 28.53 12.32 17.81
C TYR A 1085 28.61 11.31 16.64
N LYS A 1086 28.70 10.00 16.94
CA LYS A 1086 28.64 8.95 15.91
C LYS A 1086 27.31 8.99 15.14
N SER A 1087 26.18 8.99 15.85
CA SER A 1087 24.84 9.02 15.23
C SER A 1087 24.61 10.29 14.39
N PHE A 1088 25.25 11.40 14.76
CA PHE A 1088 25.19 12.66 14.02
C PHE A 1088 25.95 12.56 12.70
N GLN A 1089 27.18 12.01 12.70
CA GLN A 1089 27.96 11.79 11.47
C GLN A 1089 27.21 10.88 10.50
N GLU A 1090 26.73 9.70 10.96
CA GLU A 1090 25.91 8.78 10.15
C GLU A 1090 24.74 9.52 9.44
N HIS A 1091 23.98 10.32 10.19
CA HIS A 1091 22.85 11.06 9.63
C HIS A 1091 23.23 12.28 8.78
N TRP A 1092 24.44 12.82 8.94
CA TRP A 1092 24.93 13.98 8.19
C TRP A 1092 25.53 13.56 6.85
N ASP A 1093 26.33 12.50 6.81
CA ASP A 1093 26.98 12.04 5.58
C ASP A 1093 25.96 11.50 4.56
N VAL A 1094 24.90 10.82 5.03
CA VAL A 1094 23.75 10.45 4.19
C VAL A 1094 23.05 11.68 3.56
N ARG A 1095 23.13 12.87 4.16
CA ARG A 1095 22.59 14.12 3.56
C ARG A 1095 23.49 14.74 2.51
N LYS A 1096 24.80 14.45 2.52
CA LYS A 1096 25.76 14.91 1.50
C LYS A 1096 25.58 14.17 0.18
N ILE A 1097 25.10 12.92 0.22
CA ILE A 1097 24.76 12.11 -0.96
C ILE A 1097 23.48 12.65 -1.62
N LYS A 1098 23.63 13.71 -2.42
CA LYS A 1098 22.64 14.14 -3.41
C LYS A 1098 23.19 13.86 -4.79
N PHE A 1099 22.33 13.33 -5.67
CA PHE A 1099 22.53 13.50 -7.10
C PHE A 1099 22.67 14.99 -7.42
N SER A 1100 23.68 15.34 -8.21
CA SER A 1100 23.94 16.68 -8.71
C SER A 1100 22.82 17.10 -9.68
N ASP A 1101 21.72 17.62 -9.15
CA ASP A 1101 20.76 18.41 -9.95
C ASP A 1101 21.41 19.77 -10.20
N ASP A 1102 22.27 19.79 -11.21
CA ASP A 1102 23.15 20.90 -11.58
C ASP A 1102 22.33 22.04 -12.21
N ARG A 1103 21.62 22.76 -11.35
CA ARG A 1103 20.88 23.99 -11.65
C ARG A 1103 21.42 25.12 -10.80
N THR A 1104 22.69 25.47 -11.04
CA THR A 1104 23.18 26.83 -10.76
C THR A 1104 22.18 27.83 -11.31
N ARG A 1105 21.55 28.62 -10.43
CA ARG A 1105 20.60 29.66 -10.83
C ARG A 1105 21.36 30.74 -11.61
N ARG A 1106 21.33 30.67 -12.93
CA ARG A 1106 21.64 31.82 -13.78
C ARG A 1106 20.50 32.81 -13.62
N PHE A 1107 20.79 33.97 -13.02
CA PHE A 1107 19.89 35.11 -13.08
C PHE A 1107 19.77 35.55 -14.54
N SER A 1108 18.58 35.46 -15.13
CA SER A 1108 18.32 35.97 -16.48
C SER A 1108 17.59 37.30 -16.39
N TYR A 1109 18.24 38.37 -16.81
CA TYR A 1109 17.59 39.65 -17.08
C TYR A 1109 16.79 39.59 -18.39
N TRP A 1110 15.98 40.61 -18.66
CA TRP A 1110 15.30 40.73 -19.95
C TRP A 1110 16.29 40.79 -21.12
N SER A 1111 15.94 40.16 -22.24
CA SER A 1111 16.79 40.07 -23.43
C SER A 1111 16.00 40.43 -24.69
N LYS A 1112 16.68 41.05 -25.67
CA LYS A 1112 16.09 41.46 -26.95
C LYS A 1112 15.63 40.22 -27.75
N PRO A 1113 14.46 40.29 -28.43
CA PRO A 1113 14.01 39.22 -29.31
C PRO A 1113 14.84 39.18 -30.61
N ALA A 1114 14.80 38.05 -31.31
CA ALA A 1114 15.49 37.89 -32.60
C ALA A 1114 15.00 38.91 -33.65
N CYS A 1115 15.84 39.23 -34.64
CA CYS A 1115 15.52 40.22 -35.66
C CYS A 1115 14.13 39.97 -36.31
N GLY A 1116 13.32 41.04 -36.44
CA GLY A 1116 11.97 40.96 -36.97
C GLY A 1116 10.91 40.29 -36.08
N HIS A 1117 11.22 40.00 -34.82
CA HIS A 1117 10.24 39.54 -33.82
C HIS A 1117 9.85 40.68 -32.87
N ILE A 1118 8.65 40.57 -32.30
CA ILE A 1118 8.14 41.47 -31.24
C ILE A 1118 8.03 40.66 -29.95
N LYS A 1119 8.45 41.23 -28.83
CA LYS A 1119 8.34 40.63 -27.50
C LYS A 1119 7.34 41.42 -26.66
N ILE A 1120 6.37 40.72 -26.09
CA ILE A 1120 5.29 41.29 -25.29
C ILE A 1120 5.35 40.71 -23.89
N ASN A 1121 5.76 41.54 -22.92
CA ASN A 1121 5.75 41.23 -21.50
C ASN A 1121 4.39 41.62 -20.90
N CYS A 1122 3.80 40.75 -20.09
CA CYS A 1122 2.55 41.04 -19.36
C CYS A 1122 2.62 40.62 -17.89
N ASP A 1123 1.94 41.39 -17.02
CA ASP A 1123 1.91 41.19 -15.56
C ASP A 1123 0.61 41.75 -14.95
N ALA A 1124 0.29 41.37 -13.71
CA ALA A 1124 -0.85 41.92 -12.98
C ALA A 1124 -0.55 42.40 -11.55
N ALA A 1125 -1.03 43.59 -11.21
CA ALA A 1125 -1.02 44.14 -9.86
C ALA A 1125 -2.39 43.93 -9.19
N ILE A 1126 -2.38 43.29 -8.02
CA ILE A 1126 -3.59 42.84 -7.33
C ILE A 1126 -4.05 43.86 -6.29
N GLY A 1127 -5.23 44.42 -6.47
CA GLY A 1127 -5.89 45.30 -5.49
C GLY A 1127 -7.02 44.61 -4.71
N PRO A 1128 -7.55 45.26 -3.66
CA PRO A 1128 -8.58 44.67 -2.81
C PRO A 1128 -9.92 44.45 -3.53
N SER A 1129 -10.32 45.41 -4.38
CA SER A 1129 -11.63 45.43 -5.05
C SER A 1129 -11.56 45.16 -6.56
N TYR A 1130 -10.41 45.41 -7.18
CA TYR A 1130 -10.10 45.21 -8.59
C TYR A 1130 -8.58 45.04 -8.74
N SER A 1131 -8.13 44.50 -9.88
CA SER A 1131 -6.71 44.39 -10.24
C SER A 1131 -6.42 45.20 -11.49
N VAL A 1132 -5.15 45.45 -11.76
CA VAL A 1132 -4.70 46.11 -12.98
C VAL A 1132 -3.75 45.19 -13.71
N ILE A 1133 -4.00 44.99 -15.00
CA ILE A 1133 -3.10 44.26 -15.91
C ILE A 1133 -2.31 45.27 -16.74
N ALA A 1134 -1.05 44.94 -17.02
CA ALA A 1134 -0.17 45.73 -17.88
C ALA A 1134 0.42 44.90 -19.01
N ILE A 1135 0.66 45.55 -20.14
CA ILE A 1135 1.31 44.98 -21.33
C ILE A 1135 2.39 45.94 -21.80
N VAL A 1136 3.59 45.43 -22.06
CA VAL A 1136 4.74 46.18 -22.57
C VAL A 1136 5.27 45.46 -23.81
N ALA A 1137 5.10 46.06 -24.99
CA ALA A 1137 5.53 45.51 -26.27
C ALA A 1137 6.81 46.19 -26.76
N ARG A 1138 7.83 45.40 -27.09
CA ARG A 1138 9.15 45.85 -27.54
C ARG A 1138 9.59 45.12 -28.81
N ASP A 1139 10.33 45.82 -29.66
CA ASP A 1139 10.91 45.23 -30.87
C ASP A 1139 12.27 44.55 -30.63
N TRP A 1140 12.87 44.02 -31.70
CA TRP A 1140 14.21 43.41 -31.70
C TRP A 1140 15.37 44.38 -31.43
N ARG A 1141 15.14 45.69 -31.51
CA ARG A 1141 16.11 46.72 -31.13
C ARG A 1141 16.03 47.04 -29.64
N GLY A 1142 14.97 46.60 -28.96
CA GLY A 1142 14.64 46.94 -27.58
C GLY A 1142 13.81 48.22 -27.45
N SER A 1143 13.36 48.80 -28.56
CA SER A 1143 12.54 50.01 -28.58
C SER A 1143 11.11 49.69 -28.13
N LEU A 1144 10.54 50.56 -27.29
CA LEU A 1144 9.14 50.45 -26.85
C LEU A 1144 8.21 50.74 -28.03
N LEU A 1145 7.37 49.78 -28.39
CA LEU A 1145 6.32 49.93 -29.40
C LEU A 1145 5.03 50.49 -28.79
N PHE A 1146 4.66 49.98 -27.62
CA PHE A 1146 3.55 50.47 -26.81
C PHE A 1146 3.60 49.91 -25.40
N ALA A 1147 3.14 50.70 -24.44
CA ALA A 1147 2.84 50.27 -23.08
C ALA A 1147 1.37 50.60 -22.77
N LEU A 1148 0.63 49.64 -22.23
CA LEU A 1148 -0.81 49.76 -21.96
C LEU A 1148 -1.11 49.21 -20.57
N SER A 1149 -2.04 49.82 -19.84
CA SER A 1149 -2.65 49.21 -18.65
C SER A 1149 -4.18 49.23 -18.70
N LYS A 1150 -4.81 48.26 -18.03
CA LYS A 1150 -6.26 48.10 -18.00
C LYS A 1150 -6.72 47.61 -16.64
N LYS A 1151 -7.82 48.18 -16.15
CA LYS A 1151 -8.55 47.69 -14.98
C LYS A 1151 -9.27 46.38 -15.30
N VAL A 1152 -9.17 45.39 -14.41
CA VAL A 1152 -9.92 44.13 -14.45
C VAL A 1152 -10.64 43.87 -13.12
N ASN A 1153 -11.86 43.35 -13.21
CA ASN A 1153 -12.72 43.11 -12.04
C ASN A 1153 -12.39 41.77 -11.38
N THR A 1154 -11.14 41.56 -10.96
CA THR A 1154 -10.74 40.39 -10.16
C THR A 1154 -9.79 40.81 -9.05
N ASN A 1155 -9.69 40.02 -7.98
CA ASN A 1155 -8.69 40.13 -6.92
C ASN A 1155 -7.93 38.79 -6.71
N ILE A 1156 -8.06 37.87 -7.66
CA ILE A 1156 -7.45 36.54 -7.63
C ILE A 1156 -6.18 36.57 -8.49
N PRO A 1157 -4.97 36.41 -7.90
CA PRO A 1157 -3.71 36.62 -8.63
C PRO A 1157 -3.62 35.85 -9.95
N VAL A 1158 -3.82 34.53 -9.91
CA VAL A 1158 -3.70 33.68 -11.11
C VAL A 1158 -4.74 34.01 -12.20
N GLN A 1159 -5.90 34.60 -11.83
CA GLN A 1159 -6.89 35.05 -12.80
C GLN A 1159 -6.45 36.36 -13.46
N ALA A 1160 -5.94 37.31 -12.67
CA ALA A 1160 -5.41 38.56 -13.21
C ALA A 1160 -4.23 38.31 -14.17
N GLU A 1161 -3.32 37.38 -13.84
CA GLU A 1161 -2.24 36.94 -14.75
C GLU A 1161 -2.77 36.34 -16.06
N ALA A 1162 -3.79 35.48 -15.97
CA ALA A 1162 -4.40 34.88 -17.15
C ALA A 1162 -5.17 35.92 -18.00
N GLU A 1163 -5.75 36.95 -17.37
CA GLU A 1163 -6.38 38.08 -18.06
C GLU A 1163 -5.34 39.01 -18.72
N ALA A 1164 -4.18 39.22 -18.09
CA ALA A 1164 -3.05 39.94 -18.68
C ALA A 1164 -2.54 39.23 -19.94
N LEU A 1165 -2.31 37.91 -19.85
CA LEU A 1165 -1.88 37.10 -20.97
C LEU A 1165 -2.94 37.06 -22.09
N ARG A 1166 -4.22 36.86 -21.76
CA ARG A 1166 -5.34 36.93 -22.73
C ARG A 1166 -5.41 38.28 -23.43
N TRP A 1167 -5.27 39.38 -22.69
CA TRP A 1167 -5.31 40.71 -23.27
C TRP A 1167 -4.10 40.97 -24.18
N SER A 1168 -2.91 40.46 -23.84
CA SER A 1168 -1.71 40.55 -24.69
C SER A 1168 -1.91 39.90 -26.07
N VAL A 1169 -2.51 38.71 -26.11
CA VAL A 1169 -2.80 37.98 -27.35
C VAL A 1169 -3.89 38.71 -28.15
N LEU A 1170 -4.96 39.19 -27.50
CA LEU A 1170 -6.03 39.94 -28.18
C LEU A 1170 -5.53 41.27 -28.78
N ILE A 1171 -4.68 42.01 -28.08
CA ILE A 1171 -4.03 43.23 -28.61
C ILE A 1171 -3.14 42.92 -29.82
N ALA A 1172 -2.43 41.78 -29.80
CA ALA A 1172 -1.60 41.36 -30.93
C ALA A 1172 -2.44 40.97 -32.17
N VAL A 1173 -3.61 40.34 -31.99
CA VAL A 1173 -4.58 40.09 -33.09
C VAL A 1173 -5.14 41.40 -33.63
N ASP A 1174 -5.62 42.29 -32.76
CA ASP A 1174 -6.21 43.59 -33.13
C ASP A 1174 -5.24 44.47 -33.93
N ARG A 1175 -3.98 44.56 -33.46
CA ARG A 1175 -2.89 45.29 -34.13
C ARG A 1175 -2.23 44.51 -35.28
N LYS A 1176 -2.76 43.34 -35.66
CA LYS A 1176 -2.27 42.47 -36.75
C LYS A 1176 -0.77 42.14 -36.66
N LEU A 1177 -0.25 41.97 -35.45
CA LEU A 1177 1.16 41.64 -35.22
C LEU A 1177 1.47 40.21 -35.67
N GLN A 1178 2.72 39.98 -36.09
CA GLN A 1178 3.23 38.66 -36.48
C GLN A 1178 4.56 38.40 -35.76
N LYS A 1179 4.98 37.13 -35.66
CA LYS A 1179 6.24 36.73 -35.01
C LYS A 1179 6.38 37.27 -33.57
N VAL A 1180 5.34 37.03 -32.76
CA VAL A 1180 5.19 37.59 -31.41
C VAL A 1180 5.59 36.57 -30.33
N MET A 1181 6.50 36.95 -29.44
CA MET A 1181 6.83 36.19 -28.24
C MET A 1181 6.13 36.80 -27.02
N PHE A 1182 5.24 36.04 -26.39
CA PHE A 1182 4.55 36.40 -25.16
C PHE A 1182 5.33 35.91 -23.95
N GLU A 1183 5.60 36.81 -22.99
CA GLU A 1183 6.36 36.53 -21.78
C GLU A 1183 5.56 36.92 -20.52
N SER A 1184 5.59 36.03 -19.52
CA SER A 1184 5.02 36.25 -18.18
C SER A 1184 5.82 35.46 -17.15
N ASP A 1185 5.93 35.98 -15.93
CA ASP A 1185 6.53 35.27 -14.80
C ASP A 1185 5.57 34.23 -14.16
N SER A 1186 4.31 34.23 -14.58
CA SER A 1186 3.29 33.27 -14.16
C SER A 1186 3.46 31.92 -14.86
N GLN A 1187 4.33 31.07 -14.30
CA GLN A 1187 4.59 29.71 -14.79
C GLN A 1187 3.32 28.87 -14.97
N ILE A 1188 2.29 29.12 -14.16
CA ILE A 1188 0.99 28.42 -14.23
C ILE A 1188 0.25 28.77 -15.53
N CYS A 1189 0.26 30.03 -15.94
CA CYS A 1189 -0.41 30.49 -17.16
C CYS A 1189 0.36 30.03 -18.41
N ILE A 1190 1.68 30.16 -18.44
CA ILE A 1190 2.50 29.69 -19.58
C ILE A 1190 2.41 28.17 -19.76
N ASN A 1191 2.55 27.39 -18.69
CA ASN A 1191 2.42 25.93 -18.76
C ASN A 1191 1.02 25.50 -19.24
N ALA A 1192 -0.02 26.27 -18.93
CA ALA A 1192 -1.39 25.98 -19.35
C ALA A 1192 -1.63 26.17 -20.86
N VAL A 1193 -0.87 27.06 -21.52
CA VAL A 1193 -0.97 27.29 -22.98
C VAL A 1193 0.00 26.37 -23.75
N THR A 1194 1.17 26.07 -23.18
CA THR A 1194 2.26 25.36 -23.87
C THR A 1194 2.25 23.84 -23.71
N LEU A 1195 1.85 23.32 -22.54
CA LEU A 1195 1.95 21.89 -22.23
C LEU A 1195 0.60 21.20 -22.34
N ALA A 1196 0.37 20.46 -23.42
CA ALA A 1196 -0.87 19.68 -23.64
C ALA A 1196 -1.22 18.67 -22.51
N SER A 1197 -0.24 18.30 -21.67
CA SER A 1197 -0.45 17.46 -20.48
C SER A 1197 -0.86 18.21 -19.21
N PHE A 1198 -0.74 19.54 -19.19
CA PHE A 1198 -1.04 20.37 -18.02
C PHE A 1198 -2.53 20.72 -17.97
N LYS A 1199 -3.19 20.49 -16.82
CA LYS A 1199 -4.58 20.89 -16.61
C LYS A 1199 -4.62 22.26 -15.93
N PRO A 1200 -5.11 23.34 -16.59
CA PRO A 1200 -5.19 24.66 -15.98
C PRO A 1200 -6.11 24.67 -14.75
N PRO A 1201 -5.91 25.62 -13.82
CA PRO A 1201 -6.89 25.91 -12.79
C PRO A 1201 -8.28 26.25 -13.38
N TRP A 1202 -9.36 25.76 -12.78
CA TRP A 1202 -10.71 25.89 -13.34
C TRP A 1202 -11.15 27.36 -13.51
N ARG A 1203 -10.70 28.25 -12.62
CA ARG A 1203 -10.98 29.71 -12.69
C ARG A 1203 -10.39 30.38 -13.94
N ILE A 1204 -9.30 29.84 -14.49
CA ILE A 1204 -8.65 30.39 -15.70
C ILE A 1204 -8.92 29.58 -16.96
N HIS A 1205 -9.59 28.41 -16.85
CA HIS A 1205 -9.76 27.50 -17.99
C HIS A 1205 -10.46 28.15 -19.19
N GLY A 1206 -11.45 29.04 -18.96
CA GLY A 1206 -12.07 29.82 -20.02
C GLY A 1206 -11.10 30.79 -20.71
N LEU A 1207 -10.27 31.49 -19.92
CA LEU A 1207 -9.26 32.43 -20.42
C LEU A 1207 -8.18 31.74 -21.26
N ILE A 1208 -7.75 30.53 -20.85
CA ILE A 1208 -6.78 29.72 -21.60
C ILE A 1208 -7.36 29.26 -22.95
N LEU A 1209 -8.62 28.84 -22.98
CA LEU A 1209 -9.29 28.46 -24.24
C LEU A 1209 -9.44 29.65 -25.20
N ASP A 1210 -9.73 30.85 -24.68
CA ASP A 1210 -9.75 32.08 -25.47
C ASP A 1210 -8.34 32.42 -26.02
N ILE A 1211 -7.28 32.23 -25.22
CA ILE A 1211 -5.89 32.39 -25.68
C ILE A 1211 -5.57 31.39 -26.80
N GLU A 1212 -5.86 30.10 -26.62
CA GLU A 1212 -5.63 29.05 -27.62
C GLU A 1212 -6.40 29.32 -28.94
N ALA A 1213 -7.60 29.90 -28.85
CA ALA A 1213 -8.38 30.31 -30.02
C ALA A 1213 -7.76 31.52 -30.73
N ALA A 1214 -7.48 32.60 -30.00
CA ALA A 1214 -6.94 33.84 -30.56
C ALA A 1214 -5.52 33.66 -31.15
N THR A 1215 -4.69 32.82 -30.53
CA THR A 1215 -3.32 32.52 -30.97
C THR A 1215 -3.26 31.98 -32.40
N LYS A 1216 -4.30 31.26 -32.87
CA LYS A 1216 -4.37 30.72 -34.24
C LYS A 1216 -4.34 31.81 -35.32
N HIS A 1217 -4.65 33.05 -34.98
CA HIS A 1217 -4.61 34.20 -35.88
C HIS A 1217 -3.25 34.92 -35.89
N ILE A 1218 -2.28 34.50 -35.06
CA ILE A 1218 -0.94 35.09 -34.96
C ILE A 1218 0.12 34.09 -35.44
N PRO A 1219 0.50 34.10 -36.74
CA PRO A 1219 1.53 33.21 -37.26
C PRO A 1219 2.90 33.52 -36.63
N GLY A 1220 3.61 32.46 -36.24
CA GLY A 1220 4.92 32.55 -35.58
C GLY A 1220 4.85 33.03 -34.12
N SER A 1221 3.73 32.81 -33.42
CA SER A 1221 3.61 33.12 -31.99
C SER A 1221 4.29 32.08 -31.10
N ALA A 1222 4.87 32.52 -29.98
CA ALA A 1222 5.48 31.66 -28.96
C ALA A 1222 5.19 32.18 -27.54
N PHE A 1223 5.19 31.28 -26.55
CA PHE A 1223 4.92 31.59 -25.15
C PHE A 1223 6.08 31.12 -24.27
N ASN A 1224 6.70 32.05 -23.56
CA ASN A 1224 7.87 31.80 -22.73
C ASN A 1224 7.59 32.17 -21.27
N TRP A 1225 8.03 31.32 -20.34
CA TRP A 1225 8.07 31.66 -18.93
C TRP A 1225 9.40 32.31 -18.60
N VAL A 1226 9.35 33.41 -17.87
CA VAL A 1226 10.53 34.18 -17.44
C VAL A 1226 10.58 34.32 -15.92
N TYR A 1227 11.75 34.65 -15.37
CA TYR A 1227 11.83 35.11 -13.99
C TYR A 1227 11.27 36.54 -13.85
N ARG A 1228 10.81 36.92 -12.66
CA ARG A 1228 10.19 38.23 -12.41
C ARG A 1228 11.13 39.40 -12.72
N GLU A 1229 12.41 39.19 -12.46
CA GLU A 1229 13.53 40.09 -12.78
C GLU A 1229 13.67 40.39 -14.29
N ALA A 1230 13.09 39.56 -15.17
CA ALA A 1230 13.00 39.78 -16.62
C ALA A 1230 11.60 40.25 -17.09
N ASN A 1231 10.64 40.42 -16.17
CA ASN A 1231 9.29 40.92 -16.44
C ASN A 1231 9.03 42.30 -15.77
N GLU A 1232 10.06 42.91 -15.19
CA GLU A 1232 9.96 44.05 -14.28
C GLU A 1232 9.30 45.29 -14.92
N ALA A 1233 9.45 45.49 -16.23
CA ALA A 1233 8.80 46.59 -16.94
C ALA A 1233 7.26 46.50 -16.88
N ALA A 1234 6.68 45.31 -17.10
CA ALA A 1234 5.24 45.10 -16.96
C ALA A 1234 4.81 45.22 -15.49
N HIS A 1235 5.65 44.72 -14.58
CA HIS A 1235 5.40 44.73 -13.14
C HIS A 1235 5.31 46.14 -12.53
N GLN A 1236 6.26 47.02 -12.86
CA GLN A 1236 6.26 48.41 -12.42
C GLN A 1236 5.05 49.17 -12.97
N LEU A 1237 4.68 48.94 -14.24
CA LEU A 1237 3.55 49.61 -14.87
C LEU A 1237 2.21 49.20 -14.23
N ALA A 1238 1.99 47.91 -14.00
CA ALA A 1238 0.79 47.40 -13.35
C ALA A 1238 0.63 47.99 -11.93
N ASN A 1239 1.68 47.95 -11.12
CA ASN A 1239 1.68 48.48 -9.76
C ASN A 1239 1.43 49.99 -9.70
N TRP A 1240 2.05 50.76 -10.62
CA TRP A 1240 1.86 52.20 -10.65
C TRP A 1240 0.43 52.56 -11.05
N SER A 1241 -0.14 51.91 -12.08
CA SER A 1241 -1.53 52.14 -12.48
C SER A 1241 -2.54 51.75 -11.41
N LEU A 1242 -2.27 50.69 -10.63
CA LEU A 1242 -3.10 50.33 -9.48
C LEU A 1242 -3.08 51.40 -8.38
N LYS A 1243 -1.90 51.96 -8.07
CA LYS A 1243 -1.73 53.00 -7.05
C LYS A 1243 -2.36 54.34 -7.44
N ASN A 1244 -2.31 54.71 -8.72
CA ASN A 1244 -2.75 56.02 -9.22
C ASN A 1244 -4.13 55.98 -9.90
N ALA A 1245 -4.78 54.82 -9.97
CA ALA A 1245 -6.08 54.59 -10.63
C ALA A 1245 -6.16 55.08 -12.10
N PHE A 1246 -5.01 55.13 -12.79
CA PHE A 1246 -4.88 55.56 -14.17
C PHE A 1246 -4.74 54.36 -15.11
N PHE A 1247 -5.59 54.27 -16.13
CA PHE A 1247 -5.65 53.17 -17.10
C PHE A 1247 -5.66 53.72 -18.52
N GLY A 1248 -4.86 53.15 -19.42
CA GLY A 1248 -4.73 53.65 -20.78
C GLY A 1248 -3.36 53.37 -21.40
N PRO A 1249 -3.02 54.06 -22.51
CA PRO A 1249 -1.68 54.03 -23.09
C PRO A 1249 -0.67 54.87 -22.31
N PHE A 1250 0.60 54.48 -22.42
CA PHE A 1250 1.73 55.18 -21.83
C PHE A 1250 2.81 55.44 -22.87
N ASP A 1251 3.16 56.72 -23.01
CA ASP A 1251 4.29 57.18 -23.81
C ASP A 1251 5.48 57.51 -22.91
N LEU A 1252 6.71 57.46 -23.43
CA LEU A 1252 7.94 57.70 -22.67
C LEU A 1252 7.98 59.06 -21.95
N ASN A 1253 7.22 60.06 -22.40
CA ASN A 1253 7.14 61.39 -21.80
C ASN A 1253 6.14 61.50 -20.64
N HIS A 1254 5.21 60.53 -20.51
CA HIS A 1254 4.11 60.54 -19.53
C HIS A 1254 4.10 59.29 -18.63
N ALA A 1255 5.07 58.39 -18.80
CA ALA A 1255 5.16 57.15 -18.05
C ALA A 1255 5.87 57.32 -16.69
N PRO A 1256 5.70 56.37 -15.75
CA PRO A 1256 6.32 56.45 -14.43
C PRO A 1256 7.84 56.44 -14.49
N SER A 1257 8.51 57.23 -13.64
CA SER A 1257 9.98 57.25 -13.57
C SER A 1257 10.58 55.87 -13.27
N SER A 1258 9.94 55.04 -12.44
CA SER A 1258 10.36 53.66 -12.18
C SER A 1258 10.31 52.81 -13.46
N PHE A 1259 9.23 52.91 -14.24
CA PHE A 1259 9.07 52.21 -15.52
C PHE A 1259 10.08 52.66 -16.58
N ILE A 1260 10.30 53.98 -16.72
CA ILE A 1260 11.29 54.55 -17.64
C ILE A 1260 12.70 54.07 -17.27
N SER A 1261 13.03 54.01 -15.98
CA SER A 1261 14.34 53.52 -15.51
C SER A 1261 14.58 52.05 -15.87
N VAL A 1262 13.56 51.20 -15.74
CA VAL A 1262 13.67 49.77 -16.10
C VAL A 1262 13.87 49.61 -17.60
N ILE A 1263 13.07 50.27 -18.44
CA ILE A 1263 13.24 50.21 -19.91
C ILE A 1263 14.63 50.71 -20.34
N SER A 1264 15.13 51.78 -19.70
CA SER A 1264 16.46 52.33 -20.01
C SER A 1264 17.57 51.36 -19.63
N ASN A 1265 17.49 50.75 -18.45
CA ASN A 1265 18.49 49.77 -17.97
C ASN A 1265 18.46 48.47 -18.79
N GLU A 1266 17.28 47.97 -19.18
CA GLU A 1266 17.10 46.79 -20.04
C GLU A 1266 17.53 47.06 -21.50
N ALA A 1267 17.51 48.32 -21.95
CA ALA A 1267 18.09 48.71 -23.25
C ALA A 1267 19.63 48.69 -23.21
N VAL A 1268 20.25 49.24 -22.17
CA VAL A 1268 21.73 49.39 -22.03
C VAL A 1268 22.43 48.05 -21.73
N SER A 1269 21.87 47.23 -20.85
CA SER A 1269 22.46 45.94 -20.42
C SER A 1269 22.65 44.91 -21.55
N SER A 1270 21.96 45.09 -22.68
CA SER A 1270 22.11 44.25 -23.88
C SER A 1270 23.41 44.48 -24.69
N SER A 1271 24.34 45.32 -24.19
CA SER A 1271 25.58 45.70 -24.88
C SER A 1271 26.85 45.00 -24.36
N ILE A 1272 26.72 44.15 -23.33
CA ILE A 1272 27.85 43.56 -22.59
C ILE A 1272 27.63 42.03 -22.37
N VAL A 1273 27.16 41.34 -23.41
CA VAL A 1273 27.06 39.86 -23.49
C VAL A 1273 27.46 39.39 -24.88
#